data_AF-A0A7X7I2F0-F1
#
_entry.id   AF-A0A7X7I2F0-F1
#
_cell.length_a   1.000
_cell.length_b   1.000
_cell.length_c   1.000
_cell.angle_alpha   90.00
_cell.angle_beta   90.00
_cell.angle_gamma   90.00
#
_symmetry.space_group_name_H-M   'P 1'
#
loop_
_entity.id
_entity.type
_entity.pdbx_description
1 polymer ?
#
loop_
_entity_poly.entity_id
_entity_poly.type
_entity_poly.pdbx_seq_one_letter_code
_entity_poly.pdbx_strand_id
1 'polypeptide(L)'
;MMRQWIIEFGIIFLTFFYISCYNTSPLAPEPLASTIVFADSTDITKMLGNGTYINPVSGIGDGPISYSSEKPNIATVDANNGEVTLIGVGTTIITAQKASTDKFKAVSASYTLTVKDKALSTIVFADSTDITKMLGSGTYINPVSGVGDGPISYFSERPDIATVDTSTGVVTLIGVGTTVITANKASTDSFKAVSANYTLTVKDKNLSTIVFVDGTDITKMIGSGTYINPVSGVGGGTVSFSSENPNIATVDSSTGVVTLIGIGTTVITANKALTDSFKAVSASYTLTVKDKNLSTIVFADGTDITKMTGSGTYINPVSGVGGGVVSFSSENPNIATVDANTGVVTLLAIGTTVITAQKASTDSFKAVSASYTLTVKDKNLSTIVFYNGINITKMIGSGTYINPLSGVGGGAVSYFSEYPNIATVDANTGVVTLIAIGTTVITAQKASTDSFKAVSASYTLTVIDKNLSTIVFENGINITKMIGSGTYINPVSSIGGGAVNYFSENPNIATVGANTGEVTLIGIGTTVITASRASTDSFKIASARYTLTVIDKNLSTIVFADGIDITKMTGSDTYINTVSGLGHGVVSYSSENPNIATVDSSTGEVTFLGIGTTIITANKASTDSFKAVSANYTLTVIDKNISTIVFTDGIDITKMTGSGIYINAVSGLGDGAVNYSSENPNIATVDSSTGEVTLIGIGTTVITAQKASTDSFKAVSASYTLTVKDKNLSTIVFADGTDITKMPGSDTYINTVSGLGDGAVSYSSENPNIATVDSSTGEVTLIAIGTTVITANKASTDSFKAVSASYSLTVKYKNLSTIEFADSTEIIKLLGSGIYTNTMSGVGDGAVSYSSEDPNIVAVDSSTGEVTLIGSGTTVITAIKAETDSFKAVSANYTIVVLEPYLPLLSISTDDMHPVDSKEDWIKGRAILNNGGTITDLGNLEIKGRGNSTWNVMPKKPYTFKLDKEKQILGMEPHKRWVLLANYSDKTLLRTTFAFNLGLSVFSNLKWTPVSRMVEVVLNNEYIGVYQIVEQIRIDTNRVDIDLDKGDFLLEVNARQDEKFNFTTTREVPFSFKGPEEPNTSQFYAIKSKIQKVEDIIYSDNFADEVNGYAKYIDVNSFVDWYLINELTKNNDAIFYTSVYMFYKDNSLYMGPLWDYDISSGNINYNGCDNPENYWIKNAPWIQRLFEDPLFVQKIKDRWNEKKNELLSEIADISFNASLLNNAANNNFKRWDILNTYVWPNRVVKGSYNEEVSELIDWLTMRYNWMDSDINQ
;
A
#
# COMPACT_ATOMS: atom_id res chain seq x y z
N MET A 1 40.36 68.17 63.56
CA MET A 1 41.06 69.49 63.62
C MET A 1 41.14 69.92 65.08
N MET A 2 42.15 70.73 65.46
CA MET A 2 42.43 71.19 66.84
C MET A 2 42.82 70.04 67.81
N ARG A 3 43.86 70.12 68.67
CA ARG A 3 44.33 71.14 69.64
C ARG A 3 43.41 71.25 70.88
N GLN A 4 43.88 71.32 72.13
CA GLN A 4 45.23 71.23 72.74
C GLN A 4 45.08 70.77 74.24
N TRP A 5 46.09 70.23 74.95
CA TRP A 5 46.99 70.88 75.95
C TRP A 5 46.26 71.82 76.96
N ILE A 6 46.57 71.98 78.26
CA ILE A 6 47.84 72.18 79.05
C ILE A 6 47.44 71.99 80.57
N ILE A 7 48.19 71.57 81.62
CA ILE A 7 49.52 71.87 82.23
C ILE A 7 49.54 73.00 83.35
N GLU A 8 49.69 72.58 84.64
CA GLU A 8 50.54 73.11 85.78
C GLU A 8 50.49 74.52 86.53
N PHE A 9 50.58 74.49 87.89
CA PHE A 9 51.27 75.33 88.96
C PHE A 9 51.04 76.87 89.37
N GLY A 10 50.85 77.22 90.71
CA GLY A 10 51.57 78.32 91.51
C GLY A 10 50.95 79.58 92.32
N ILE A 11 51.20 79.75 93.68
CA ILE A 11 52.00 80.85 94.48
C ILE A 11 51.49 82.19 95.29
N ILE A 12 51.64 82.31 96.70
CA ILE A 12 52.35 83.31 97.72
C ILE A 12 51.85 84.56 98.70
N PHE A 13 52.31 84.68 100.05
CA PHE A 13 52.83 85.83 101.04
C PHE A 13 52.30 86.42 102.51
N LEU A 14 53.22 86.87 103.51
CA LEU A 14 53.33 87.95 104.69
C LEU A 14 52.60 88.01 106.17
N THR A 15 52.79 88.74 107.39
CA THR A 15 53.69 89.67 108.33
C THR A 15 53.10 89.94 109.86
N PHE A 16 53.44 90.70 111.03
CA PHE A 16 54.53 91.50 111.85
C PHE A 16 54.19 92.10 113.38
N PHE A 17 55.14 92.59 114.30
CA PHE A 17 55.19 93.53 115.60
C PHE A 17 54.66 93.21 117.12
N TYR A 18 54.81 93.83 118.40
CA TYR A 18 55.58 94.86 119.34
C TYR A 18 55.18 94.73 120.95
N ILE A 19 55.48 95.37 122.18
CA ILE A 19 56.32 96.37 123.08
C ILE A 19 56.02 96.22 124.70
N SER A 20 56.37 96.82 125.94
CA SER A 20 57.05 98.00 126.74
C SER A 20 57.44 97.83 128.35
N CYS A 21 57.39 98.83 129.35
CA CYS A 21 58.08 99.00 130.77
C CYS A 21 57.22 99.32 132.13
N TYR A 22 57.53 99.71 133.47
CA TYR A 22 58.57 100.15 134.56
C TYR A 22 58.04 100.06 136.12
N ASN A 23 58.42 100.49 137.43
CA ASN A 23 59.34 101.37 138.35
C ASN A 23 59.46 101.01 139.97
N THR A 24 59.71 101.91 141.03
CA THR A 24 60.22 101.70 142.53
C THR A 24 59.59 102.56 143.77
N SER A 25 59.92 102.81 145.12
CA SER A 25 61.02 102.74 146.25
C SER A 25 60.59 102.98 147.85
N PRO A 26 61.44 102.94 148.98
CA PRO A 26 61.12 102.85 150.52
C PRO A 26 61.88 103.65 151.75
N LEU A 27 61.60 103.49 153.13
CA LEU A 27 62.26 104.16 154.40
C LEU A 27 61.95 103.67 155.96
N ALA A 28 62.70 104.00 157.11
CA ALA A 28 62.41 103.75 158.64
C ALA A 28 63.38 104.29 159.87
N PRO A 29 63.03 104.34 161.25
CA PRO A 29 63.86 104.71 162.51
C PRO A 29 63.99 103.70 163.77
N GLU A 30 63.59 104.01 165.06
CA GLU A 30 63.64 103.12 166.30
C GLU A 30 62.87 101.80 166.08
N PRO A 31 63.11 100.65 166.77
CA PRO A 31 62.71 99.36 166.22
C PRO A 31 61.20 99.09 166.28
N LEU A 32 60.54 99.43 165.17
CA LEU A 32 59.09 99.37 164.96
C LEU A 32 58.56 97.93 165.07
N ALA A 33 57.24 97.80 165.28
CA ALA A 33 56.57 96.54 165.02
C ALA A 33 56.65 96.23 163.51
N SER A 34 57.13 95.03 163.13
CA SER A 34 56.96 94.58 161.76
C SER A 34 55.51 94.18 161.51
N THR A 35 55.11 94.17 160.24
CA THR A 35 53.83 93.62 159.81
C THR A 35 54.02 92.63 158.66
N ILE A 36 53.12 91.66 158.58
CA ILE A 36 52.87 90.86 157.38
C ILE A 36 51.39 91.04 157.03
N VAL A 37 51.12 91.31 155.76
CA VAL A 37 49.79 91.35 155.15
C VAL A 37 49.87 90.60 153.83
N PHE A 38 49.09 89.53 153.69
CA PHE A 38 48.92 88.81 152.44
C PHE A 38 48.09 89.62 151.44
N ALA A 39 48.39 89.48 150.14
CA ALA A 39 47.71 90.23 149.07
C ALA A 39 46.33 89.63 148.74
N ASP A 40 46.22 88.30 148.69
CA ASP A 40 44.93 87.61 148.57
C ASP A 40 44.31 87.36 149.96
N SER A 41 43.00 87.12 149.99
CA SER A 41 42.16 87.03 151.19
C SER A 41 42.61 85.99 152.22
N THR A 42 42.22 86.20 153.49
CA THR A 42 42.50 85.26 154.60
C THR A 42 41.86 83.88 154.44
N ASP A 43 40.90 83.72 153.53
CA ASP A 43 40.37 82.43 153.07
C ASP A 43 40.47 82.36 151.54
N ILE A 44 41.02 81.26 151.03
CA ILE A 44 41.29 81.03 149.60
C ILE A 44 40.83 79.62 149.22
N THR A 45 40.25 79.48 148.01
CA THR A 45 39.89 78.16 147.45
C THR A 45 40.56 77.94 146.10
N LYS A 46 41.07 76.72 145.88
CA LYS A 46 41.60 76.22 144.60
C LYS A 46 41.03 74.80 144.34
N MET A 47 41.23 74.26 143.13
CA MET A 47 40.89 72.86 142.82
C MET A 47 42.16 71.99 142.81
N LEU A 48 42.03 70.71 143.15
CA LEU A 48 43.14 69.77 143.12
C LEU A 48 43.59 69.53 141.67
N GLY A 49 44.84 69.88 141.38
CA GLY A 49 45.40 69.87 140.02
C GLY A 49 45.76 71.25 139.46
N ASN A 50 45.32 72.35 140.07
CA ASN A 50 45.52 73.72 139.57
C ASN A 50 46.97 74.28 139.70
N GLY A 51 47.99 73.43 139.66
CA GLY A 51 49.40 73.82 139.74
C GLY A 51 49.84 74.40 141.09
N THR A 52 50.88 75.23 141.06
CA THR A 52 51.38 75.99 142.21
C THR A 52 50.70 77.36 142.32
N TYR A 53 50.73 77.94 143.52
CA TYR A 53 50.05 79.18 143.83
C TYR A 53 50.83 79.99 144.89
N ILE A 54 51.24 81.22 144.57
CA ILE A 54 51.84 82.15 145.54
C ILE A 54 50.74 83.09 146.04
N ASN A 55 50.68 83.31 147.36
CA ASN A 55 49.99 84.48 147.94
C ASN A 55 51.08 85.49 148.37
N PRO A 56 51.29 86.59 147.62
CA PRO A 56 52.36 87.54 147.92
C PRO A 56 52.17 88.21 149.29
N VAL A 57 53.24 88.30 150.07
CA VAL A 57 53.25 89.07 151.32
C VAL A 57 53.77 90.49 151.11
N SER A 58 53.21 91.40 151.89
CA SER A 58 53.65 92.79 152.05
C SER A 58 53.74 93.13 153.54
N GLY A 59 54.22 94.32 153.89
CA GLY A 59 54.27 94.80 155.28
C GLY A 59 55.67 95.21 155.75
N ILE A 60 55.70 96.05 156.79
CA ILE A 60 56.90 96.76 157.23
C ILE A 60 57.87 95.79 157.92
N GLY A 61 59.18 96.05 157.83
CA GLY A 61 60.23 95.28 158.49
C GLY A 61 61.24 94.64 157.53
N ASP A 62 62.50 94.63 157.93
CA ASP A 62 63.66 94.24 157.11
C ASP A 62 64.25 92.84 157.42
N GLY A 63 63.62 92.09 158.33
CA GLY A 63 63.95 90.68 158.54
C GLY A 63 63.53 89.78 157.37
N PRO A 64 64.22 88.65 157.14
CA PRO A 64 63.78 87.65 156.18
C PRO A 64 62.41 87.09 156.59
N ILE A 65 61.59 86.77 155.58
CA ILE A 65 60.31 86.09 155.75
C ILE A 65 60.51 84.61 155.44
N SER A 66 60.06 83.74 156.33
CA SER A 66 59.91 82.31 156.07
C SER A 66 58.45 81.91 156.00
N TYR A 67 58.15 80.85 155.24
CA TYR A 67 56.79 80.32 155.07
C TYR A 67 56.68 78.89 155.61
N SER A 68 55.48 78.51 156.03
CA SER A 68 55.15 77.16 156.48
C SER A 68 53.68 76.82 156.19
N SER A 69 53.39 75.53 155.97
CA SER A 69 52.02 75.01 155.82
C SER A 69 51.72 74.10 157.01
N GLU A 70 50.58 74.31 157.64
CA GLU A 70 50.09 73.52 158.76
C GLU A 70 49.89 72.04 158.39
N LYS A 71 49.41 71.77 157.16
CA LYS A 71 49.11 70.43 156.64
C LYS A 71 49.75 70.22 155.25
N PRO A 72 51.05 69.84 155.19
CA PRO A 72 51.77 69.60 153.94
C PRO A 72 51.12 68.60 152.98
N ASN A 73 50.34 67.64 153.49
CA ASN A 73 49.60 66.65 152.69
C ASN A 73 48.36 67.22 151.97
N ILE A 74 47.93 68.44 152.31
CA ILE A 74 46.88 69.18 151.60
C ILE A 74 47.54 70.18 150.65
N ALA A 75 48.52 70.94 151.15
CA ALA A 75 49.44 71.69 150.31
C ALA A 75 50.77 71.95 151.02
N THR A 76 51.90 71.80 150.33
CA THR A 76 53.22 72.27 150.79
C THR A 76 53.42 73.73 150.41
N VAL A 77 54.25 74.48 151.13
CA VAL A 77 54.73 75.81 150.71
C VAL A 77 56.26 75.81 150.72
N ASP A 78 56.90 76.41 149.72
CA ASP A 78 58.34 76.69 149.78
C ASP A 78 58.62 77.76 150.84
N ALA A 79 59.56 77.45 151.74
CA ALA A 79 59.81 78.23 152.93
C ALA A 79 60.46 79.59 152.67
N ASN A 80 60.89 79.90 151.44
CA ASN A 80 61.64 81.11 151.08
C ASN A 80 60.84 82.05 150.16
N ASN A 81 60.13 81.52 149.17
CA ASN A 81 59.41 82.32 148.17
C ASN A 81 57.88 82.40 148.39
N GLY A 82 57.29 81.51 149.21
CA GLY A 82 55.84 81.49 149.49
C GLY A 82 54.98 80.76 148.45
N GLU A 83 55.59 79.97 147.58
CA GLU A 83 54.91 79.18 146.55
C GLU A 83 54.30 77.90 147.11
N VAL A 84 52.98 77.78 146.99
CA VAL A 84 52.17 76.69 147.55
C VAL A 84 51.82 75.66 146.48
N THR A 85 52.24 74.41 146.67
CA THR A 85 51.90 73.28 145.80
C THR A 85 50.72 72.51 146.38
N LEU A 86 49.64 72.38 145.62
CA LEU A 86 48.42 71.67 146.04
C LEU A 86 48.63 70.15 145.92
N ILE A 87 48.46 69.40 147.02
CA ILE A 87 48.76 67.96 147.10
C ILE A 87 47.51 67.10 147.39
N GLY A 88 46.54 67.62 148.14
CA GLY A 88 45.33 66.88 148.51
C GLY A 88 44.13 67.79 148.75
N VAL A 89 42.92 67.23 148.65
CA VAL A 89 41.68 67.96 149.00
C VAL A 89 41.51 68.11 150.51
N GLY A 90 40.92 69.22 150.93
CA GLY A 90 40.79 69.62 152.34
C GLY A 90 41.28 71.05 152.57
N THR A 91 41.53 71.41 153.83
CA THR A 91 41.88 72.78 154.22
C THR A 91 43.13 72.83 155.12
N THR A 92 44.10 73.65 154.74
CA THR A 92 45.37 73.93 155.45
C THR A 92 45.51 75.43 155.72
N ILE A 93 46.32 75.80 156.71
CA ILE A 93 46.72 77.19 156.95
C ILE A 93 48.17 77.40 156.48
N ILE A 94 48.38 78.42 155.66
CA ILE A 94 49.71 78.87 155.23
C ILE A 94 50.10 80.07 156.08
N THR A 95 51.25 79.99 156.77
CA THR A 95 51.76 81.02 157.67
C THR A 95 53.06 81.59 157.13
N ALA A 96 53.16 82.92 157.08
CA ALA A 96 54.41 83.63 156.85
C ALA A 96 54.88 84.27 158.16
N GLN A 97 56.18 84.18 158.45
CA GLN A 97 56.81 84.73 159.65
C GLN A 97 58.02 85.58 159.25
N LYS A 98 58.04 86.85 159.66
CA LYS A 98 59.19 87.74 159.50
C LYS A 98 60.05 87.66 160.76
N ALA A 99 61.33 87.33 160.58
CA ALA A 99 62.27 87.28 161.69
C ALA A 99 62.52 88.69 162.30
N SER A 100 62.94 88.72 163.56
CA SER A 100 63.34 89.97 164.22
C SER A 100 64.71 90.46 163.73
N THR A 101 64.88 91.77 163.67
CA THR A 101 66.14 92.47 163.38
C THR A 101 66.38 93.56 164.40
N ASP A 102 67.56 94.19 164.35
CA ASP A 102 67.90 95.37 165.14
C ASP A 102 66.95 96.57 164.90
N LYS A 103 66.14 96.54 163.82
CA LYS A 103 65.14 97.56 163.48
C LYS A 103 63.69 97.11 163.62
N PHE A 104 63.38 95.83 163.82
CA PHE A 104 61.99 95.38 163.90
C PHE A 104 61.82 94.11 164.76
N LYS A 105 60.76 94.08 165.58
CA LYS A 105 60.34 92.84 166.26
C LYS A 105 59.79 91.83 165.25
N ALA A 106 59.94 90.54 165.55
CA ALA A 106 59.37 89.46 164.73
C ALA A 106 57.83 89.51 164.72
N VAL A 107 57.22 89.06 163.62
CA VAL A 107 55.76 88.94 163.46
C VAL A 107 55.42 87.74 162.58
N SER A 108 54.21 87.22 162.70
CA SER A 108 53.64 86.28 161.73
C SER A 108 52.21 86.67 161.37
N ALA A 109 51.78 86.24 160.19
CA ALA A 109 50.39 86.26 159.74
C ALA A 109 50.11 85.00 158.93
N SER A 110 48.85 84.66 158.71
CA SER A 110 48.46 83.44 158.00
C SER A 110 47.17 83.61 157.20
N TYR A 111 46.94 82.69 156.26
CA TYR A 111 45.68 82.54 155.53
C TYR A 111 45.30 81.06 155.37
N THR A 112 44.01 80.81 155.28
CA THR A 112 43.40 79.50 155.04
C THR A 112 43.38 79.18 153.54
N LEU A 113 43.78 77.97 153.16
CA LEU A 113 43.71 77.46 151.79
C LEU A 113 42.91 76.16 151.74
N THR A 114 41.81 76.17 151.00
CA THR A 114 40.92 75.03 150.75
C THR A 114 41.09 74.49 149.33
N VAL A 115 41.16 73.17 149.18
CA VAL A 115 41.35 72.46 147.91
C VAL A 115 40.18 71.48 147.67
N LYS A 116 39.56 71.51 146.48
CA LYS A 116 38.34 70.73 146.12
C LYS A 116 38.51 69.83 144.88
N ASP A 117 37.64 68.84 144.70
CA ASP A 117 37.64 67.85 143.61
C ASP A 117 36.61 68.14 142.48
N LYS A 118 36.78 67.49 141.32
CA LYS A 118 36.11 67.71 140.03
C LYS A 118 34.74 66.99 139.88
N ALA A 119 33.88 67.51 139.01
CA ALA A 119 32.50 67.06 138.76
C ALA A 119 32.38 65.88 137.77
N LEU A 120 31.16 65.53 137.32
CA LEU A 120 30.84 64.39 136.44
C LEU A 120 30.25 64.84 135.09
N SER A 121 30.66 64.20 133.99
CA SER A 121 30.14 64.44 132.61
C SER A 121 28.98 63.53 132.22
N THR A 122 28.29 63.84 131.11
CA THR A 122 27.35 62.94 130.42
C THR A 122 27.57 62.90 128.90
N ILE A 123 27.15 61.81 128.23
CA ILE A 123 27.16 61.66 126.76
C ILE A 123 26.03 60.71 126.31
N VAL A 124 25.34 61.03 125.20
CA VAL A 124 24.22 60.29 124.62
C VAL A 124 24.23 60.45 123.08
N PHE A 125 23.90 59.39 122.33
CA PHE A 125 23.72 59.43 120.87
C PHE A 125 22.31 59.93 120.46
N ALA A 126 22.19 60.49 119.25
CA ALA A 126 20.93 61.06 118.76
C ALA A 126 20.02 60.04 118.05
N ASP A 127 20.58 59.14 117.25
CA ASP A 127 19.85 58.03 116.64
C ASP A 127 19.77 56.81 117.57
N SER A 128 18.87 55.88 117.23
CA SER A 128 18.65 54.57 117.86
C SER A 128 19.93 53.84 118.29
N THR A 129 19.86 53.11 119.41
CA THR A 129 20.92 52.18 119.86
C THR A 129 21.14 51.01 118.90
N ASP A 130 20.21 50.75 117.99
CA ASP A 130 20.32 49.75 116.93
C ASP A 130 20.04 50.38 115.56
N ILE A 131 21.03 50.32 114.67
CA ILE A 131 21.00 50.90 113.32
C ILE A 131 21.21 49.79 112.27
N THR A 132 20.55 49.89 111.12
CA THR A 132 20.81 49.03 109.94
C THR A 132 21.10 49.89 108.70
N LYS A 133 22.10 49.48 107.91
CA LYS A 133 22.47 50.05 106.60
C LYS A 133 22.77 48.95 105.58
N MET A 134 22.93 49.32 104.31
CA MET A 134 23.28 48.39 103.22
C MET A 134 24.74 48.63 102.81
N LEU A 135 25.48 47.57 102.46
CA LEU A 135 26.86 47.70 102.00
C LEU A 135 26.89 48.53 100.70
N GLY A 136 27.70 49.58 100.70
CA GLY A 136 27.77 50.56 99.60
C GLY A 136 26.75 51.70 99.66
N SER A 137 25.94 51.84 100.71
CA SER A 137 24.98 52.96 100.85
C SER A 137 25.60 54.30 101.32
N GLY A 138 26.87 54.55 101.00
CA GLY A 138 27.62 55.73 101.45
C GLY A 138 28.07 55.70 102.92
N THR A 139 28.56 56.85 103.40
CA THR A 139 28.93 57.08 104.81
C THR A 139 27.71 57.41 105.67
N TYR A 140 27.87 57.26 106.99
CA TYR A 140 26.83 57.50 107.99
C TYR A 140 27.41 58.26 109.19
N ILE A 141 26.59 58.96 109.96
CA ILE A 141 27.00 59.59 111.22
C ILE A 141 25.82 59.55 112.19
N ASN A 142 26.08 59.19 113.45
CA ASN A 142 25.14 59.29 114.56
C ASN A 142 25.67 60.39 115.51
N PRO A 143 25.08 61.60 115.54
CA PRO A 143 25.55 62.69 116.40
C PRO A 143 25.47 62.37 117.89
N VAL A 144 26.33 62.99 118.70
CA VAL A 144 26.29 62.90 120.17
C VAL A 144 26.01 64.24 120.83
N SER A 145 25.46 64.19 122.04
CA SER A 145 25.24 65.35 122.92
C SER A 145 25.53 64.97 124.38
N GLY A 146 25.76 65.95 125.26
CA GLY A 146 25.96 65.69 126.69
C GLY A 146 26.85 66.71 127.40
N VAL A 147 26.70 66.81 128.72
CA VAL A 147 27.29 67.87 129.56
C VAL A 147 28.77 67.57 129.86
N GLY A 148 29.59 68.62 129.88
CA GLY A 148 31.04 68.55 130.08
C GLY A 148 31.81 69.21 128.94
N ASP A 149 33.03 69.65 129.21
CA ASP A 149 33.90 70.43 128.31
C ASP A 149 35.01 69.59 127.64
N GLY A 150 35.15 68.30 128.00
CA GLY A 150 36.15 67.41 127.42
C GLY A 150 35.90 67.04 125.94
N PRO A 151 36.97 66.84 125.15
CA PRO A 151 36.84 66.35 123.77
C PRO A 151 36.24 64.94 123.73
N ILE A 152 35.56 64.63 122.62
CA ILE A 152 34.96 63.33 122.36
C ILE A 152 35.79 62.60 121.30
N SER A 153 36.07 61.32 121.51
CA SER A 153 36.66 60.43 120.52
C SER A 153 35.79 59.21 120.26
N TYR A 154 35.82 58.71 119.01
CA TYR A 154 35.01 57.58 118.56
C TYR A 154 35.87 56.36 118.23
N PHE A 155 35.35 55.15 118.42
CA PHE A 155 35.93 53.93 117.85
C PHE A 155 34.86 52.90 117.47
N SER A 156 35.23 51.96 116.60
CA SER A 156 34.40 50.81 116.19
C SER A 156 35.05 49.53 116.70
N GLU A 157 34.26 48.65 117.31
CA GLU A 157 34.76 47.34 117.79
C GLU A 157 35.15 46.40 116.65
N ARG A 158 34.52 46.56 115.47
CA ARG A 158 34.80 45.78 114.26
C ARG A 158 35.01 46.68 113.03
N PRO A 159 36.25 47.20 112.84
CA PRO A 159 36.66 47.98 111.66
C PRO A 159 36.49 47.24 110.32
N ASP A 160 36.45 45.90 110.35
CA ASP A 160 36.20 45.04 109.18
C ASP A 160 34.74 45.09 108.68
N ILE A 161 33.82 45.53 109.53
CA ILE A 161 32.39 45.75 109.18
C ILE A 161 32.13 47.23 108.94
N ALA A 162 32.58 48.11 109.84
CA ALA A 162 32.59 49.55 109.59
C ALA A 162 33.70 50.24 110.39
N THR A 163 34.44 51.15 109.74
CA THR A 163 35.34 52.08 110.40
C THR A 163 34.58 53.32 110.87
N VAL A 164 35.09 54.03 111.87
CA VAL A 164 34.59 55.36 112.27
C VAL A 164 35.76 56.32 112.40
N ASP A 165 35.60 57.54 111.90
CA ASP A 165 36.55 58.61 112.11
C ASP A 165 36.57 59.00 113.59
N THR A 166 37.75 58.97 114.19
CA THR A 166 37.94 59.06 115.64
C THR A 166 37.64 60.45 116.20
N SER A 167 37.47 61.47 115.36
CA SER A 167 37.27 62.88 115.75
C SER A 167 35.88 63.42 115.40
N THR A 168 35.29 62.96 114.30
CA THR A 168 34.01 63.46 113.75
C THR A 168 32.85 62.50 113.93
N GLY A 169 33.10 61.21 114.19
CA GLY A 169 32.06 60.19 114.32
C GLY A 169 31.48 59.72 112.99
N VAL A 170 32.08 60.09 111.85
CA VAL A 170 31.67 59.62 110.52
C VAL A 170 32.07 58.16 110.32
N VAL A 171 31.07 57.31 110.12
CA VAL A 171 31.18 55.87 109.89
C VAL A 171 31.25 55.56 108.40
N THR A 172 32.18 54.67 108.00
CA THR A 172 32.29 54.11 106.64
C THR A 172 32.04 52.61 106.67
N LEU A 173 31.14 52.12 105.83
CA LEU A 173 30.74 50.72 105.79
C LEU A 173 31.72 49.90 104.92
N ILE A 174 32.36 48.89 105.51
CA ILE A 174 33.44 48.10 104.91
C ILE A 174 32.98 46.67 104.54
N GLY A 175 32.19 46.04 105.40
CA GLY A 175 31.77 44.64 105.27
C GLY A 175 30.40 44.38 105.88
N VAL A 176 29.84 43.19 105.64
CA VAL A 176 28.54 42.79 106.18
C VAL A 176 28.65 42.13 107.56
N GLY A 177 27.67 42.39 108.43
CA GLY A 177 27.63 41.92 109.82
C GLY A 177 27.24 43.03 110.79
N THR A 178 27.49 42.81 112.09
CA THR A 178 27.28 43.79 113.17
C THR A 178 28.58 44.26 113.81
N THR A 179 28.67 45.57 114.08
CA THR A 179 29.70 46.22 114.91
C THR A 179 29.05 47.12 115.97
N VAL A 180 29.78 47.49 117.01
CA VAL A 180 29.40 48.53 117.98
C VAL A 180 30.30 49.74 117.78
N ILE A 181 29.68 50.93 117.74
CA ILE A 181 30.36 52.22 117.68
C ILE A 181 30.25 52.89 119.05
N THR A 182 31.39 53.24 119.65
CA THR A 182 31.48 53.84 120.99
C THR A 182 32.03 55.26 120.89
N ALA A 183 31.45 56.19 121.65
CA ALA A 183 31.95 57.55 121.86
C ALA A 183 32.40 57.73 123.30
N ASN A 184 33.64 58.21 123.49
CA ASN A 184 34.27 58.46 124.78
C ASN A 184 34.53 59.96 124.95
N LYS A 185 34.04 60.57 126.04
CA LYS A 185 34.28 61.96 126.40
C LYS A 185 35.34 62.03 127.50
N ALA A 186 36.46 62.70 127.22
CA ALA A 186 37.60 62.76 128.13
C ALA A 186 37.35 63.62 129.38
N SER A 187 38.15 63.40 130.44
CA SER A 187 38.16 64.23 131.64
C SER A 187 38.95 65.53 131.44
N THR A 188 38.57 66.58 132.18
CA THR A 188 39.16 67.93 132.15
C THR A 188 39.52 68.39 133.56
N ASP A 189 39.73 69.70 133.75
CA ASP A 189 39.84 70.31 135.07
C ASP A 189 38.51 70.59 135.76
N SER A 190 37.41 70.54 135.01
CA SER A 190 36.04 70.71 135.53
C SER A 190 35.33 69.36 135.77
N PHE A 191 35.51 68.37 134.87
CA PHE A 191 34.70 67.15 134.86
C PHE A 191 35.49 65.84 134.65
N LYS A 192 34.95 64.72 135.14
CA LYS A 192 35.44 63.34 134.94
C LYS A 192 34.90 62.74 133.63
N ALA A 193 35.59 61.73 133.11
CA ALA A 193 35.31 61.10 131.81
C ALA A 193 34.04 60.22 131.81
N VAL A 194 33.46 59.97 130.63
CA VAL A 194 32.23 59.17 130.43
C VAL A 194 32.15 58.62 129.00
N SER A 195 31.38 57.55 128.74
CA SER A 195 31.19 56.98 127.40
C SER A 195 29.76 56.48 127.14
N ALA A 196 29.41 56.31 125.86
CA ALA A 196 28.16 55.70 125.38
C ALA A 196 28.40 54.98 124.03
N ASN A 197 27.50 54.10 123.60
CA ASN A 197 27.65 53.32 122.36
C ASN A 197 26.32 53.00 121.65
N TYR A 198 26.40 52.50 120.42
CA TYR A 198 25.27 51.96 119.64
C TYR A 198 25.73 50.84 118.68
N THR A 199 24.83 49.93 118.33
CA THR A 199 25.03 48.81 117.41
C THR A 199 24.70 49.20 115.96
N LEU A 200 25.52 48.77 115.01
CA LEU A 200 25.35 48.99 113.57
C LEU A 200 25.40 47.67 112.81
N THR A 201 24.33 47.36 112.07
CA THR A 201 24.18 46.21 111.17
C THR A 201 24.36 46.63 109.71
N VAL A 202 25.14 45.87 108.93
CA VAL A 202 25.38 46.07 107.48
C VAL A 202 24.97 44.83 106.69
N LYS A 203 24.15 45.00 105.64
CA LYS A 203 23.57 43.91 104.81
C LYS A 203 23.92 44.04 103.31
N ASP A 204 23.93 42.92 102.59
CA ASP A 204 24.24 42.85 101.13
C ASP A 204 23.00 43.06 100.23
N LYS A 205 23.23 43.40 98.95
CA LYS A 205 22.20 43.63 97.91
C LYS A 205 21.58 42.31 97.40
N ASN A 206 20.32 42.39 96.97
CA ASN A 206 19.54 41.26 96.43
C ASN A 206 20.00 40.82 95.02
N LEU A 207 19.48 39.70 94.52
CA LEU A 207 19.74 39.17 93.17
C LEU A 207 18.59 39.54 92.20
N SER A 208 18.94 39.92 90.97
CA SER A 208 17.98 40.08 89.85
C SER A 208 17.72 38.76 89.15
N THR A 209 16.63 38.67 88.37
CA THR A 209 16.39 37.55 87.44
C THR A 209 16.00 38.03 86.03
N ILE A 210 16.23 37.17 85.04
CA ILE A 210 15.72 37.24 83.66
C ILE A 210 15.12 35.87 83.32
N VAL A 211 13.96 35.84 82.68
CA VAL A 211 13.29 34.66 82.15
C VAL A 211 12.73 34.99 80.77
N PHE A 212 13.06 34.18 79.78
CA PHE A 212 12.51 34.24 78.41
C PHE A 212 11.18 33.49 78.34
N VAL A 213 10.16 34.11 77.76
CA VAL A 213 8.79 33.56 77.72
C VAL A 213 8.66 32.40 76.73
N ASP A 214 9.31 32.48 75.57
CA ASP A 214 9.26 31.42 74.55
C ASP A 214 10.27 30.27 74.83
N GLY A 215 11.01 30.36 75.94
CA GLY A 215 12.02 29.37 76.36
C GLY A 215 13.44 29.65 75.86
N THR A 216 14.33 28.68 76.08
CA THR A 216 15.78 28.77 75.80
C THR A 216 16.20 28.28 74.42
N ASP A 217 15.36 27.55 73.69
CA ASP A 217 15.75 26.93 72.42
C ASP A 217 14.66 27.14 71.36
N ILE A 218 14.88 28.15 70.51
CA ILE A 218 13.93 28.65 69.53
C ILE A 218 14.32 28.14 68.13
N THR A 219 13.33 27.70 67.34
CA THR A 219 13.50 27.49 65.89
C THR A 219 12.59 28.43 65.10
N LYS A 220 13.13 29.05 64.04
CA LYS A 220 12.39 29.85 63.05
C LYS A 220 12.84 29.47 61.63
N MET A 221 12.08 29.89 60.62
CA MET A 221 12.38 29.65 59.21
C MET A 221 12.92 30.93 58.56
N ILE A 222 13.88 30.82 57.65
CA ILE A 222 14.40 32.00 56.94
C ILE A 222 13.26 32.70 56.15
N GLY A 223 13.12 34.00 56.37
CA GLY A 223 12.03 34.80 55.81
C GLY A 223 10.72 34.81 56.61
N SER A 224 10.64 34.18 57.79
CA SER A 224 9.41 34.19 58.63
C SER A 224 9.19 35.51 59.42
N GLY A 225 9.57 36.66 58.85
CA GLY A 225 9.48 37.97 59.49
C GLY A 225 10.46 38.20 60.66
N THR A 226 10.22 39.28 61.41
CA THR A 226 10.90 39.59 62.68
C THR A 226 10.30 38.79 63.84
N TYR A 227 11.07 38.61 64.91
CA TYR A 227 10.70 37.81 66.07
C TYR A 227 11.08 38.53 67.37
N ILE A 228 10.36 38.30 68.47
CA ILE A 228 10.72 38.75 69.81
C ILE A 228 10.57 37.54 70.73
N ASN A 229 11.55 37.28 71.59
CA ASN A 229 11.39 36.38 72.75
C ASN A 229 11.20 37.28 73.99
N PRO A 230 9.97 37.44 74.51
CA PRO A 230 9.71 38.40 75.58
C PRO A 230 10.48 38.08 76.86
N VAL A 231 11.00 39.11 77.53
CA VAL A 231 11.73 38.97 78.80
C VAL A 231 10.88 39.38 80.00
N SER A 232 11.03 38.63 81.09
CA SER A 232 10.43 38.90 82.40
C SER A 232 11.45 38.66 83.52
N GLY A 233 11.13 39.00 84.77
CA GLY A 233 12.00 38.73 85.93
C GLY A 233 12.17 39.93 86.86
N VAL A 234 12.55 39.67 88.12
CA VAL A 234 12.62 40.68 89.19
C VAL A 234 13.91 41.51 89.14
N GLY A 235 13.90 42.66 89.83
CA GLY A 235 14.95 43.69 89.78
C GLY A 235 14.59 44.86 88.86
N GLY A 236 14.99 46.07 89.23
CA GLY A 236 14.60 47.32 88.55
C GLY A 236 15.54 47.82 87.45
N GLY A 237 16.62 47.09 87.14
CA GLY A 237 17.57 47.48 86.10
C GLY A 237 17.00 47.39 84.68
N THR A 238 17.46 48.27 83.79
CA THR A 238 17.20 48.18 82.34
C THR A 238 17.74 46.87 81.78
N VAL A 239 17.09 46.35 80.73
CA VAL A 239 17.52 45.17 80.00
C VAL A 239 18.07 45.59 78.63
N SER A 240 19.20 45.01 78.21
CA SER A 240 19.76 45.18 76.87
C SER A 240 20.06 43.84 76.20
N PHE A 241 19.95 43.80 74.87
CA PHE A 241 20.07 42.57 74.08
C PHE A 241 21.31 42.58 73.16
N SER A 242 21.87 41.40 72.90
CA SER A 242 22.95 41.18 71.94
C SER A 242 22.83 39.82 71.25
N SER A 243 23.26 39.73 69.98
CA SER A 243 23.36 38.48 69.22
C SER A 243 24.82 38.09 69.06
N GLU A 244 25.14 36.82 69.25
CA GLU A 244 26.48 36.26 69.08
C GLU A 244 26.93 36.25 67.60
N ASN A 245 26.02 35.96 66.67
CA ASN A 245 26.30 35.95 65.23
C ASN A 245 25.25 36.74 64.43
N PRO A 246 25.51 38.05 64.18
CA PRO A 246 24.69 38.92 63.34
C PRO A 246 24.38 38.40 61.93
N ASN A 247 25.21 37.52 61.36
CA ASN A 247 24.99 36.96 60.01
C ASN A 247 23.89 35.90 59.98
N ILE A 248 23.48 35.37 61.14
CA ILE A 248 22.37 34.42 61.29
C ILE A 248 21.13 35.17 61.74
N ALA A 249 21.25 36.00 62.79
CA ALA A 249 20.22 36.95 63.17
C ALA A 249 20.81 38.17 63.90
N THR A 250 20.30 39.37 63.59
CA THR A 250 20.54 40.57 64.40
C THR A 250 19.47 40.71 65.47
N VAL A 251 19.74 41.46 66.54
CA VAL A 251 18.74 41.83 67.56
C VAL A 251 18.87 43.30 67.90
N ASP A 252 17.75 44.01 68.01
CA ASP A 252 17.72 45.37 68.54
C ASP A 252 18.03 45.35 70.03
N SER A 253 19.03 46.14 70.43
CA SER A 253 19.61 46.09 71.77
C SER A 253 18.72 46.68 72.86
N SER A 254 17.60 47.33 72.51
CA SER A 254 16.68 47.99 73.44
C SER A 254 15.31 47.32 73.55
N THR A 255 14.85 46.68 72.48
CA THR A 255 13.50 46.08 72.37
C THR A 255 13.52 44.55 72.29
N GLY A 256 14.66 43.93 71.99
CA GLY A 256 14.76 42.48 71.80
C GLY A 256 14.17 41.98 70.48
N VAL A 257 13.88 42.88 69.53
CA VAL A 257 13.41 42.53 68.19
C VAL A 257 14.55 41.90 67.38
N VAL A 258 14.39 40.62 67.07
CA VAL A 258 15.30 39.82 66.25
C VAL A 258 14.89 39.90 64.77
N THR A 259 15.88 40.10 63.89
CA THR A 259 15.71 39.98 62.43
C THR A 259 16.53 38.80 61.93
N LEU A 260 15.90 37.89 61.18
CA LEU A 260 16.55 36.68 60.64
C LEU A 260 17.31 37.03 59.35
N ILE A 261 18.62 36.78 59.33
CA ILE A 261 19.53 37.17 58.23
C ILE A 261 20.00 35.96 57.42
N GLY A 262 20.30 34.84 58.08
CA GLY A 262 20.89 33.66 57.45
C GLY A 262 20.57 32.37 58.20
N ILE A 263 20.81 31.23 57.56
CA ILE A 263 20.58 29.91 58.16
C ILE A 263 21.72 29.51 59.11
N GLY A 264 21.39 28.80 60.18
CA GLY A 264 22.33 28.37 61.22
C GLY A 264 21.81 28.58 62.64
N THR A 265 22.70 28.50 63.63
CA THR A 265 22.41 28.71 65.06
C THR A 265 23.16 29.92 65.60
N THR A 266 22.49 30.79 66.37
CA THR A 266 23.10 31.92 67.09
C THR A 266 22.49 32.05 68.49
N VAL A 267 23.27 32.51 69.48
CA VAL A 267 22.76 32.80 70.82
C VAL A 267 22.35 34.27 70.93
N ILE A 268 21.15 34.52 71.46
CA ILE A 268 20.67 35.86 71.84
C ILE A 268 20.78 35.99 73.36
N THR A 269 21.51 37.00 73.83
CA THR A 269 21.72 37.26 75.27
C THR A 269 20.98 38.52 75.69
N ALA A 270 20.30 38.47 76.83
CA ALA A 270 19.74 39.62 77.54
C ALA A 270 20.53 39.88 78.83
N ASN A 271 20.87 41.14 79.07
CA ASN A 271 21.66 41.59 80.21
C ASN A 271 20.86 42.63 81.00
N LYS A 272 20.76 42.49 82.32
CA LYS A 272 19.97 43.37 83.19
C LYS A 272 20.87 44.08 84.20
N ALA A 273 20.80 45.41 84.20
CA ALA A 273 21.77 46.28 84.85
C ALA A 273 21.77 46.21 86.40
N LEU A 274 22.91 46.57 86.99
CA LEU A 274 23.09 46.78 88.43
C LEU A 274 22.20 47.93 88.94
N THR A 275 21.70 47.81 90.17
CA THR A 275 20.97 48.89 90.87
C THR A 275 21.41 49.00 92.34
N ASP A 276 20.85 49.95 93.07
CA ASP A 276 21.10 50.09 94.51
C ASP A 276 20.55 48.94 95.35
N SER A 277 19.47 48.29 94.90
CA SER A 277 18.85 47.17 95.62
C SER A 277 19.17 45.78 95.05
N PHE A 278 19.58 45.69 93.78
CA PHE A 278 19.79 44.40 93.09
C PHE A 278 21.09 44.35 92.28
N LYS A 279 21.77 43.20 92.34
CA LYS A 279 22.93 42.82 91.52
C LYS A 279 22.53 42.64 90.05
N ALA A 280 23.47 42.89 89.14
CA ALA A 280 23.30 42.63 87.71
C ALA A 280 23.17 41.12 87.42
N VAL A 281 22.53 40.78 86.30
CA VAL A 281 22.37 39.38 85.84
C VAL A 281 22.29 39.33 84.31
N SER A 282 22.64 38.20 83.71
CA SER A 282 22.42 37.92 82.28
C SER A 282 21.78 36.54 82.10
N ALA A 283 21.10 36.36 80.97
CA ALA A 283 20.55 35.08 80.51
C ALA A 283 20.52 35.06 78.98
N SER A 284 20.50 33.88 78.37
CA SER A 284 20.47 33.75 76.91
C SER A 284 19.53 32.65 76.41
N TYR A 285 19.24 32.64 75.11
CA TYR A 285 18.54 31.57 74.40
C TYR A 285 19.20 31.29 73.04
N THR A 286 19.17 30.04 72.62
CA THR A 286 19.58 29.57 71.28
C THR A 286 18.49 29.90 70.26
N LEU A 287 18.87 30.46 69.12
CA LEU A 287 18.01 30.64 67.96
C LEU A 287 18.55 29.86 66.76
N THR A 288 17.78 28.87 66.30
CA THR A 288 18.03 28.10 65.08
C THR A 288 17.20 28.66 63.92
N VAL A 289 17.85 29.09 62.85
CA VAL A 289 17.21 29.53 61.61
C VAL A 289 17.39 28.46 60.55
N LYS A 290 16.28 27.89 60.06
CA LYS A 290 16.26 26.81 59.05
C LYS A 290 15.79 27.29 57.68
N ASP A 291 16.23 26.61 56.63
CA ASP A 291 15.78 26.83 55.26
C ASP A 291 14.36 26.24 55.04
N LYS A 292 13.63 26.75 54.04
CA LYS A 292 12.27 26.28 53.67
C LYS A 292 12.32 24.87 53.08
N ASN A 293 11.30 24.07 53.37
CA ASN A 293 11.15 22.71 52.81
C ASN A 293 10.96 22.75 51.29
N LEU A 294 11.20 21.65 50.56
CA LEU A 294 10.82 21.56 49.15
C LEU A 294 9.34 21.17 49.01
N SER A 295 8.61 21.85 48.11
CA SER A 295 7.32 21.38 47.61
C SER A 295 7.51 20.17 46.68
N THR A 296 6.45 19.39 46.46
CA THR A 296 6.42 18.38 45.39
C THR A 296 5.20 18.55 44.48
N ILE A 297 5.35 18.05 43.25
CA ILE A 297 4.30 17.85 42.24
C ILE A 297 4.40 16.39 41.80
N VAL A 298 3.27 15.71 41.73
CA VAL A 298 3.14 14.34 41.22
C VAL A 298 1.91 14.28 40.32
N PHE A 299 2.11 13.84 39.07
CA PHE A 299 1.05 13.61 38.08
C PHE A 299 0.48 12.19 38.23
N ALA A 300 -0.84 12.05 38.28
CA ALA A 300 -1.49 10.77 38.53
C ALA A 300 -1.38 9.78 37.35
N ASP A 301 -1.43 10.25 36.11
CA ASP A 301 -1.31 9.41 34.91
C ASP A 301 0.16 9.16 34.51
N GLY A 302 1.14 9.70 35.26
CA GLY A 302 2.57 9.59 35.00
C GLY A 302 3.15 10.71 34.11
N THR A 303 4.37 10.49 33.61
CA THR A 303 5.18 11.47 32.86
C THR A 303 5.03 11.39 31.34
N ASP A 304 4.52 10.29 30.78
CA ASP A 304 4.52 10.06 29.34
C ASP A 304 3.15 9.59 28.88
N ILE A 305 2.35 10.55 28.40
CA ILE A 305 0.94 10.39 28.10
C ILE A 305 0.74 10.29 26.60
N THR A 306 -0.03 9.29 26.14
CA THR A 306 -0.56 9.24 24.77
C THR A 306 -2.08 9.43 24.78
N LYS A 307 -2.61 10.27 23.89
CA LYS A 307 -4.05 10.43 23.62
C LYS A 307 -4.29 10.49 22.10
N MET A 308 -5.53 10.27 21.66
CA MET A 308 -5.88 10.29 20.23
C MET A 308 -6.58 11.60 19.84
N THR A 309 -6.50 11.97 18.56
CA THR A 309 -7.28 13.07 17.98
C THR A 309 -8.78 12.84 18.20
N GLY A 310 -9.48 13.89 18.67
CA GLY A 310 -10.92 13.81 18.95
C GLY A 310 -11.31 13.05 20.22
N SER A 311 -10.38 12.67 21.11
CA SER A 311 -10.71 12.10 22.44
C SER A 311 -11.27 13.11 23.46
N GLY A 312 -11.65 14.33 23.04
CA GLY A 312 -12.15 15.39 23.91
C GLY A 312 -11.06 16.06 24.75
N THR A 313 -11.47 16.67 25.86
CA THR A 313 -10.58 17.31 26.85
C THR A 313 -9.99 16.29 27.82
N TYR A 314 -8.74 16.50 28.24
CA TYR A 314 -8.00 15.62 29.16
C TYR A 314 -7.52 16.41 30.40
N ILE A 315 -7.36 15.74 31.54
CA ILE A 315 -6.71 16.29 32.74
C ILE A 315 -5.71 15.23 33.22
N ASN A 316 -4.48 15.63 33.55
CA ASN A 316 -3.55 14.80 34.33
C ASN A 316 -3.56 15.30 35.79
N PRO A 317 -4.26 14.65 36.73
CA PRO A 317 -4.46 15.19 38.08
C PRO A 317 -3.13 15.42 38.83
N VAL A 318 -2.95 16.62 39.38
CA VAL A 318 -1.75 17.01 40.14
C VAL A 318 -1.97 16.83 41.65
N SER A 319 -1.01 16.20 42.31
CA SER A 319 -0.90 16.07 43.76
C SER A 319 0.51 16.45 44.24
N GLY A 320 0.79 16.31 45.55
CA GLY A 320 2.11 16.58 46.15
C GLY A 320 2.10 17.64 47.26
N VAL A 321 3.16 17.68 48.08
CA VAL A 321 3.24 18.51 49.29
C VAL A 321 3.59 19.97 48.99
N GLY A 322 3.36 20.85 49.97
CA GLY A 322 3.43 22.29 49.82
C GLY A 322 2.10 22.89 49.35
N GLY A 323 1.59 23.88 50.10
CA GLY A 323 0.27 24.49 49.89
C GLY A 323 0.25 25.69 48.92
N GLY A 324 1.23 25.79 48.02
CA GLY A 324 1.24 26.81 46.98
C GLY A 324 0.19 26.56 45.90
N VAL A 325 -0.32 27.63 45.30
CA VAL A 325 -1.17 27.53 44.10
C VAL A 325 -0.38 26.86 42.97
N VAL A 326 -1.06 25.99 42.21
CA VAL A 326 -0.50 25.34 41.02
C VAL A 326 -1.02 26.04 39.77
N SER A 327 -0.12 26.35 38.84
CA SER A 327 -0.43 26.85 37.50
C SER A 327 0.11 25.91 36.42
N PHE A 328 -0.52 25.93 35.23
CA PHE A 328 -0.19 25.05 34.11
C PHE A 328 0.20 25.82 32.85
N SER A 329 1.08 25.25 32.02
CA SER A 329 1.44 25.74 30.68
C SER A 329 1.73 24.60 29.71
N SER A 330 1.59 24.87 28.40
CA SER A 330 1.95 23.96 27.31
C SER A 330 3.08 24.57 26.50
N GLU A 331 4.10 23.79 26.18
CA GLU A 331 5.26 24.23 25.38
C GLU A 331 4.87 24.53 23.93
N ASN A 332 4.02 23.70 23.32
CA ASN A 332 3.47 23.92 21.99
C ASN A 332 1.93 23.97 22.00
N PRO A 333 1.34 25.17 22.18
CA PRO A 333 -0.11 25.39 22.15
C PRO A 333 -0.82 24.94 20.87
N ASN A 334 -0.12 24.74 19.74
CA ASN A 334 -0.74 24.28 18.49
C ASN A 334 -1.06 22.78 18.51
N ILE A 335 -0.37 22.00 19.34
CA ILE A 335 -0.58 20.55 19.49
C ILE A 335 -1.64 20.30 20.58
N ALA A 336 -1.48 20.95 21.73
CA ALA A 336 -2.51 21.02 22.76
C ALA A 336 -2.37 22.29 23.61
N THR A 337 -3.49 22.93 23.92
CA THR A 337 -3.58 23.99 24.94
C THR A 337 -3.87 23.40 26.31
N VAL A 338 -3.55 24.11 27.39
CA VAL A 338 -3.94 23.75 28.76
C VAL A 338 -4.48 24.98 29.48
N ASP A 339 -5.59 24.84 30.21
CA ASP A 339 -6.08 25.89 31.10
C ASP A 339 -5.14 26.05 32.30
N ALA A 340 -4.68 27.28 32.51
CA ALA A 340 -3.61 27.60 33.44
C ALA A 340 -3.96 27.38 34.92
N ASN A 341 -5.24 27.18 35.28
CA ASN A 341 -5.69 27.07 36.67
C ASN A 341 -6.21 25.66 37.02
N THR A 342 -6.80 24.97 36.04
CA THR A 342 -7.48 23.67 36.22
C THR A 342 -6.70 22.48 35.67
N GLY A 343 -5.70 22.72 34.81
CA GLY A 343 -4.96 21.64 34.14
C GLY A 343 -5.76 20.92 33.04
N VAL A 344 -6.89 21.49 32.60
CA VAL A 344 -7.69 20.96 31.49
C VAL A 344 -6.96 21.19 30.17
N VAL A 345 -6.49 20.11 29.58
CA VAL A 345 -5.84 20.05 28.27
C VAL A 345 -6.89 19.89 27.17
N THR A 346 -6.77 20.70 26.10
CA THR A 346 -7.54 20.53 24.86
C THR A 346 -6.59 20.09 23.74
N LEU A 347 -6.88 18.95 23.12
CA LEU A 347 -6.08 18.37 22.04
C LEU A 347 -6.46 19.04 20.71
N LEU A 348 -5.47 19.52 19.95
CA LEU A 348 -5.70 20.35 18.75
C LEU A 348 -5.09 19.77 17.47
N ALA A 349 -3.86 19.26 17.53
CA ALA A 349 -3.17 18.67 16.39
C ALA A 349 -2.33 17.44 16.81
N ILE A 350 -1.94 16.63 15.82
CA ILE A 350 -0.99 15.52 16.03
C ILE A 350 0.42 16.04 16.35
N GLY A 351 1.18 15.25 17.11
CA GLY A 351 2.55 15.57 17.52
C GLY A 351 2.73 15.49 19.04
N THR A 352 3.87 15.99 19.54
CA THR A 352 4.22 15.94 20.95
C THR A 352 4.41 17.35 21.53
N THR A 353 3.85 17.60 22.71
CA THR A 353 4.05 18.83 23.50
C THR A 353 4.31 18.48 24.96
N VAL A 354 5.10 19.30 25.67
CA VAL A 354 5.30 19.16 27.11
C VAL A 354 4.30 20.03 27.86
N ILE A 355 3.58 19.44 28.81
CA ILE A 355 2.72 20.17 29.75
C ILE A 355 3.50 20.33 31.06
N THR A 356 3.66 21.57 31.52
CA THR A 356 4.36 21.90 32.78
C THR A 356 3.36 22.36 33.82
N ALA A 357 3.49 21.84 35.05
CA ALA A 357 2.83 22.37 36.24
C ALA A 357 3.87 23.05 37.14
N GLN A 358 3.57 24.26 37.60
CA GLN A 358 4.41 25.02 38.53
C GLN A 358 3.63 25.30 39.81
N LYS A 359 4.20 24.98 40.97
CA LYS A 359 3.64 25.26 42.30
C LYS A 359 4.40 26.40 42.95
N ALA A 360 3.68 27.45 43.34
CA ALA A 360 4.23 28.64 43.96
C ALA A 360 4.90 28.36 45.32
N SER A 361 5.81 29.25 45.73
CA SER A 361 6.41 29.21 47.08
C SER A 361 5.42 29.67 48.15
N THR A 362 5.71 29.31 49.40
CA THR A 362 4.98 29.70 50.61
C THR A 362 5.97 30.03 51.73
N ASP A 363 5.50 30.34 52.94
CA ASP A 363 6.37 30.59 54.09
C ASP A 363 7.11 29.33 54.57
N SER A 364 6.53 28.14 54.39
CA SER A 364 7.14 26.87 54.80
C SER A 364 7.78 26.07 53.65
N PHE A 365 7.44 26.36 52.40
CA PHE A 365 7.89 25.59 51.23
C PHE A 365 8.43 26.44 50.08
N LYS A 366 9.47 25.97 49.41
CA LYS A 366 10.01 26.51 48.15
C LYS A 366 9.08 26.23 46.97
N ALA A 367 9.17 27.04 45.93
CA ALA A 367 8.50 26.78 44.66
C ALA A 367 9.10 25.53 43.97
N VAL A 368 8.32 24.86 43.12
CA VAL A 368 8.77 23.71 42.33
C VAL A 368 8.01 23.65 41.01
N SER A 369 8.61 23.04 39.99
CA SER A 369 7.96 22.72 38.72
C SER A 369 8.22 21.27 38.34
N ALA A 370 7.26 20.63 37.70
CA ALA A 370 7.41 19.32 37.06
C ALA A 370 6.56 19.30 35.78
N SER A 371 6.89 18.41 34.85
CA SER A 371 6.22 18.31 33.56
C SER A 371 5.92 16.87 33.16
N TYR A 372 5.07 16.71 32.15
CA TYR A 372 4.84 15.45 31.44
C TYR A 372 4.80 15.65 29.93
N THR A 373 5.29 14.66 29.19
CA THR A 373 5.19 14.53 27.74
C THR A 373 3.74 14.18 27.38
N LEU A 374 3.14 14.91 26.43
CA LEU A 374 1.86 14.56 25.83
C LEU A 374 2.04 14.33 24.33
N THR A 375 1.87 13.08 23.90
CA THR A 375 1.85 12.68 22.50
C THR A 375 0.39 12.56 22.04
N VAL A 376 0.01 13.36 21.05
CA VAL A 376 -1.29 13.30 20.36
C VAL A 376 -1.10 12.53 19.06
N LYS A 377 -1.72 11.34 18.97
CA LYS A 377 -1.70 10.49 17.77
C LYS A 377 -3.04 10.55 17.05
N ASP A 378 -3.08 10.15 15.79
CA ASP A 378 -4.34 10.05 15.05
C ASP A 378 -5.10 8.76 15.42
N LYS A 379 -6.43 8.71 15.18
CA LYS A 379 -7.24 7.51 15.40
C LYS A 379 -6.76 6.35 14.52
N ASN A 380 -6.80 5.13 15.06
CA ASN A 380 -6.40 3.93 14.33
C ASN A 380 -7.30 3.71 13.11
N LEU A 381 -6.75 3.14 12.04
CA LEU A 381 -7.55 2.68 10.91
C LEU A 381 -8.37 1.45 11.32
N SER A 382 -9.68 1.47 11.09
CA SER A 382 -10.46 0.23 11.01
C SER A 382 -10.09 -0.51 9.74
N THR A 383 -10.06 -1.84 9.81
CA THR A 383 -10.04 -2.68 8.62
C THR A 383 -11.38 -3.39 8.49
N ILE A 384 -11.89 -3.47 7.27
CA ILE A 384 -12.95 -4.42 6.90
C ILE A 384 -12.64 -5.01 5.53
N VAL A 385 -12.79 -6.31 5.40
CA VAL A 385 -12.50 -7.08 4.18
C VAL A 385 -13.59 -8.12 3.97
N PHE A 386 -14.08 -8.21 2.73
CA PHE A 386 -15.03 -9.22 2.29
C PHE A 386 -14.32 -10.54 1.99
N TYR A 387 -14.77 -11.62 2.63
CA TYR A 387 -14.09 -12.93 2.60
C TYR A 387 -14.00 -13.55 1.20
N ASN A 388 -15.03 -13.38 0.37
CA ASN A 388 -15.04 -13.93 -1.00
C ASN A 388 -14.36 -12.98 -2.02
N GLY A 389 -13.67 -11.92 -1.57
CA GLY A 389 -13.03 -10.92 -2.42
C GLY A 389 -13.95 -9.82 -2.93
N ILE A 390 -13.38 -8.94 -3.77
CA ILE A 390 -14.00 -7.70 -4.26
C ILE A 390 -14.74 -7.83 -5.60
N ASN A 391 -14.64 -8.95 -6.30
CA ASN A 391 -15.33 -9.21 -7.56
C ASN A 391 -16.06 -10.55 -7.49
N ILE A 392 -17.39 -10.51 -7.39
CA ILE A 392 -18.25 -11.68 -7.22
C ILE A 392 -19.12 -11.86 -8.46
N THR A 393 -19.06 -13.03 -9.09
CA THR A 393 -19.99 -13.40 -10.16
C THR A 393 -21.03 -14.39 -9.63
N LYS A 394 -22.32 -14.18 -9.96
CA LYS A 394 -23.42 -15.11 -9.67
C LYS A 394 -24.36 -15.24 -10.87
N MET A 395 -24.94 -16.42 -11.07
CA MET A 395 -25.96 -16.64 -12.10
C MET A 395 -27.34 -16.25 -11.58
N ILE A 396 -28.14 -15.60 -12.43
CA ILE A 396 -29.51 -15.22 -12.08
C ILE A 396 -30.33 -16.47 -11.71
N GLY A 397 -31.02 -16.39 -10.57
CA GLY A 397 -31.78 -17.51 -9.98
C GLY A 397 -31.00 -18.42 -9.03
N SER A 398 -29.71 -18.19 -8.75
CA SER A 398 -28.91 -19.02 -7.81
C SER A 398 -29.22 -18.80 -6.31
N GLY A 399 -30.45 -18.41 -5.96
CA GLY A 399 -30.87 -18.11 -4.59
C GLY A 399 -30.26 -16.83 -3.98
N THR A 400 -30.37 -16.71 -2.66
CA THR A 400 -29.77 -15.63 -1.87
C THR A 400 -28.29 -15.88 -1.59
N TYR A 401 -27.48 -14.83 -1.61
CA TYR A 401 -26.03 -14.87 -1.40
C TYR A 401 -25.62 -14.03 -0.18
N ILE A 402 -24.47 -14.32 0.44
CA ILE A 402 -23.86 -13.44 1.45
C ILE A 402 -22.34 -13.44 1.23
N ASN A 403 -21.71 -12.27 1.33
CA ASN A 403 -20.27 -12.12 1.35
C ASN A 403 -19.85 -11.77 2.79
N PRO A 404 -19.30 -12.71 3.57
CA PRO A 404 -18.97 -12.45 4.98
C PRO A 404 -17.96 -11.32 5.13
N LEU A 405 -18.25 -10.36 6.01
CA LEU A 405 -17.34 -9.26 6.32
C LEU A 405 -16.52 -9.59 7.58
N SER A 406 -15.21 -9.38 7.50
CA SER A 406 -14.25 -9.56 8.59
C SER A 406 -13.43 -8.28 8.80
N GLY A 407 -12.70 -8.16 9.91
CA GLY A 407 -11.75 -7.05 10.15
C GLY A 407 -11.91 -6.36 11.51
N VAL A 408 -10.90 -5.57 11.90
CA VAL A 408 -10.78 -5.03 13.27
C VAL A 408 -11.37 -3.62 13.42
N GLY A 409 -11.78 -3.33 14.66
CA GLY A 409 -12.37 -2.05 15.07
C GLY A 409 -13.76 -2.22 15.68
N GLY A 410 -14.07 -1.42 16.69
CA GLY A 410 -15.44 -1.30 17.21
C GLY A 410 -16.25 -0.36 16.32
N GLY A 411 -17.50 -0.73 16.02
CA GLY A 411 -18.41 0.04 15.17
C GLY A 411 -19.47 -0.86 14.55
N ALA A 412 -20.71 -0.37 14.44
CA ALA A 412 -21.77 -1.07 13.72
C ALA A 412 -21.50 -1.08 12.21
N VAL A 413 -21.97 -2.12 11.52
CA VAL A 413 -21.86 -2.30 10.07
C VAL A 413 -23.25 -2.14 9.44
N SER A 414 -23.33 -1.38 8.36
CA SER A 414 -24.50 -1.28 7.49
C SER A 414 -24.16 -1.64 6.05
N TYR A 415 -25.11 -2.20 5.31
CA TYR A 415 -24.94 -2.62 3.91
C TYR A 415 -25.89 -1.86 2.97
N PHE A 416 -25.44 -1.55 1.76
CA PHE A 416 -26.30 -1.05 0.68
C PHE A 416 -25.83 -1.52 -0.71
N SER A 417 -26.74 -1.46 -1.69
CA SER A 417 -26.50 -1.78 -3.10
C SER A 417 -26.65 -0.50 -3.92
N GLU A 418 -25.73 -0.24 -4.85
CA GLU A 418 -25.78 0.92 -5.75
C GLU A 418 -26.95 0.83 -6.75
N TYR A 419 -27.20 -0.37 -7.30
CA TYR A 419 -28.31 -0.67 -8.20
C TYR A 419 -29.22 -1.78 -7.64
N PRO A 420 -30.18 -1.44 -6.74
CA PRO A 420 -31.12 -2.40 -6.16
C PRO A 420 -31.95 -3.18 -7.17
N ASN A 421 -32.13 -2.65 -8.39
CA ASN A 421 -32.80 -3.34 -9.50
C ASN A 421 -32.01 -4.51 -10.10
N ILE A 422 -30.71 -4.60 -9.83
CA ILE A 422 -29.84 -5.71 -10.24
C ILE A 422 -29.72 -6.72 -9.08
N ALA A 423 -29.42 -6.23 -7.87
CA ALA A 423 -29.54 -7.02 -6.65
C ALA A 423 -29.80 -6.13 -5.42
N THR A 424 -30.70 -6.55 -4.54
CA THR A 424 -30.93 -5.92 -3.22
C THR A 424 -30.05 -6.54 -2.14
N VAL A 425 -29.72 -5.79 -1.09
CA VAL A 425 -29.02 -6.30 0.10
C VAL A 425 -29.75 -5.88 1.36
N ASP A 426 -29.86 -6.79 2.34
CA ASP A 426 -30.35 -6.45 3.68
C ASP A 426 -29.31 -5.63 4.45
N ALA A 427 -29.74 -4.48 4.95
CA ALA A 427 -28.86 -3.45 5.50
C ALA A 427 -28.14 -3.84 6.80
N ASN A 428 -28.55 -4.93 7.48
CA ASN A 428 -27.99 -5.34 8.77
C ASN A 428 -27.20 -6.67 8.68
N THR A 429 -27.64 -7.57 7.81
CA THR A 429 -27.10 -8.94 7.69
C THR A 429 -26.19 -9.13 6.47
N GLY A 430 -26.23 -8.23 5.49
CA GLY A 430 -25.44 -8.36 4.26
C GLY A 430 -25.93 -9.46 3.30
N VAL A 431 -27.13 -10.02 3.54
CA VAL A 431 -27.75 -11.00 2.65
C VAL A 431 -28.26 -10.32 1.39
N VAL A 432 -27.82 -10.79 0.24
CA VAL A 432 -28.11 -10.28 -1.10
C VAL A 432 -29.13 -11.15 -1.82
N THR A 433 -30.09 -10.53 -2.50
CA THR A 433 -31.06 -11.18 -3.40
C THR A 433 -30.85 -10.68 -4.83
N LEU A 434 -30.65 -11.62 -5.77
CA LEU A 434 -30.41 -11.31 -7.19
C LEU A 434 -31.75 -11.05 -7.90
N ILE A 435 -31.86 -9.96 -8.67
CA ILE A 435 -33.11 -9.53 -9.32
C ILE A 435 -33.01 -9.50 -10.85
N ALA A 436 -31.93 -8.97 -11.41
CA ALA A 436 -31.74 -8.87 -12.85
C ALA A 436 -30.26 -9.09 -13.24
N ILE A 437 -30.01 -9.37 -14.52
CA ILE A 437 -28.65 -9.40 -15.07
C ILE A 437 -28.03 -7.98 -15.11
N GLY A 438 -26.71 -7.90 -14.98
CA GLY A 438 -25.96 -6.65 -14.91
C GLY A 438 -25.02 -6.62 -13.69
N THR A 439 -24.42 -5.46 -13.43
CA THR A 439 -23.42 -5.29 -12.37
C THR A 439 -23.88 -4.25 -11.34
N THR A 440 -23.74 -4.57 -10.05
CA THR A 440 -23.99 -3.62 -8.95
C THR A 440 -22.89 -3.67 -7.91
N VAL A 441 -22.57 -2.55 -7.27
CA VAL A 441 -21.64 -2.52 -6.13
C VAL A 441 -22.42 -2.71 -4.83
N ILE A 442 -22.00 -3.70 -4.04
CA ILE A 442 -22.47 -3.90 -2.66
C ILE A 442 -21.43 -3.31 -1.72
N THR A 443 -21.83 -2.31 -0.94
CA THR A 443 -20.94 -1.60 0.01
C THR A 443 -21.33 -1.95 1.44
N ALA A 444 -20.34 -2.30 2.26
CA ALA A 444 -20.44 -2.34 3.71
C ALA A 444 -19.73 -1.12 4.30
N GLN A 445 -20.44 -0.31 5.09
CA GLN A 445 -19.89 0.80 5.84
C GLN A 445 -19.85 0.45 7.33
N LYS A 446 -18.70 0.66 7.97
CA LYS A 446 -18.51 0.49 9.41
C LYS A 446 -18.27 1.84 10.07
N ALA A 447 -19.12 2.18 11.03
CA ALA A 447 -19.12 3.47 11.71
C ALA A 447 -17.83 3.69 12.53
N SER A 448 -17.44 4.96 12.69
CA SER A 448 -16.32 5.38 13.55
C SER A 448 -16.63 5.18 15.03
N THR A 449 -15.55 5.07 15.83
CA THR A 449 -15.59 5.07 17.29
C THR A 449 -14.48 5.96 17.86
N ASP A 450 -14.31 5.99 19.19
CA ASP A 450 -13.28 6.80 19.84
C ASP A 450 -11.86 6.34 19.49
N SER A 451 -11.66 5.03 19.29
CA SER A 451 -10.35 4.45 18.96
C SER A 451 -10.10 4.27 17.47
N PHE A 452 -11.15 4.20 16.63
CA PHE A 452 -11.04 3.84 15.20
C PHE A 452 -11.79 4.80 14.26
N LYS A 453 -11.21 5.05 13.09
CA LYS A 453 -11.84 5.78 11.99
C LYS A 453 -12.97 4.96 11.34
N ALA A 454 -13.95 5.65 10.74
CA ALA A 454 -14.95 5.01 9.90
C ALA A 454 -14.29 4.44 8.64
N VAL A 455 -14.84 3.37 8.09
CA VAL A 455 -14.30 2.69 6.90
C VAL A 455 -15.45 2.11 6.07
N SER A 456 -15.26 2.04 4.76
CA SER A 456 -16.13 1.33 3.83
C SER A 456 -15.31 0.33 3.02
N ALA A 457 -15.83 -0.89 2.86
CA ALA A 457 -15.38 -1.83 1.85
C ALA A 457 -16.54 -2.09 0.89
N SER A 458 -16.22 -2.40 -0.36
CA SER A 458 -17.19 -2.71 -1.39
C SER A 458 -16.76 -3.94 -2.18
N TYR A 459 -17.73 -4.62 -2.77
CA TYR A 459 -17.47 -5.60 -3.82
C TYR A 459 -18.42 -5.40 -4.99
N THR A 460 -17.88 -5.56 -6.20
CA THR A 460 -18.63 -5.65 -7.43
C THR A 460 -19.35 -6.99 -7.47
N LEU A 461 -20.67 -6.97 -7.67
CA LEU A 461 -21.50 -8.14 -7.91
C LEU A 461 -22.00 -8.13 -9.35
N THR A 462 -21.42 -9.00 -10.18
CA THR A 462 -21.86 -9.24 -11.55
C THR A 462 -22.88 -10.38 -11.57
N VAL A 463 -24.13 -10.05 -11.89
CA VAL A 463 -25.21 -11.02 -12.09
C VAL A 463 -25.25 -11.38 -13.58
N ILE A 464 -24.84 -12.60 -13.90
CA ILE A 464 -24.82 -13.14 -15.26
C ILE A 464 -26.03 -14.03 -15.54
N ASP A 465 -26.34 -14.20 -16.83
CA ASP A 465 -27.32 -15.19 -17.30
C ASP A 465 -26.76 -16.63 -17.17
N LYS A 466 -27.63 -17.64 -17.31
CA LYS A 466 -27.25 -19.06 -17.34
C LYS A 466 -26.52 -19.40 -18.64
N ASN A 467 -25.56 -20.31 -18.56
CA ASN A 467 -24.74 -20.73 -19.70
C ASN A 467 -25.59 -21.39 -20.80
N LEU A 468 -25.12 -21.33 -22.05
CA LEU A 468 -25.76 -22.07 -23.15
C LEU A 468 -25.45 -23.56 -23.04
N SER A 469 -26.47 -24.41 -23.18
CA SER A 469 -26.31 -25.85 -23.43
C SER A 469 -26.08 -26.07 -24.93
N THR A 470 -25.29 -27.09 -25.29
CA THR A 470 -25.15 -27.54 -26.68
C THR A 470 -25.56 -29.01 -26.83
N ILE A 471 -26.08 -29.35 -28.01
CA ILE A 471 -26.32 -30.73 -28.47
C ILE A 471 -25.96 -30.74 -29.96
N VAL A 472 -25.07 -31.63 -30.39
CA VAL A 472 -24.63 -31.76 -31.79
C VAL A 472 -24.64 -33.24 -32.18
N PHE A 473 -25.26 -33.57 -33.31
CA PHE A 473 -25.27 -34.92 -33.87
C PHE A 473 -24.01 -35.18 -34.69
N GLU A 474 -23.23 -36.20 -34.33
CA GLU A 474 -21.88 -36.42 -34.87
C GLU A 474 -21.88 -36.92 -36.32
N ASN A 475 -22.89 -37.72 -36.74
CA ASN A 475 -23.02 -38.11 -38.14
C ASN A 475 -23.72 -37.04 -39.02
N GLY A 476 -23.89 -35.82 -38.51
CA GLY A 476 -24.53 -34.71 -39.21
C GLY A 476 -26.07 -34.77 -39.22
N ILE A 477 -26.66 -33.83 -39.99
CA ILE A 477 -28.09 -33.49 -39.93
C ILE A 477 -28.98 -34.16 -40.99
N ASN A 478 -28.40 -34.94 -41.92
CA ASN A 478 -29.13 -35.66 -42.97
C ASN A 478 -28.58 -37.09 -43.09
N ILE A 479 -29.40 -38.08 -42.74
CA ILE A 479 -29.03 -39.51 -42.71
C ILE A 479 -29.90 -40.28 -43.70
N THR A 480 -29.30 -41.17 -44.50
CA THR A 480 -30.04 -42.10 -45.37
C THR A 480 -29.73 -43.54 -44.99
N LYS A 481 -30.77 -44.40 -44.94
CA LYS A 481 -30.67 -45.85 -44.64
C LYS A 481 -31.58 -46.67 -45.56
N MET A 482 -31.24 -47.93 -45.79
CA MET A 482 -32.12 -48.88 -46.50
C MET A 482 -33.03 -49.60 -45.50
N ILE A 483 -34.28 -49.84 -45.87
CA ILE A 483 -35.22 -50.61 -45.06
C ILE A 483 -34.68 -52.03 -44.81
N GLY A 484 -34.70 -52.46 -43.55
CA GLY A 484 -34.12 -53.74 -43.11
C GLY A 484 -32.64 -53.71 -42.71
N SER A 485 -31.95 -52.55 -42.73
CA SER A 485 -30.53 -52.45 -42.35
C SER A 485 -30.23 -52.47 -40.84
N GLY A 486 -31.09 -53.07 -40.01
CA GLY A 486 -30.96 -53.12 -38.54
C GLY A 486 -31.26 -51.79 -37.82
N THR A 487 -30.97 -51.74 -36.52
CA THR A 487 -31.00 -50.51 -35.70
C THR A 487 -29.67 -49.75 -35.81
N TYR A 488 -29.67 -48.46 -35.50
CA TYR A 488 -28.44 -47.66 -35.41
C TYR A 488 -28.59 -46.49 -34.45
N ILE A 489 -27.47 -45.88 -34.01
CA ILE A 489 -27.46 -44.66 -33.18
C ILE A 489 -26.84 -43.52 -33.99
N ASN A 490 -27.37 -42.31 -33.85
CA ASN A 490 -26.66 -41.07 -34.22
C ASN A 490 -26.15 -40.43 -32.92
N PRO A 491 -24.88 -40.62 -32.53
CA PRO A 491 -24.38 -40.16 -31.23
C PRO A 491 -24.37 -38.63 -31.16
N VAL A 492 -24.46 -38.11 -29.93
CA VAL A 492 -24.43 -36.68 -29.65
C VAL A 492 -23.25 -36.31 -28.77
N SER A 493 -22.50 -35.31 -29.22
CA SER A 493 -21.64 -34.52 -28.35
C SER A 493 -22.47 -33.39 -27.75
N SER A 494 -22.28 -33.10 -26.46
CA SER A 494 -23.14 -32.15 -25.74
C SER A 494 -22.42 -31.55 -24.53
N ILE A 495 -22.61 -30.24 -24.31
CA ILE A 495 -22.17 -29.55 -23.08
C ILE A 495 -23.41 -29.07 -22.34
N GLY A 496 -23.46 -29.31 -21.02
CA GLY A 496 -24.57 -28.92 -20.14
C GLY A 496 -24.99 -30.03 -19.18
N GLY A 497 -25.59 -29.64 -18.06
CA GLY A 497 -26.09 -30.58 -17.05
C GLY A 497 -27.42 -31.24 -17.42
N GLY A 498 -27.58 -32.53 -17.09
CA GLY A 498 -28.83 -33.29 -17.26
C GLY A 498 -28.84 -34.26 -18.45
N ALA A 499 -29.83 -35.14 -18.47
CA ALA A 499 -30.02 -36.15 -19.52
C ALA A 499 -30.45 -35.51 -20.86
N VAL A 500 -30.23 -36.24 -21.96
CA VAL A 500 -30.73 -35.91 -23.30
C VAL A 500 -31.87 -36.88 -23.64
N ASN A 501 -33.02 -36.32 -24.02
CA ASN A 501 -34.22 -37.06 -24.39
C ASN A 501 -34.45 -36.98 -25.91
N TYR A 502 -34.80 -38.11 -26.53
CA TYR A 502 -34.97 -38.27 -27.98
C TYR A 502 -36.44 -38.50 -28.38
N PHE A 503 -36.83 -37.99 -29.53
CA PHE A 503 -38.18 -38.12 -30.11
C PHE A 503 -38.11 -38.26 -31.64
N SER A 504 -39.06 -39.01 -32.24
CA SER A 504 -39.23 -39.14 -33.69
C SER A 504 -40.58 -38.57 -34.11
N GLU A 505 -40.59 -37.66 -35.08
CA GLU A 505 -41.80 -36.98 -35.53
C GLU A 505 -42.77 -37.92 -36.28
N ASN A 506 -42.25 -38.99 -36.93
CA ASN A 506 -43.08 -40.03 -37.55
C ASN A 506 -42.59 -41.46 -37.17
N PRO A 507 -43.17 -42.09 -36.13
CA PRO A 507 -42.79 -43.43 -35.69
C PRO A 507 -43.14 -44.54 -36.69
N ASN A 508 -43.95 -44.28 -37.72
CA ASN A 508 -44.26 -45.26 -38.78
C ASN A 508 -43.10 -45.41 -39.79
N ILE A 509 -42.13 -44.49 -39.78
CA ILE A 509 -40.95 -44.50 -40.65
C ILE A 509 -39.74 -44.96 -39.83
N ALA A 510 -39.51 -44.36 -38.65
CA ALA A 510 -38.57 -44.89 -37.66
C ALA A 510 -38.95 -44.49 -36.23
N THR A 511 -38.76 -45.40 -35.27
CA THR A 511 -38.87 -45.10 -33.83
C THR A 511 -37.49 -44.79 -33.24
N VAL A 512 -37.43 -44.09 -32.10
CA VAL A 512 -36.18 -43.82 -31.37
C VAL A 512 -36.33 -44.10 -29.88
N GLY A 513 -35.31 -44.70 -29.27
CA GLY A 513 -35.22 -44.94 -27.83
C GLY A 513 -35.03 -43.64 -27.05
N ALA A 514 -36.04 -43.25 -26.26
CA ALA A 514 -36.15 -41.92 -25.66
C ALA A 514 -34.94 -41.48 -24.82
N ASN A 515 -34.19 -42.41 -24.22
CA ASN A 515 -33.00 -42.12 -23.40
C ASN A 515 -31.69 -42.65 -24.01
N THR A 516 -31.74 -43.32 -25.16
CA THR A 516 -30.59 -44.06 -25.75
C THR A 516 -30.17 -43.53 -27.13
N GLY A 517 -31.08 -42.85 -27.85
CA GLY A 517 -30.81 -42.40 -29.23
C GLY A 517 -30.75 -43.53 -30.27
N GLU A 518 -31.10 -44.77 -29.88
CA GLU A 518 -31.16 -45.92 -30.80
C GLU A 518 -32.41 -45.83 -31.68
N VAL A 519 -32.22 -45.89 -32.99
CA VAL A 519 -33.25 -45.75 -34.01
C VAL A 519 -33.53 -47.09 -34.69
N THR A 520 -34.82 -47.44 -34.78
CA THR A 520 -35.31 -48.64 -35.47
C THR A 520 -36.10 -48.22 -36.71
N LEU A 521 -35.73 -48.76 -37.88
CA LEU A 521 -36.39 -48.47 -39.15
C LEU A 521 -37.67 -49.30 -39.29
N ILE A 522 -38.80 -48.65 -39.58
CA ILE A 522 -40.14 -49.25 -39.63
C ILE A 522 -40.73 -49.22 -41.05
N GLY A 523 -40.51 -48.13 -41.80
CA GLY A 523 -41.09 -47.93 -43.13
C GLY A 523 -40.29 -46.96 -43.99
N ILE A 524 -40.57 -46.95 -45.30
CA ILE A 524 -39.92 -46.04 -46.26
C ILE A 524 -40.49 -44.61 -46.17
N GLY A 525 -39.67 -43.61 -46.46
CA GLY A 525 -40.02 -42.18 -46.39
C GLY A 525 -39.06 -41.38 -45.53
N THR A 526 -39.46 -40.16 -45.14
CA THR A 526 -38.66 -39.24 -44.30
C THR A 526 -39.29 -38.99 -42.92
N THR A 527 -38.47 -38.98 -41.88
CA THR A 527 -38.83 -38.56 -40.51
C THR A 527 -37.74 -37.68 -39.91
N VAL A 528 -38.07 -36.87 -38.91
CA VAL A 528 -37.10 -36.05 -38.16
C VAL A 528 -36.92 -36.64 -36.77
N ILE A 529 -35.67 -36.79 -36.35
CA ILE A 529 -35.29 -37.18 -34.99
C ILE A 529 -34.80 -35.94 -34.26
N THR A 530 -35.43 -35.63 -33.12
CA THR A 530 -35.07 -34.49 -32.25
C THR A 530 -34.46 -35.00 -30.94
N ALA A 531 -33.33 -34.41 -30.54
CA ALA A 531 -32.72 -34.56 -29.21
C ALA A 531 -32.93 -33.27 -28.41
N SER A 532 -33.22 -33.39 -27.11
CA SER A 532 -33.58 -32.25 -26.24
C SER A 532 -33.07 -32.42 -24.81
N ARG A 533 -32.71 -31.31 -24.15
CA ARG A 533 -32.26 -31.24 -22.75
C ARG A 533 -32.93 -30.06 -22.06
N ALA A 534 -33.55 -30.31 -20.90
CA ALA A 534 -34.19 -29.27 -20.08
C ALA A 534 -33.17 -28.31 -19.44
N SER A 535 -33.60 -27.10 -19.07
CA SER A 535 -32.78 -26.14 -18.33
C SER A 535 -32.46 -26.61 -16.91
N THR A 536 -31.30 -26.20 -16.40
CA THR A 536 -30.84 -26.42 -15.02
C THR A 536 -30.53 -25.08 -14.33
N ASP A 537 -29.93 -25.08 -13.15
CA ASP A 537 -29.48 -23.86 -12.48
C ASP A 537 -28.30 -23.18 -13.19
N SER A 538 -27.41 -23.97 -13.82
CA SER A 538 -26.22 -23.46 -14.49
C SER A 538 -26.35 -23.31 -16.00
N PHE A 539 -27.35 -23.95 -16.64
CA PHE A 539 -27.49 -24.01 -18.09
C PHE A 539 -28.92 -23.82 -18.60
N LYS A 540 -29.06 -23.19 -19.76
CA LYS A 540 -30.31 -23.03 -20.53
C LYS A 540 -30.76 -24.34 -21.20
N ILE A 541 -32.01 -24.37 -21.65
CA ILE A 541 -32.58 -25.45 -22.48
C ILE A 541 -31.83 -25.57 -23.82
N ALA A 542 -31.73 -26.78 -24.39
CA ALA A 542 -31.21 -26.99 -25.74
C ALA A 542 -31.97 -28.09 -26.49
N SER A 543 -31.97 -27.99 -27.82
CA SER A 543 -32.53 -28.99 -28.74
C SER A 543 -31.80 -28.99 -30.07
N ALA A 544 -31.54 -30.17 -30.63
CA ALA A 544 -31.01 -30.37 -31.97
C ALA A 544 -31.88 -31.37 -32.74
N ARG A 545 -31.85 -31.35 -34.08
CA ARG A 545 -32.62 -32.28 -34.91
C ARG A 545 -31.82 -32.75 -36.13
N TYR A 546 -32.15 -33.94 -36.65
CA TYR A 546 -31.67 -34.42 -37.94
C TYR A 546 -32.78 -35.11 -38.75
N THR A 547 -32.67 -35.08 -40.08
CA THR A 547 -33.58 -35.75 -41.01
C THR A 547 -33.08 -37.16 -41.31
N LEU A 548 -33.97 -38.15 -41.24
CA LEU A 548 -33.73 -39.54 -41.62
C LEU A 548 -34.58 -39.91 -42.82
N THR A 549 -33.93 -40.31 -43.92
CA THR A 549 -34.54 -40.87 -45.13
C THR A 549 -34.37 -42.39 -45.16
N VAL A 550 -35.47 -43.12 -45.34
CA VAL A 550 -35.50 -44.58 -45.44
C VAL A 550 -35.92 -45.00 -46.85
N ILE A 551 -35.08 -45.77 -47.53
CA ILE A 551 -35.24 -46.17 -48.95
C ILE A 551 -35.40 -47.70 -49.12
N ASP A 552 -35.94 -48.13 -50.26
CA ASP A 552 -36.21 -49.53 -50.62
C ASP A 552 -35.01 -50.22 -51.30
N LYS A 553 -35.08 -51.54 -51.48
CA LYS A 553 -34.06 -52.39 -52.13
C LYS A 553 -34.06 -52.25 -53.66
N ASN A 554 -32.89 -52.43 -54.27
CA ASN A 554 -32.67 -52.33 -55.71
C ASN A 554 -33.28 -53.51 -56.50
N LEU A 555 -33.38 -53.37 -57.82
CA LEU A 555 -33.90 -54.38 -58.76
C LEU A 555 -32.75 -55.19 -59.39
N SER A 556 -32.96 -56.49 -59.60
CA SER A 556 -32.05 -57.38 -60.37
C SER A 556 -32.43 -57.41 -61.85
N THR A 557 -31.53 -57.89 -62.72
CA THR A 557 -31.81 -58.13 -64.15
C THR A 557 -31.33 -59.49 -64.64
N ILE A 558 -31.97 -60.00 -65.71
CA ILE A 558 -31.57 -61.17 -66.52
C ILE A 558 -31.65 -60.76 -67.99
N VAL A 559 -30.66 -61.16 -68.79
CA VAL A 559 -30.61 -60.99 -70.25
C VAL A 559 -30.09 -62.29 -70.88
N PHE A 560 -30.78 -62.80 -71.89
CA PHE A 560 -30.35 -63.95 -72.70
C PHE A 560 -29.44 -63.52 -73.86
N ALA A 561 -28.40 -64.30 -74.15
CA ALA A 561 -27.40 -63.96 -75.16
C ALA A 561 -27.94 -64.02 -76.61
N ASP A 562 -28.75 -65.03 -76.92
CA ASP A 562 -29.23 -65.29 -78.29
C ASP A 562 -30.58 -64.62 -78.60
N GLY A 563 -31.09 -63.78 -77.69
CA GLY A 563 -32.42 -63.17 -77.78
C GLY A 563 -33.54 -64.06 -77.23
N ILE A 564 -34.78 -63.72 -77.59
CA ILE A 564 -36.00 -64.26 -76.96
C ILE A 564 -36.89 -65.14 -77.86
N ASP A 565 -36.59 -65.29 -79.16
CA ASP A 565 -37.38 -66.13 -80.07
C ASP A 565 -36.46 -67.01 -80.93
N ILE A 566 -36.50 -68.33 -80.72
CA ILE A 566 -35.63 -69.33 -81.34
C ILE A 566 -36.45 -70.27 -82.23
N THR A 567 -35.94 -70.63 -83.41
CA THR A 567 -36.56 -71.63 -84.29
C THR A 567 -35.54 -72.69 -84.71
N LYS A 568 -35.96 -73.96 -84.74
CA LYS A 568 -35.16 -75.14 -85.06
C LYS A 568 -35.99 -76.12 -85.91
N MET A 569 -35.40 -77.21 -86.38
CA MET A 569 -36.10 -78.26 -87.15
C MET A 569 -35.95 -79.62 -86.47
N THR A 570 -36.95 -80.50 -86.61
CA THR A 570 -36.90 -81.87 -86.07
C THR A 570 -35.69 -82.62 -86.63
N GLY A 571 -34.80 -83.08 -85.74
CA GLY A 571 -33.53 -83.73 -86.09
C GLY A 571 -32.27 -82.88 -85.91
N SER A 572 -32.31 -81.82 -85.09
CA SER A 572 -31.15 -80.98 -84.74
C SER A 572 -30.50 -81.39 -83.40
N ASP A 573 -29.20 -81.10 -83.22
CA ASP A 573 -28.43 -81.31 -81.97
C ASP A 573 -28.87 -80.38 -80.79
N THR A 574 -28.32 -80.58 -79.58
CA THR A 574 -28.67 -79.80 -78.38
C THR A 574 -28.23 -78.33 -78.44
N TYR A 575 -28.78 -77.50 -77.55
CA TYR A 575 -28.67 -76.04 -77.61
C TYR A 575 -28.64 -75.38 -76.22
N ILE A 576 -27.89 -74.28 -76.04
CA ILE A 576 -27.83 -73.51 -74.78
C ILE A 576 -27.97 -72.01 -75.11
N ASN A 577 -28.85 -71.30 -74.40
CA ASN A 577 -28.96 -69.83 -74.45
C ASN A 577 -28.49 -69.24 -73.10
N THR A 578 -27.30 -68.63 -73.07
CA THR A 578 -26.65 -68.22 -71.82
C THR A 578 -27.21 -66.92 -71.26
N VAL A 579 -27.12 -66.74 -69.93
CA VAL A 579 -27.69 -65.58 -69.21
C VAL A 579 -26.64 -64.66 -68.59
N SER A 580 -26.95 -63.37 -68.54
CA SER A 580 -26.17 -62.33 -67.83
C SER A 580 -27.10 -61.35 -67.12
N GLY A 581 -26.57 -60.42 -66.30
CA GLY A 581 -27.36 -59.36 -65.67
C GLY A 581 -26.98 -59.06 -64.22
N LEU A 582 -27.41 -57.89 -63.71
CA LEU A 582 -27.08 -57.38 -62.38
C LEU A 582 -27.77 -58.20 -61.26
N GLY A 583 -27.18 -58.16 -60.07
CA GLY A 583 -27.61 -58.93 -58.90
C GLY A 583 -26.84 -60.25 -58.72
N HIS A 584 -26.65 -60.68 -57.48
CA HIS A 584 -25.76 -61.79 -57.08
C HIS A 584 -26.51 -63.10 -56.76
N GLY A 585 -27.82 -63.19 -57.02
CA GLY A 585 -28.61 -64.40 -56.79
C GLY A 585 -28.27 -65.54 -57.76
N VAL A 586 -28.43 -66.78 -57.30
CA VAL A 586 -28.34 -68.02 -58.10
C VAL A 586 -29.45 -68.04 -59.15
N VAL A 587 -29.17 -68.63 -60.32
CA VAL A 587 -30.12 -68.78 -61.44
C VAL A 587 -30.53 -70.26 -61.60
N SER A 588 -31.78 -70.51 -62.02
CA SER A 588 -32.31 -71.84 -62.37
C SER A 588 -33.25 -71.79 -63.58
N TYR A 589 -33.38 -72.91 -64.31
CA TYR A 589 -34.11 -72.98 -65.59
C TYR A 589 -35.29 -74.00 -65.59
N SER A 590 -36.26 -73.80 -66.49
CA SER A 590 -37.38 -74.74 -66.73
C SER A 590 -38.00 -74.60 -68.13
N SER A 591 -38.52 -75.68 -68.71
CA SER A 591 -39.27 -75.70 -69.98
C SER A 591 -40.77 -75.90 -69.72
N GLU A 592 -41.62 -75.16 -70.43
CA GLU A 592 -43.08 -75.21 -70.28
C GLU A 592 -43.69 -76.50 -70.88
N ASN A 593 -43.22 -76.95 -72.05
CA ASN A 593 -43.67 -78.19 -72.69
C ASN A 593 -42.50 -79.14 -73.01
N PRO A 594 -42.15 -80.06 -72.08
CA PRO A 594 -41.04 -81.01 -72.26
C PRO A 594 -41.26 -82.05 -73.37
N ASN A 595 -42.45 -82.14 -73.98
CA ASN A 595 -42.67 -83.01 -75.14
C ASN A 595 -42.16 -82.38 -76.46
N ILE A 596 -41.92 -81.06 -76.47
CA ILE A 596 -41.38 -80.32 -77.61
C ILE A 596 -39.89 -80.09 -77.40
N ALA A 597 -39.49 -79.62 -76.21
CA ALA A 597 -38.09 -79.63 -75.79
C ALA A 597 -37.92 -79.66 -74.26
N THR A 598 -36.99 -80.46 -73.76
CA THR A 598 -36.55 -80.49 -72.35
C THR A 598 -35.41 -79.50 -72.10
N VAL A 599 -35.19 -79.08 -70.85
CA VAL A 599 -34.04 -78.25 -70.44
C VAL A 599 -33.46 -78.69 -69.09
N ASP A 600 -32.14 -78.62 -68.92
CA ASP A 600 -31.49 -78.80 -67.61
C ASP A 600 -31.67 -77.57 -66.71
N SER A 601 -32.12 -77.81 -65.47
CA SER A 601 -32.46 -76.76 -64.51
C SER A 601 -31.28 -75.96 -63.94
N SER A 602 -30.05 -76.42 -64.15
CA SER A 602 -28.82 -75.84 -63.59
C SER A 602 -27.87 -75.28 -64.66
N THR A 603 -27.79 -75.90 -65.85
CA THR A 603 -26.92 -75.45 -66.96
C THR A 603 -27.67 -74.67 -68.04
N GLY A 604 -28.98 -74.92 -68.21
CA GLY A 604 -29.79 -74.32 -69.27
C GLY A 604 -29.69 -75.00 -70.64
N GLU A 605 -29.15 -76.23 -70.72
CA GLU A 605 -29.05 -76.99 -71.98
C GLU A 605 -30.38 -77.65 -72.39
N VAL A 606 -30.74 -77.52 -73.67
CA VAL A 606 -32.03 -77.86 -74.27
C VAL A 606 -31.91 -78.99 -75.30
N THR A 607 -32.86 -79.93 -75.31
CA THR A 607 -32.96 -81.04 -76.28
C THR A 607 -34.34 -81.06 -76.97
N PHE A 608 -34.39 -81.19 -78.31
CA PHE A 608 -35.63 -81.16 -79.09
C PHE A 608 -36.25 -82.55 -79.28
N LEU A 609 -37.58 -82.65 -79.16
CA LEU A 609 -38.31 -83.93 -79.13
C LEU A 609 -39.56 -83.99 -80.05
N GLY A 610 -40.08 -82.86 -80.53
CA GLY A 610 -41.26 -82.84 -81.43
C GLY A 610 -41.49 -81.51 -82.13
N ILE A 611 -42.41 -81.48 -83.09
CA ILE A 611 -42.89 -80.24 -83.74
C ILE A 611 -43.85 -79.46 -82.82
N GLY A 612 -43.84 -78.13 -82.92
CA GLY A 612 -44.61 -77.22 -82.07
C GLY A 612 -43.73 -76.13 -81.44
N THR A 613 -44.30 -75.40 -80.48
CA THR A 613 -43.64 -74.30 -79.74
C THR A 613 -43.66 -74.53 -78.23
N THR A 614 -42.57 -74.20 -77.53
CA THR A 614 -42.43 -74.23 -76.07
C THR A 614 -41.68 -72.98 -75.58
N ILE A 615 -41.80 -72.64 -74.29
CA ILE A 615 -41.09 -71.53 -73.64
C ILE A 615 -40.08 -72.07 -72.63
N ILE A 616 -38.88 -71.51 -72.62
CA ILE A 616 -37.83 -71.75 -71.62
C ILE A 616 -37.75 -70.53 -70.69
N THR A 617 -37.76 -70.74 -69.38
CA THR A 617 -37.73 -69.68 -68.35
C THR A 617 -36.50 -69.80 -67.46
N ALA A 618 -35.89 -68.68 -67.12
CA ALA A 618 -34.78 -68.55 -66.17
C ALA A 618 -35.18 -67.66 -64.98
N ASN A 619 -34.90 -68.11 -63.76
CA ASN A 619 -35.30 -67.45 -62.50
C ASN A 619 -34.08 -67.13 -61.63
N LYS A 620 -33.96 -65.91 -61.10
CA LYS A 620 -32.82 -65.43 -60.30
C LYS A 620 -33.26 -64.93 -58.92
N ALA A 621 -32.69 -65.51 -57.87
CA ALA A 621 -33.12 -65.28 -56.48
C ALA A 621 -32.77 -63.87 -55.93
N SER A 622 -33.52 -63.44 -54.90
CA SER A 622 -33.28 -62.18 -54.17
C SER A 622 -32.10 -62.27 -53.20
N THR A 623 -31.53 -61.13 -52.85
CA THR A 623 -30.50 -60.95 -51.80
C THR A 623 -30.85 -59.79 -50.87
N ASP A 624 -29.97 -59.47 -49.91
CA ASP A 624 -30.19 -58.36 -48.99
C ASP A 624 -30.31 -57.00 -49.70
N SER A 625 -29.56 -56.79 -50.78
CA SER A 625 -29.54 -55.53 -51.54
C SER A 625 -30.43 -55.51 -52.79
N PHE A 626 -30.91 -56.68 -53.26
CA PHE A 626 -31.58 -56.82 -54.55
C PHE A 626 -32.82 -57.73 -54.53
N LYS A 627 -33.88 -57.31 -55.23
CA LYS A 627 -35.13 -58.09 -55.42
C LYS A 627 -34.94 -59.23 -56.44
N ALA A 628 -35.77 -60.28 -56.34
CA ALA A 628 -35.77 -61.42 -57.27
C ALA A 628 -36.33 -61.03 -58.65
N VAL A 629 -35.99 -61.80 -59.70
CA VAL A 629 -36.42 -61.54 -61.08
C VAL A 629 -36.46 -62.82 -61.92
N SER A 630 -37.26 -62.84 -62.98
CA SER A 630 -37.42 -63.96 -63.93
C SER A 630 -37.51 -63.45 -65.38
N ALA A 631 -37.01 -64.20 -66.35
CA ALA A 631 -37.12 -63.91 -67.78
C ALA A 631 -37.29 -65.21 -68.60
N ASN A 632 -37.80 -65.13 -69.82
CA ASN A 632 -38.05 -66.30 -70.68
C ASN A 632 -37.74 -66.07 -72.17
N TYR A 633 -37.72 -67.16 -72.95
CA TYR A 633 -37.61 -67.16 -74.41
C TYR A 633 -38.44 -68.29 -75.07
N THR A 634 -38.91 -68.05 -76.30
CA THR A 634 -39.72 -68.95 -77.11
C THR A 634 -38.86 -69.88 -77.98
N LEU A 635 -39.30 -71.11 -78.24
CA LEU A 635 -38.63 -72.10 -79.08
C LEU A 635 -39.62 -72.86 -79.97
N THR A 636 -39.44 -72.85 -81.31
CA THR A 636 -40.40 -73.40 -82.31
C THR A 636 -39.78 -74.42 -83.29
N VAL A 637 -40.57 -75.43 -83.73
CA VAL A 637 -40.16 -76.59 -84.58
C VAL A 637 -41.29 -77.01 -85.58
N ILE A 638 -40.98 -77.37 -86.85
CA ILE A 638 -41.94 -77.33 -88.02
C ILE A 638 -41.82 -78.45 -89.13
N ASP A 639 -42.79 -78.54 -90.07
CA ASP A 639 -42.92 -79.54 -91.20
C ASP A 639 -43.62 -78.99 -92.53
N LYS A 640 -43.92 -79.81 -93.57
CA LYS A 640 -44.19 -79.49 -95.03
C LYS A 640 -45.67 -79.22 -95.50
N ASN A 641 -45.89 -78.68 -96.74
CA ASN A 641 -47.13 -77.93 -97.19
C ASN A 641 -47.63 -78.08 -98.69
N ILE A 642 -48.68 -77.34 -99.17
CA ILE A 642 -49.43 -77.46 -100.47
C ILE A 642 -49.58 -76.11 -101.29
N SER A 643 -49.72 -76.13 -102.65
CA SER A 643 -49.53 -75.00 -103.64
C SER A 643 -50.63 -73.96 -103.96
N THR A 644 -50.21 -72.79 -104.48
CA THR A 644 -51.00 -71.70 -105.16
C THR A 644 -50.14 -70.86 -106.17
N ILE A 645 -50.73 -69.91 -106.94
CA ILE A 645 -50.00 -68.90 -107.75
C ILE A 645 -50.80 -67.59 -107.97
N VAL A 646 -50.15 -66.41 -107.88
CA VAL A 646 -50.67 -65.04 -108.15
C VAL A 646 -49.49 -64.09 -108.47
N PHE A 647 -49.62 -63.17 -109.43
CA PHE A 647 -48.62 -62.09 -109.68
C PHE A 647 -48.67 -60.99 -108.60
N THR A 648 -47.52 -60.51 -108.12
CA THR A 648 -47.43 -59.56 -106.99
C THR A 648 -47.83 -58.13 -107.33
N ASP A 649 -47.45 -57.62 -108.50
CA ASP A 649 -47.48 -56.18 -108.78
C ASP A 649 -48.81 -55.69 -109.37
N GLY A 650 -49.77 -56.58 -109.60
CA GLY A 650 -51.02 -56.31 -110.31
C GLY A 650 -50.92 -56.51 -111.82
N ILE A 651 -51.94 -56.02 -112.56
CA ILE A 651 -52.12 -56.31 -114.00
C ILE A 651 -51.61 -55.22 -114.96
N ASP A 652 -51.28 -54.01 -114.50
CA ASP A 652 -50.83 -52.89 -115.35
C ASP A 652 -49.67 -52.11 -114.70
N ILE A 653 -48.52 -52.01 -115.38
CA ILE A 653 -47.24 -51.52 -114.79
C ILE A 653 -46.59 -50.38 -115.61
N THR A 654 -45.83 -49.51 -114.95
CA THR A 654 -44.89 -48.55 -115.59
C THR A 654 -43.55 -48.50 -114.85
N LYS A 655 -42.44 -48.28 -115.58
CA LYS A 655 -41.04 -48.22 -115.12
C LYS A 655 -40.30 -47.04 -115.77
N MET A 656 -38.97 -46.97 -115.64
CA MET A 656 -38.10 -45.94 -116.22
C MET A 656 -36.93 -46.54 -117.02
N THR A 657 -36.46 -45.93 -118.11
CA THR A 657 -35.14 -46.21 -118.70
C THR A 657 -34.06 -45.99 -117.64
N GLY A 658 -32.98 -46.77 -117.70
CA GLY A 658 -32.01 -46.85 -116.60
C GLY A 658 -32.52 -47.60 -115.35
N SER A 659 -33.81 -47.95 -115.24
CA SER A 659 -34.22 -49.05 -114.38
C SER A 659 -33.70 -50.35 -114.99
N GLY A 660 -33.04 -51.17 -114.18
CA GLY A 660 -32.54 -52.48 -114.60
C GLY A 660 -33.67 -53.49 -114.82
N ILE A 661 -33.28 -54.77 -114.80
CA ILE A 661 -34.17 -55.92 -114.93
C ILE A 661 -35.36 -55.78 -113.95
N TYR A 662 -36.56 -55.99 -114.47
CA TYR A 662 -37.81 -55.95 -113.72
C TYR A 662 -38.42 -57.35 -113.64
N ILE A 663 -38.80 -57.81 -112.45
CA ILE A 663 -39.59 -59.03 -112.27
C ILE A 663 -40.94 -58.62 -111.65
N ASN A 664 -42.06 -58.98 -112.27
CA ASN A 664 -43.32 -59.13 -111.54
C ASN A 664 -43.35 -60.58 -111.07
N ALA A 665 -43.12 -60.82 -109.78
CA ALA A 665 -42.96 -62.18 -109.30
C ALA A 665 -44.31 -62.89 -109.27
N VAL A 666 -44.37 -64.15 -109.70
CA VAL A 666 -45.46 -65.00 -109.25
C VAL A 666 -45.16 -65.54 -107.85
N SER A 667 -46.03 -65.20 -106.92
CA SER A 667 -46.03 -65.67 -105.55
C SER A 667 -47.11 -66.74 -105.36
N GLY A 668 -46.97 -67.57 -104.34
CA GLY A 668 -47.87 -68.69 -104.09
C GLY A 668 -47.11 -69.98 -103.84
N LEU A 669 -47.68 -70.82 -102.99
CA LEU A 669 -47.01 -72.01 -102.47
C LEU A 669 -46.67 -72.97 -103.62
N GLY A 670 -45.67 -73.82 -103.43
CA GLY A 670 -45.32 -74.86 -104.40
C GLY A 670 -43.87 -74.88 -104.85
N ASP A 671 -43.36 -76.08 -105.03
CA ASP A 671 -41.99 -76.45 -105.37
C ASP A 671 -41.79 -76.86 -106.84
N GLY A 672 -42.87 -77.01 -107.62
CA GLY A 672 -42.79 -77.17 -109.08
C GLY A 672 -42.37 -75.90 -109.81
N ALA A 673 -41.58 -76.06 -110.88
CA ALA A 673 -41.01 -74.97 -111.67
C ALA A 673 -42.07 -74.06 -112.33
N VAL A 674 -41.68 -72.80 -112.59
CA VAL A 674 -42.49 -71.77 -113.25
C VAL A 674 -41.89 -71.41 -114.61
N ASN A 675 -42.73 -71.27 -115.65
CA ASN A 675 -42.35 -70.78 -116.97
C ASN A 675 -43.06 -69.45 -117.30
N TYR A 676 -42.43 -68.57 -118.09
CA TYR A 676 -42.91 -67.22 -118.44
C TYR A 676 -42.85 -66.90 -119.97
N SER A 677 -43.55 -65.85 -120.43
CA SER A 677 -43.50 -65.35 -121.83
C SER A 677 -43.89 -63.86 -121.98
N SER A 678 -43.42 -63.19 -123.06
CA SER A 678 -43.67 -61.76 -123.38
C SER A 678 -44.23 -61.58 -124.80
N GLU A 679 -45.16 -60.64 -125.00
CA GLU A 679 -45.80 -60.37 -126.30
C GLU A 679 -44.99 -59.46 -127.24
N ASN A 680 -44.24 -58.48 -126.72
CA ASN A 680 -43.43 -57.57 -127.53
C ASN A 680 -42.01 -57.37 -126.96
N PRO A 681 -41.00 -58.11 -127.46
CA PRO A 681 -39.63 -58.07 -126.93
C PRO A 681 -38.86 -56.77 -127.23
N ASN A 682 -39.27 -55.97 -128.23
CA ASN A 682 -38.55 -54.73 -128.59
C ASN A 682 -38.68 -53.62 -127.52
N ILE A 683 -39.63 -53.78 -126.61
CA ILE A 683 -39.91 -52.87 -125.50
C ILE A 683 -39.39 -53.49 -124.21
N ALA A 684 -39.77 -54.76 -123.96
CA ALA A 684 -39.10 -55.58 -122.96
C ALA A 684 -39.19 -57.09 -123.27
N THR A 685 -38.04 -57.77 -123.27
CA THR A 685 -37.91 -59.23 -123.30
C THR A 685 -38.14 -59.80 -121.91
N VAL A 686 -38.74 -60.99 -121.78
CA VAL A 686 -38.75 -61.76 -120.51
C VAL A 686 -38.00 -63.07 -120.66
N ASP A 687 -37.21 -63.44 -119.66
CA ASP A 687 -36.68 -64.80 -119.57
C ASP A 687 -37.79 -65.81 -119.24
N SER A 688 -37.82 -66.93 -119.96
CA SER A 688 -38.89 -67.91 -119.86
C SER A 688 -38.84 -68.80 -118.61
N SER A 689 -37.82 -68.67 -117.77
CA SER A 689 -37.59 -69.47 -116.56
C SER A 689 -37.49 -68.64 -115.27
N THR A 690 -36.94 -67.42 -115.32
CA THR A 690 -36.82 -66.52 -114.15
C THR A 690 -37.94 -65.49 -114.05
N GLY A 691 -38.61 -65.15 -115.16
CA GLY A 691 -39.58 -64.06 -115.21
C GLY A 691 -38.94 -62.67 -115.29
N GLU A 692 -37.63 -62.60 -115.56
CA GLU A 692 -36.87 -61.36 -115.66
C GLU A 692 -37.17 -60.59 -116.95
N VAL A 693 -37.92 -59.51 -116.80
CA VAL A 693 -38.28 -58.56 -117.86
C VAL A 693 -37.18 -57.52 -118.01
N THR A 694 -36.32 -57.67 -119.02
CA THR A 694 -35.29 -56.66 -119.36
C THR A 694 -35.92 -55.54 -120.17
N LEU A 695 -35.87 -54.31 -119.65
CA LEU A 695 -36.39 -53.11 -120.33
C LEU A 695 -35.39 -52.68 -121.43
N ILE A 696 -35.82 -52.70 -122.69
CA ILE A 696 -34.95 -52.41 -123.85
C ILE A 696 -35.21 -51.00 -124.41
N GLY A 697 -36.44 -50.49 -124.34
CA GLY A 697 -36.80 -49.18 -124.87
C GLY A 697 -38.12 -48.61 -124.35
N ILE A 698 -38.39 -47.36 -124.72
CA ILE A 698 -39.64 -46.67 -124.37
C ILE A 698 -40.83 -47.23 -125.18
N GLY A 699 -41.89 -47.65 -124.49
CA GLY A 699 -43.08 -48.29 -125.09
C GLY A 699 -43.91 -49.05 -124.05
N THR A 700 -44.83 -49.92 -124.50
CA THR A 700 -45.72 -50.77 -123.68
C THR A 700 -45.79 -52.25 -124.19
N THR A 701 -45.89 -53.25 -123.30
CA THR A 701 -45.91 -54.72 -123.61
C THR A 701 -46.65 -55.58 -122.55
N VAL A 702 -46.81 -56.90 -122.74
CA VAL A 702 -47.63 -57.85 -121.92
C VAL A 702 -46.86 -59.17 -121.63
N ILE A 703 -47.09 -59.79 -120.45
CA ILE A 703 -46.34 -60.93 -119.87
C ILE A 703 -47.26 -62.01 -119.24
N THR A 704 -46.89 -63.29 -119.25
CA THR A 704 -47.68 -64.45 -118.71
C THR A 704 -46.83 -65.48 -117.93
N ALA A 705 -47.41 -66.30 -117.02
CA ALA A 705 -46.70 -67.36 -116.26
C ALA A 705 -47.53 -68.62 -115.86
N GLN A 706 -46.85 -69.79 -115.70
CA GLN A 706 -47.46 -71.09 -115.33
C GLN A 706 -46.52 -71.99 -114.47
N LYS A 707 -47.06 -72.74 -113.49
CA LYS A 707 -46.34 -73.51 -112.46
C LYS A 707 -46.70 -75.01 -112.40
N ALA A 708 -45.71 -75.89 -112.23
CA ALA A 708 -45.82 -77.36 -112.20
C ALA A 708 -46.01 -77.96 -110.77
N SER A 709 -45.94 -79.30 -110.62
CA SER A 709 -46.11 -80.07 -109.36
C SER A 709 -44.90 -80.96 -109.03
N THR A 710 -44.64 -81.21 -107.74
CA THR A 710 -43.44 -81.93 -107.22
C THR A 710 -43.79 -82.75 -105.95
N ASP A 711 -42.83 -83.50 -105.40
CA ASP A 711 -42.99 -84.43 -104.27
C ASP A 711 -43.45 -83.79 -102.95
N SER A 712 -43.44 -82.46 -102.83
CA SER A 712 -44.09 -81.78 -101.69
C SER A 712 -45.40 -81.03 -102.09
N PHE A 713 -45.58 -80.49 -103.31
CA PHE A 713 -46.75 -79.65 -103.66
C PHE A 713 -47.34 -79.82 -105.12
N LYS A 714 -48.37 -79.03 -105.52
CA LYS A 714 -49.23 -79.15 -106.75
C LYS A 714 -49.11 -77.95 -107.77
N ALA A 715 -49.90 -77.88 -108.87
CA ALA A 715 -49.68 -77.01 -110.09
C ALA A 715 -50.83 -75.99 -110.47
N VAL A 716 -50.54 -74.82 -111.13
CA VAL A 716 -51.50 -73.68 -111.48
C VAL A 716 -50.88 -72.49 -112.36
N SER A 717 -51.59 -71.42 -112.85
CA SER A 717 -51.07 -70.30 -113.76
C SER A 717 -51.75 -68.86 -113.72
N ALA A 718 -51.13 -67.75 -114.27
CA ALA A 718 -51.60 -66.30 -114.31
C ALA A 718 -50.94 -65.31 -115.39
N SER A 719 -51.25 -63.97 -115.47
CA SER A 719 -50.67 -62.93 -116.46
C SER A 719 -50.80 -61.38 -116.14
N TYR A 720 -50.07 -60.43 -116.82
CA TYR A 720 -50.08 -58.91 -116.66
C TYR A 720 -49.46 -57.99 -117.80
N THR A 721 -49.45 -56.63 -117.70
CA THR A 721 -49.01 -55.55 -118.68
C THR A 721 -47.95 -54.52 -118.17
N LEU A 722 -47.13 -53.82 -119.03
CA LEU A 722 -45.93 -52.99 -118.65
C LEU A 722 -45.55 -51.78 -119.58
N THR A 723 -44.96 -50.65 -119.08
CA THR A 723 -44.52 -49.38 -119.80
C THR A 723 -43.20 -48.69 -119.25
N VAL A 724 -42.54 -47.68 -119.90
CA VAL A 724 -41.17 -47.10 -119.50
C VAL A 724 -40.91 -45.52 -119.67
N LYS A 725 -40.31 -44.76 -118.69
CA LYS A 725 -40.03 -43.24 -118.53
C LYS A 725 -38.63 -42.81 -117.84
N ASP A 726 -38.32 -41.67 -117.10
CA ASP A 726 -36.92 -41.34 -116.52
C ASP A 726 -36.72 -40.31 -115.29
N LYS A 727 -35.53 -40.17 -114.57
CA LYS A 727 -35.27 -39.52 -113.19
C LYS A 727 -33.89 -38.77 -112.85
N ASN A 728 -33.63 -38.24 -111.60
CA ASN A 728 -32.44 -37.42 -111.10
C ASN A 728 -31.95 -37.61 -109.56
N LEU A 729 -31.28 -36.64 -108.85
CA LEU A 729 -30.43 -36.83 -107.58
C LEU A 729 -30.30 -35.62 -106.54
N SER A 730 -30.37 -35.82 -105.19
CA SER A 730 -30.48 -34.79 -104.05
C SER A 730 -29.20 -34.37 -103.23
N THR A 731 -29.32 -33.37 -102.33
CA THR A 731 -28.39 -33.02 -101.21
C THR A 731 -29.09 -32.54 -99.89
N ILE A 732 -28.38 -32.54 -98.74
CA ILE A 732 -28.81 -31.96 -97.43
C ILE A 732 -27.59 -31.51 -96.57
N VAL A 733 -27.71 -30.41 -95.81
CA VAL A 733 -26.68 -29.80 -94.92
C VAL A 733 -27.35 -29.11 -93.71
N PHE A 734 -26.75 -29.17 -92.52
CA PHE A 734 -27.16 -28.43 -91.30
C PHE A 734 -26.50 -27.04 -91.22
N ALA A 735 -27.22 -26.04 -90.69
CA ALA A 735 -26.77 -24.65 -90.63
C ALA A 735 -25.66 -24.39 -89.59
N ASP A 736 -25.78 -24.96 -88.39
CA ASP A 736 -24.85 -24.67 -87.28
C ASP A 736 -23.58 -25.55 -87.30
N GLY A 737 -23.43 -26.43 -88.30
CA GLY A 737 -22.30 -27.36 -88.43
C GLY A 737 -22.53 -28.74 -87.79
N THR A 738 -21.45 -29.49 -87.59
CA THR A 738 -21.47 -30.91 -87.19
C THR A 738 -21.34 -31.16 -85.69
N ASP A 739 -20.89 -30.19 -84.89
CA ASP A 739 -20.56 -30.42 -83.48
C ASP A 739 -21.03 -29.24 -82.61
N ILE A 740 -22.09 -29.49 -81.85
CA ILE A 740 -22.85 -28.48 -81.10
C ILE A 740 -22.72 -28.75 -79.60
N THR A 741 -22.57 -27.69 -78.79
CA THR A 741 -22.66 -27.75 -77.33
C THR A 741 -23.77 -26.84 -76.83
N LYS A 742 -24.61 -27.34 -75.91
CA LYS A 742 -25.68 -26.58 -75.24
C LYS A 742 -25.69 -26.89 -73.73
N MET A 743 -26.53 -26.18 -72.98
CA MET A 743 -26.75 -26.38 -71.55
C MET A 743 -28.24 -26.68 -71.29
N PRO A 744 -28.59 -27.50 -70.29
CA PRO A 744 -29.99 -27.82 -70.00
C PRO A 744 -30.74 -26.59 -69.46
N GLY A 745 -31.90 -26.32 -70.05
CA GLY A 745 -32.79 -25.19 -69.76
C GLY A 745 -34.14 -25.39 -70.45
N SER A 746 -35.11 -24.50 -70.23
CA SER A 746 -36.49 -24.61 -70.74
C SER A 746 -36.65 -24.42 -72.25
N ASP A 747 -35.59 -24.02 -72.94
CA ASP A 747 -35.68 -23.40 -74.25
C ASP A 747 -35.30 -24.40 -75.34
N THR A 748 -36.13 -24.50 -76.38
CA THR A 748 -35.91 -25.43 -77.49
C THR A 748 -34.85 -24.91 -78.47
N TYR A 749 -34.18 -25.84 -79.16
CA TYR A 749 -33.09 -25.54 -80.09
C TYR A 749 -33.35 -26.16 -81.47
N ILE A 750 -33.29 -25.36 -82.54
CA ILE A 750 -33.43 -25.84 -83.92
C ILE A 750 -32.11 -25.61 -84.67
N ASN A 751 -31.48 -26.69 -85.13
CA ASN A 751 -30.42 -26.62 -86.15
C ASN A 751 -31.07 -26.82 -87.53
N THR A 752 -31.34 -25.73 -88.24
CA THR A 752 -32.09 -25.79 -89.52
C THR A 752 -31.29 -26.49 -90.62
N VAL A 753 -31.97 -27.28 -91.47
CA VAL A 753 -31.35 -27.90 -92.65
C VAL A 753 -31.67 -27.14 -93.94
N SER A 754 -30.77 -27.24 -94.91
CA SER A 754 -30.95 -26.79 -96.29
C SER A 754 -30.39 -27.81 -97.28
N GLY A 755 -30.81 -27.78 -98.54
CA GLY A 755 -30.34 -28.72 -99.56
C GLY A 755 -31.24 -28.79 -100.79
N LEU A 756 -30.77 -29.44 -101.85
CA LEU A 756 -31.51 -29.64 -103.09
C LEU A 756 -32.34 -30.93 -103.04
N GLY A 757 -33.63 -30.83 -103.33
CA GLY A 757 -34.50 -31.97 -103.60
C GLY A 757 -35.89 -31.86 -103.01
N ASP A 758 -36.78 -32.65 -103.60
CA ASP A 758 -38.18 -32.93 -103.28
C ASP A 758 -38.61 -33.23 -101.86
N GLY A 759 -37.80 -34.14 -101.28
CA GLY A 759 -38.27 -35.06 -100.27
C GLY A 759 -38.55 -34.37 -98.95
N ALA A 760 -39.57 -34.87 -98.25
CA ALA A 760 -39.77 -34.55 -96.85
C ALA A 760 -38.50 -34.86 -96.04
N VAL A 761 -38.20 -34.01 -95.06
CA VAL A 761 -37.14 -34.24 -94.07
C VAL A 761 -37.79 -34.79 -92.82
N SER A 762 -37.20 -35.84 -92.24
CA SER A 762 -37.52 -36.31 -90.90
C SER A 762 -36.29 -36.31 -90.00
N TYR A 763 -36.49 -36.01 -88.71
CA TYR A 763 -35.43 -35.93 -87.72
C TYR A 763 -35.50 -37.08 -86.71
N SER A 764 -34.34 -37.49 -86.19
CA SER A 764 -34.24 -38.49 -85.11
C SER A 764 -33.04 -38.22 -84.22
N SER A 765 -33.21 -38.42 -82.90
CA SER A 765 -32.13 -38.42 -81.91
C SER A 765 -31.69 -39.85 -81.63
N GLU A 766 -30.38 -40.10 -81.61
CA GLU A 766 -29.80 -41.40 -81.28
C GLU A 766 -30.02 -41.79 -79.81
N ASN A 767 -30.09 -40.81 -78.90
CA ASN A 767 -30.38 -41.03 -77.49
C ASN A 767 -31.38 -39.99 -76.95
N PRO A 768 -32.70 -40.27 -77.06
CA PRO A 768 -33.77 -39.42 -76.55
C PRO A 768 -33.68 -39.08 -75.05
N ASN A 769 -32.90 -39.81 -74.24
CA ASN A 769 -32.72 -39.49 -72.82
C ASN A 769 -31.77 -38.29 -72.58
N ILE A 770 -30.95 -37.93 -73.58
CA ILE A 770 -30.03 -36.78 -73.52
C ILE A 770 -30.73 -35.58 -74.15
N ALA A 771 -31.28 -35.75 -75.34
CA ALA A 771 -32.16 -34.79 -75.99
C ALA A 771 -33.15 -35.48 -76.94
N THR A 772 -34.42 -35.10 -76.90
CA THR A 772 -35.40 -35.45 -77.95
C THR A 772 -35.33 -34.44 -79.08
N VAL A 773 -35.77 -34.85 -80.28
CA VAL A 773 -36.02 -33.95 -81.40
C VAL A 773 -37.40 -34.25 -81.97
N ASP A 774 -38.19 -33.23 -82.27
CA ASP A 774 -39.43 -33.41 -83.03
C ASP A 774 -39.09 -33.88 -84.45
N SER A 775 -39.71 -34.99 -84.85
CA SER A 775 -39.36 -35.67 -86.10
C SER A 775 -39.82 -34.94 -87.37
N SER A 776 -40.59 -33.85 -87.23
CA SER A 776 -41.13 -33.06 -88.35
C SER A 776 -40.57 -31.63 -88.42
N THR A 777 -40.30 -30.98 -87.29
CA THR A 777 -39.79 -29.59 -87.24
C THR A 777 -38.27 -29.52 -87.07
N GLY A 778 -37.63 -30.54 -86.50
CA GLY A 778 -36.22 -30.50 -86.11
C GLY A 778 -35.97 -29.77 -84.79
N GLU A 779 -37.01 -29.53 -84.00
CA GLU A 779 -36.95 -28.85 -82.71
C GLU A 779 -36.45 -29.79 -81.60
N VAL A 780 -35.28 -29.48 -81.06
CA VAL A 780 -34.59 -30.26 -80.04
C VAL A 780 -34.96 -29.76 -78.65
N THR A 781 -35.36 -30.69 -77.77
CA THR A 781 -35.56 -30.45 -76.33
C THR A 781 -34.44 -31.13 -75.55
N LEU A 782 -33.76 -30.39 -74.68
CA LEU A 782 -32.61 -30.87 -73.89
C LEU A 782 -33.11 -31.51 -72.59
N ILE A 783 -32.75 -32.77 -72.33
CA ILE A 783 -33.34 -33.58 -71.23
C ILE A 783 -32.32 -33.92 -70.15
N ALA A 784 -31.11 -34.36 -70.51
CA ALA A 784 -30.06 -34.72 -69.55
C ALA A 784 -28.66 -34.44 -70.10
N ILE A 785 -27.66 -34.49 -69.21
CA ILE A 785 -26.25 -34.37 -69.60
C ILE A 785 -25.76 -35.59 -70.38
N GLY A 786 -24.84 -35.34 -71.32
CA GLY A 786 -24.24 -36.36 -72.19
C GLY A 786 -24.09 -35.86 -73.63
N THR A 787 -23.68 -36.75 -74.53
CA THR A 787 -23.60 -36.47 -75.98
C THR A 787 -24.52 -37.41 -76.75
N THR A 788 -25.23 -36.89 -77.75
CA THR A 788 -26.09 -37.66 -78.66
C THR A 788 -26.00 -37.11 -80.09
N VAL A 789 -26.24 -37.94 -81.10
CA VAL A 789 -26.27 -37.50 -82.50
C VAL A 789 -27.71 -37.22 -82.94
N ILE A 790 -27.94 -36.05 -83.52
CA ILE A 790 -29.20 -35.70 -84.20
C ILE A 790 -29.00 -35.92 -85.71
N THR A 791 -29.89 -36.69 -86.32
CA THR A 791 -29.84 -37.03 -87.76
C THR A 791 -31.06 -36.46 -88.47
N ALA A 792 -30.86 -35.86 -89.65
CA ALA A 792 -31.92 -35.46 -90.58
C ALA A 792 -31.85 -36.32 -91.84
N ASN A 793 -32.97 -36.95 -92.18
CA ASN A 793 -33.11 -37.85 -93.32
C ASN A 793 -34.07 -37.22 -94.34
N LYS A 794 -33.62 -37.02 -95.58
CA LYS A 794 -34.42 -36.48 -96.68
C LYS A 794 -34.82 -37.61 -97.62
N ALA A 795 -36.13 -37.88 -97.69
CA ALA A 795 -36.67 -39.02 -98.44
C ALA A 795 -36.39 -38.91 -99.95
N SER A 796 -36.29 -40.06 -100.63
CA SER A 796 -36.27 -40.12 -102.10
C SER A 796 -37.63 -39.80 -102.70
N THR A 797 -37.63 -39.18 -103.88
CA THR A 797 -38.83 -38.84 -104.67
C THR A 797 -38.74 -39.44 -106.07
N ASP A 798 -39.76 -39.17 -106.90
CA ASP A 798 -39.70 -39.52 -108.32
C ASP A 798 -38.66 -38.71 -109.12
N SER A 799 -38.20 -37.58 -108.60
CA SER A 799 -37.20 -36.73 -109.27
C SER A 799 -35.80 -36.84 -108.65
N PHE A 800 -35.65 -37.19 -107.36
CA PHE A 800 -34.34 -37.17 -106.68
C PHE A 800 -34.15 -38.34 -105.69
N LYS A 801 -32.92 -38.89 -105.58
CA LYS A 801 -32.57 -39.95 -104.61
C LYS A 801 -32.56 -39.46 -103.15
N ALA A 802 -32.70 -40.37 -102.19
CA ALA A 802 -32.63 -40.07 -100.76
C ALA A 802 -31.22 -39.64 -100.31
N VAL A 803 -31.12 -38.88 -99.22
CA VAL A 803 -29.86 -38.44 -98.61
C VAL A 803 -30.07 -38.09 -97.13
N SER A 804 -29.03 -38.23 -96.30
CA SER A 804 -29.07 -37.87 -94.88
C SER A 804 -27.82 -37.12 -94.44
N ALA A 805 -27.93 -36.40 -93.32
CA ALA A 805 -26.82 -35.77 -92.61
C ALA A 805 -27.08 -35.81 -91.09
N SER A 806 -26.04 -35.59 -90.28
CA SER A 806 -26.14 -35.59 -88.82
C SER A 806 -25.18 -34.60 -88.16
N TYR A 807 -25.42 -34.31 -86.88
CA TYR A 807 -24.52 -33.53 -86.02
C TYR A 807 -24.49 -34.07 -84.58
N SER A 808 -23.34 -33.98 -83.93
CA SER A 808 -23.13 -34.26 -82.51
C SER A 808 -23.70 -33.13 -81.65
N LEU A 809 -24.47 -33.46 -80.62
CA LEU A 809 -24.98 -32.52 -79.62
C LEU A 809 -24.53 -32.93 -78.22
N THR A 810 -23.74 -32.08 -77.56
CA THR A 810 -23.29 -32.27 -76.18
C THR A 810 -24.02 -31.34 -75.22
N VAL A 811 -24.63 -31.93 -74.19
CA VAL A 811 -25.32 -31.24 -73.09
C VAL A 811 -24.49 -31.38 -71.82
N LYS A 812 -24.12 -30.26 -71.20
CA LYS A 812 -23.25 -30.24 -69.99
C LYS A 812 -23.78 -29.30 -68.91
N TYR A 813 -23.39 -29.56 -67.66
CA TYR A 813 -23.59 -28.62 -66.55
C TYR A 813 -22.57 -27.46 -66.59
N LYS A 814 -22.88 -26.42 -65.81
CA LYS A 814 -21.97 -25.31 -65.49
C LYS A 814 -20.82 -25.81 -64.61
N ASN A 815 -19.67 -25.15 -64.70
CA ASN A 815 -18.52 -25.42 -63.83
C ASN A 815 -18.82 -25.01 -62.37
N LEU A 816 -18.06 -25.53 -61.41
CA LEU A 816 -18.07 -25.02 -60.04
C LEU A 816 -17.13 -23.82 -59.93
N SER A 817 -17.61 -22.71 -59.36
CA SER A 817 -16.74 -21.64 -58.89
C SER A 817 -15.98 -22.08 -57.64
N THR A 818 -14.81 -21.50 -57.41
CA THR A 818 -14.12 -21.56 -56.12
C THR A 818 -13.87 -20.15 -55.61
N ILE A 819 -13.99 -19.94 -54.30
CA ILE A 819 -13.53 -18.73 -53.59
C ILE A 819 -12.99 -19.12 -52.21
N GLU A 820 -11.94 -18.44 -51.78
CA GLU A 820 -11.31 -18.62 -50.46
C GLU A 820 -10.74 -17.27 -49.98
N PHE A 821 -10.83 -17.01 -48.68
CA PHE A 821 -10.25 -15.83 -48.03
C PHE A 821 -8.81 -16.09 -47.59
N ALA A 822 -7.95 -15.08 -47.64
CA ALA A 822 -6.55 -15.18 -47.22
C ALA A 822 -6.42 -15.53 -45.72
N ASP A 823 -7.28 -14.94 -44.88
CA ASP A 823 -7.51 -15.36 -43.50
C ASP A 823 -8.87 -16.08 -43.42
N SER A 824 -8.87 -17.41 -43.25
CA SER A 824 -10.08 -18.23 -43.13
C SER A 824 -10.45 -18.57 -41.66
N THR A 825 -9.82 -17.90 -40.70
CA THR A 825 -9.94 -18.12 -39.25
C THR A 825 -10.70 -16.98 -38.56
N GLU A 826 -10.79 -17.02 -37.23
CA GLU A 826 -11.33 -15.90 -36.44
C GLU A 826 -10.33 -14.73 -36.41
N ILE A 827 -10.74 -13.59 -36.97
CA ILE A 827 -9.95 -12.36 -37.05
C ILE A 827 -10.30 -11.44 -35.88
N ILE A 828 -9.32 -11.17 -35.02
CA ILE A 828 -9.48 -10.29 -33.85
C ILE A 828 -9.03 -8.86 -34.21
N LYS A 829 -9.94 -7.89 -34.08
CA LYS A 829 -9.67 -6.45 -34.20
C LYS A 829 -10.03 -5.71 -32.92
N LEU A 830 -9.54 -4.49 -32.76
CA LEU A 830 -9.91 -3.57 -31.68
C LEU A 830 -10.72 -2.41 -32.28
N LEU A 831 -11.75 -1.93 -31.60
CA LEU A 831 -12.51 -0.77 -32.03
C LEU A 831 -11.58 0.46 -32.02
N GLY A 832 -11.45 1.13 -33.17
CA GLY A 832 -10.43 2.15 -33.42
C GLY A 832 -9.21 1.68 -34.24
N SER A 833 -9.13 0.40 -34.62
CA SER A 833 -8.36 -0.01 -35.80
C SER A 833 -8.90 0.67 -37.06
N GLY A 834 -8.01 0.99 -38.01
CA GLY A 834 -8.40 1.48 -39.34
C GLY A 834 -9.06 0.41 -40.21
N ILE A 835 -9.41 0.80 -41.44
CA ILE A 835 -10.05 -0.08 -42.44
C ILE A 835 -9.21 -1.34 -42.66
N TYR A 836 -9.88 -2.48 -42.75
CA TYR A 836 -9.29 -3.80 -43.01
C TYR A 836 -9.95 -4.42 -44.25
N THR A 837 -9.23 -5.26 -44.98
CA THR A 837 -9.78 -6.00 -46.13
C THR A 837 -9.19 -7.40 -46.14
N ASN A 838 -10.01 -8.42 -45.90
CA ASN A 838 -9.62 -9.81 -46.07
C ASN A 838 -9.66 -10.16 -47.57
N THR A 839 -8.50 -10.37 -48.18
CA THR A 839 -8.43 -10.55 -49.64
C THR A 839 -8.94 -11.93 -50.06
N MET A 840 -9.73 -11.96 -51.13
CA MET A 840 -10.30 -13.17 -51.70
C MET A 840 -9.52 -13.64 -52.93
N SER A 841 -9.28 -14.95 -53.03
CA SER A 841 -8.80 -15.62 -54.24
C SER A 841 -9.84 -16.64 -54.74
N GLY A 842 -9.74 -17.09 -55.99
CA GLY A 842 -10.68 -18.09 -56.54
C GLY A 842 -10.86 -18.08 -58.06
N VAL A 843 -11.58 -19.07 -58.58
CA VAL A 843 -11.85 -19.26 -60.02
C VAL A 843 -13.35 -19.05 -60.31
N GLY A 844 -13.65 -18.33 -61.39
CA GLY A 844 -15.00 -18.05 -61.87
C GLY A 844 -15.12 -16.61 -62.42
N ASP A 845 -16.11 -16.37 -63.28
CA ASP A 845 -16.35 -15.09 -63.98
C ASP A 845 -17.48 -14.24 -63.36
N GLY A 846 -18.21 -14.76 -62.38
CA GLY A 846 -19.26 -14.02 -61.65
C GLY A 846 -18.72 -12.87 -60.79
N ALA A 847 -19.53 -11.82 -60.64
CA ALA A 847 -19.26 -10.75 -59.70
C ALA A 847 -19.26 -11.27 -58.25
N VAL A 848 -18.42 -10.69 -57.39
CA VAL A 848 -18.39 -10.95 -55.94
C VAL A 848 -19.18 -9.86 -55.23
N SER A 849 -19.95 -10.25 -54.22
CA SER A 849 -20.65 -9.34 -53.31
C SER A 849 -20.37 -9.71 -51.86
N TYR A 850 -20.22 -8.71 -50.99
CA TYR A 850 -19.91 -8.87 -49.57
C TYR A 850 -21.09 -8.46 -48.68
N SER A 851 -21.21 -9.10 -47.51
CA SER A 851 -22.26 -8.85 -46.53
C SER A 851 -21.78 -9.19 -45.11
N SER A 852 -22.37 -8.53 -44.10
CA SER A 852 -22.13 -8.78 -42.67
C SER A 852 -23.42 -9.25 -42.03
N GLU A 853 -23.36 -10.26 -41.16
CA GLU A 853 -24.54 -10.75 -40.42
C GLU A 853 -25.06 -9.72 -39.40
N ASP A 854 -24.16 -8.97 -38.75
CA ASP A 854 -24.50 -7.79 -37.95
C ASP A 854 -23.75 -6.53 -38.41
N PRO A 855 -24.40 -5.68 -39.24
CA PRO A 855 -23.89 -4.36 -39.65
C PRO A 855 -23.63 -3.36 -38.51
N ASN A 856 -24.12 -3.60 -37.29
CA ASN A 856 -23.86 -2.73 -36.13
C ASN A 856 -22.53 -3.04 -35.44
N ILE A 857 -21.97 -4.25 -35.66
CA ILE A 857 -20.65 -4.65 -35.18
C ILE A 857 -19.61 -4.32 -36.26
N VAL A 858 -19.85 -4.78 -37.50
CA VAL A 858 -19.02 -4.49 -38.68
C VAL A 858 -19.89 -4.19 -39.88
N ALA A 859 -19.70 -3.02 -40.50
CA ALA A 859 -20.14 -2.78 -41.87
C ALA A 859 -19.05 -3.23 -42.85
N VAL A 860 -19.45 -3.75 -44.00
CA VAL A 860 -18.56 -4.13 -45.10
C VAL A 860 -19.07 -3.51 -46.40
N ASP A 861 -18.20 -2.94 -47.22
CA ASP A 861 -18.61 -2.49 -48.54
C ASP A 861 -18.96 -3.70 -49.42
N SER A 862 -20.16 -3.67 -50.00
CA SER A 862 -20.71 -4.77 -50.77
C SER A 862 -19.93 -5.13 -52.04
N SER A 863 -18.99 -4.31 -52.48
CA SER A 863 -18.23 -4.47 -53.73
C SER A 863 -16.72 -4.60 -53.54
N THR A 864 -16.10 -3.86 -52.61
CA THR A 864 -14.65 -3.92 -52.33
C THR A 864 -14.30 -4.93 -51.25
N GLY A 865 -15.23 -5.25 -50.34
CA GLY A 865 -14.96 -6.05 -49.15
C GLY A 865 -14.25 -5.29 -48.03
N GLU A 866 -14.12 -3.97 -48.13
CA GLU A 866 -13.55 -3.12 -47.09
C GLU A 866 -14.42 -3.12 -45.83
N VAL A 867 -13.80 -3.48 -44.70
CA VAL A 867 -14.42 -3.61 -43.38
C VAL A 867 -14.25 -2.33 -42.57
N THR A 868 -15.37 -1.81 -42.07
CA THR A 868 -15.46 -0.71 -41.11
C THR A 868 -16.01 -1.24 -39.79
N LEU A 869 -15.23 -1.09 -38.71
CA LEU A 869 -15.61 -1.49 -37.36
C LEU A 869 -16.53 -0.44 -36.75
N ILE A 870 -17.71 -0.84 -36.25
CA ILE A 870 -18.75 0.07 -35.74
C ILE A 870 -19.02 -0.14 -34.25
N GLY A 871 -18.96 -1.39 -33.77
CA GLY A 871 -19.17 -1.72 -32.35
C GLY A 871 -18.45 -3.01 -31.96
N SER A 872 -18.24 -3.21 -30.66
CA SER A 872 -17.65 -4.44 -30.12
C SER A 872 -18.64 -5.61 -30.12
N GLY A 873 -18.13 -6.81 -30.43
CA GLY A 873 -18.94 -8.02 -30.59
C GLY A 873 -18.30 -9.04 -31.55
N THR A 874 -19.08 -10.01 -32.00
CA THR A 874 -18.66 -11.02 -32.99
C THR A 874 -19.68 -11.06 -34.13
N THR A 875 -19.21 -11.00 -35.38
CA THR A 875 -20.05 -11.08 -36.59
C THR A 875 -19.35 -11.88 -37.69
N VAL A 876 -20.11 -12.48 -38.59
CA VAL A 876 -19.60 -13.20 -39.75
C VAL A 876 -19.71 -12.32 -41.00
N ILE A 877 -18.61 -12.21 -41.74
CA ILE A 877 -18.59 -11.60 -43.07
C ILE A 877 -18.76 -12.72 -44.10
N THR A 878 -19.85 -12.69 -44.86
CA THR A 878 -20.11 -13.63 -45.95
C THR A 878 -19.95 -12.93 -47.29
N ALA A 879 -19.22 -13.57 -48.20
CA ALA A 879 -19.05 -13.14 -49.57
C ALA A 879 -19.58 -14.19 -50.54
N ILE A 880 -20.33 -13.74 -51.54
CA ILE A 880 -21.00 -14.56 -52.54
C ILE A 880 -20.48 -14.18 -53.92
N LYS A 881 -19.98 -15.18 -54.66
CA LYS A 881 -19.68 -15.05 -56.08
C LYS A 881 -20.87 -15.57 -56.89
N ALA A 882 -21.44 -14.70 -57.71
CA ALA A 882 -22.72 -14.95 -58.40
C ALA A 882 -22.66 -16.07 -59.45
N GLU A 883 -23.81 -16.68 -59.76
CA GLU A 883 -23.94 -17.62 -60.87
C GLU A 883 -23.88 -16.87 -62.21
N THR A 884 -23.13 -17.44 -63.16
CA THR A 884 -23.05 -17.00 -64.56
C THR A 884 -23.50 -18.15 -65.47
N ASP A 885 -23.47 -17.96 -66.78
CA ASP A 885 -23.69 -19.07 -67.72
C ASP A 885 -22.60 -20.14 -67.66
N SER A 886 -21.36 -19.75 -67.32
CA SER A 886 -20.21 -20.65 -67.26
C SER A 886 -20.07 -21.37 -65.92
N PHE A 887 -20.44 -20.73 -64.80
CA PHE A 887 -20.14 -21.19 -63.45
C PHE A 887 -21.33 -21.08 -62.48
N LYS A 888 -21.45 -22.04 -61.56
CA LYS A 888 -22.38 -21.96 -60.42
C LYS A 888 -21.91 -20.96 -59.36
N ALA A 889 -22.89 -20.38 -58.65
CA ALA A 889 -22.65 -19.52 -57.50
C ALA A 889 -21.95 -20.28 -56.37
N VAL A 890 -21.18 -19.56 -55.56
CA VAL A 890 -20.47 -20.09 -54.38
C VAL A 890 -20.38 -19.00 -53.31
N SER A 891 -20.33 -19.41 -52.04
CA SER A 891 -20.18 -18.52 -50.88
C SER A 891 -19.04 -18.99 -49.99
N ALA A 892 -18.27 -18.04 -49.47
CA ALA A 892 -17.30 -18.26 -48.38
C ALA A 892 -17.54 -17.20 -47.30
N ASN A 893 -17.09 -17.48 -46.08
CA ASN A 893 -17.22 -16.56 -44.96
C ASN A 893 -16.03 -16.64 -43.99
N TYR A 894 -15.94 -15.65 -43.11
CA TYR A 894 -14.98 -15.59 -42.00
C TYR A 894 -15.58 -14.82 -40.82
N THR A 895 -15.07 -15.09 -39.62
CA THR A 895 -15.54 -14.46 -38.38
C THR A 895 -14.66 -13.27 -38.01
N ILE A 896 -15.27 -12.13 -37.66
CA ILE A 896 -14.56 -11.00 -37.04
C ILE A 896 -15.03 -10.87 -35.58
N VAL A 897 -14.06 -10.79 -34.67
CA VAL A 897 -14.27 -10.39 -33.27
C VAL A 897 -13.74 -8.97 -33.10
N VAL A 898 -14.62 -8.02 -32.79
CA VAL A 898 -14.28 -6.63 -32.49
C VAL A 898 -14.26 -6.45 -30.97
N LEU A 899 -13.10 -6.10 -30.43
CA LEU A 899 -12.89 -5.86 -29.00
C LEU A 899 -13.01 -4.36 -28.68
N GLU A 900 -13.57 -4.05 -27.51
CA GLU A 900 -13.60 -2.68 -26.99
C GLU A 900 -12.24 -2.34 -26.34
N PRO A 901 -11.64 -1.15 -26.55
CA PRO A 901 -10.48 -0.69 -25.80
C PRO A 901 -10.84 -0.32 -24.35
N TYR A 902 -10.06 -0.81 -23.39
CA TYR A 902 -10.20 -0.49 -21.96
C TYR A 902 -9.02 0.32 -21.41
N LEU A 903 -7.94 0.46 -22.18
CA LEU A 903 -6.82 1.37 -21.91
C LEU A 903 -6.77 2.49 -22.96
N PRO A 904 -5.94 3.53 -22.75
CA PRO A 904 -5.67 4.49 -23.81
C PRO A 904 -5.10 3.78 -25.04
N LEU A 905 -5.75 3.97 -26.19
CA LEU A 905 -5.41 3.32 -27.45
C LEU A 905 -4.35 4.14 -28.19
N LEU A 906 -3.16 3.56 -28.37
CA LEU A 906 -2.11 4.10 -29.21
C LEU A 906 -2.16 3.43 -30.59
N SER A 907 -2.67 4.15 -31.58
CA SER A 907 -2.69 3.72 -32.98
C SER A 907 -1.46 4.26 -33.71
N ILE A 908 -0.65 3.36 -34.26
CA ILE A 908 0.53 3.67 -35.08
C ILE A 908 0.29 3.14 -36.50
N SER A 909 0.52 3.98 -37.49
CA SER A 909 0.51 3.59 -38.91
C SER A 909 1.85 3.98 -39.53
N THR A 910 2.59 3.01 -40.08
CA THR A 910 3.78 3.28 -40.87
C THR A 910 3.44 3.72 -42.29
N ASP A 911 4.38 4.42 -42.92
CA ASP A 911 4.30 4.77 -44.35
C ASP A 911 4.16 3.47 -45.18
N ASP A 912 3.23 3.48 -46.14
CA ASP A 912 2.84 2.33 -46.97
C ASP A 912 2.52 1.03 -46.20
N MET A 913 2.14 1.14 -44.90
CA MET A 913 1.88 0.02 -43.98
C MET A 913 3.08 -0.92 -43.81
N HIS A 914 4.30 -0.44 -44.07
CA HIS A 914 5.54 -1.22 -44.02
C HIS A 914 5.71 -1.92 -42.65
N PRO A 915 6.02 -3.23 -42.60
CA PRO A 915 6.22 -3.95 -41.34
C PRO A 915 7.38 -3.39 -40.52
N VAL A 916 7.34 -3.61 -39.20
CA VAL A 916 8.41 -3.24 -38.28
C VAL A 916 9.09 -4.52 -37.77
N ASP A 917 9.96 -5.07 -38.61
CA ASP A 917 10.59 -6.39 -38.49
C ASP A 917 12.14 -6.33 -38.36
N SER A 918 12.70 -5.12 -38.28
CA SER A 918 14.13 -4.86 -38.01
C SER A 918 14.34 -4.17 -36.65
N LYS A 919 15.48 -4.46 -36.00
CA LYS A 919 16.00 -3.69 -34.86
C LYS A 919 16.88 -2.51 -35.27
N GLU A 920 17.29 -2.43 -36.53
CA GLU A 920 18.22 -1.39 -37.00
C GLU A 920 17.54 -0.28 -37.78
N ASP A 921 16.70 -0.67 -38.72
CA ASP A 921 16.03 0.22 -39.67
C ASP A 921 14.87 0.98 -39.02
N TRP A 922 14.91 2.31 -39.12
CA TRP A 922 13.86 3.20 -38.63
C TRP A 922 12.77 3.38 -39.70
N ILE A 923 11.61 2.79 -39.48
CA ILE A 923 10.45 2.88 -40.38
C ILE A 923 9.66 4.15 -40.02
N LYS A 924 9.26 4.94 -41.01
CA LYS A 924 8.49 6.18 -40.80
C LYS A 924 7.00 5.90 -40.65
N GLY A 925 6.29 6.83 -40.02
CA GLY A 925 4.85 6.74 -39.83
C GLY A 925 4.27 7.90 -39.00
N ARG A 926 3.11 7.67 -38.41
CA ARG A 926 2.39 8.59 -37.52
C ARG A 926 1.81 7.84 -36.32
N ALA A 927 1.68 8.53 -35.19
CA ALA A 927 0.91 8.04 -34.03
C ALA A 927 -0.25 8.95 -33.63
N ILE A 928 -1.36 8.33 -33.26
CA ILE A 928 -2.54 8.94 -32.66
C ILE A 928 -2.82 8.22 -31.35
N LEU A 929 -3.11 8.98 -30.28
CA LEU A 929 -3.45 8.47 -28.96
C LEU A 929 -4.89 8.84 -28.63
N ASN A 930 -5.77 7.85 -28.43
CA ASN A 930 -7.13 8.03 -27.95
C ASN A 930 -7.22 7.64 -26.46
N ASN A 931 -7.45 8.62 -25.59
CA ASN A 931 -7.65 8.39 -24.16
C ASN A 931 -9.12 8.65 -23.78
N GLY A 932 -9.93 7.59 -23.68
CA GLY A 932 -11.34 7.69 -23.27
C GLY A 932 -12.19 8.60 -24.18
N GLY A 933 -11.93 8.60 -25.49
CA GLY A 933 -12.55 9.51 -26.46
C GLY A 933 -11.76 10.80 -26.72
N THR A 934 -10.75 11.12 -25.90
CA THR A 934 -9.86 12.27 -26.12
C THR A 934 -8.78 11.90 -27.12
N ILE A 935 -9.00 12.24 -28.40
CA ILE A 935 -8.06 11.97 -29.50
C ILE A 935 -6.96 13.03 -29.54
N THR A 936 -5.71 12.58 -29.46
CA THR A 936 -4.49 13.40 -29.51
C THR A 936 -3.59 12.93 -30.66
N ASP A 937 -3.38 13.79 -31.67
CA ASP A 937 -2.38 13.55 -32.71
C ASP A 937 -0.97 13.77 -32.13
N LEU A 938 -0.19 12.71 -32.00
CA LEU A 938 1.22 12.81 -31.59
C LEU A 938 2.06 13.34 -32.76
N GLY A 939 1.62 13.07 -34.00
CA GLY A 939 2.25 13.49 -35.24
C GLY A 939 3.16 12.41 -35.83
N ASN A 940 4.01 12.84 -36.76
CA ASN A 940 4.97 11.98 -37.44
C ASN A 940 5.98 11.35 -36.46
N LEU A 941 6.40 10.13 -36.78
CA LEU A 941 7.40 9.38 -36.04
C LEU A 941 8.29 8.52 -36.94
N GLU A 942 9.35 8.03 -36.32
CA GLU A 942 10.10 6.86 -36.76
C GLU A 942 9.98 5.76 -35.69
N ILE A 943 9.75 4.51 -36.08
CA ILE A 943 9.62 3.34 -35.19
C ILE A 943 10.57 2.22 -35.64
N LYS A 944 11.15 1.49 -34.68
CA LYS A 944 11.87 0.24 -34.94
C LYS A 944 11.76 -0.77 -33.80
N GLY A 945 12.19 -2.00 -34.06
CA GLY A 945 12.31 -3.04 -33.05
C GLY A 945 13.33 -2.75 -31.95
N ARG A 946 13.21 -3.43 -30.81
CA ARG A 946 14.22 -3.38 -29.73
C ARG A 946 14.32 -4.69 -28.96
N GLY A 947 15.26 -4.74 -28.01
CA GLY A 947 15.41 -5.86 -27.08
C GLY A 947 16.15 -7.07 -27.67
N ASN A 948 16.27 -8.13 -26.88
CA ASN A 948 17.05 -9.32 -27.23
C ASN A 948 16.18 -10.59 -27.19
N SER A 949 16.00 -11.27 -26.06
CA SER A 949 15.18 -12.49 -25.99
C SER A 949 13.73 -12.26 -26.45
N THR A 950 13.11 -11.14 -26.05
CA THR A 950 11.77 -10.75 -26.49
C THR A 950 11.67 -10.49 -28.00
N TRP A 951 12.77 -10.10 -28.65
CA TRP A 951 12.80 -9.89 -30.10
C TRP A 951 13.03 -11.20 -30.86
N ASN A 952 14.01 -11.99 -30.40
CA ASN A 952 14.50 -13.17 -31.08
C ASN A 952 13.61 -14.41 -30.87
N VAL A 953 12.91 -14.51 -29.73
CA VAL A 953 12.19 -15.73 -29.32
C VAL A 953 10.67 -15.52 -29.24
N MET A 954 10.20 -14.36 -28.77
CA MET A 954 8.77 -14.12 -28.54
C MET A 954 8.06 -13.62 -29.81
N PRO A 955 6.79 -13.99 -30.07
CA PRO A 955 6.06 -13.52 -31.25
C PRO A 955 5.62 -12.06 -31.10
N LYS A 956 5.20 -11.62 -29.91
CA LYS A 956 4.84 -10.24 -29.59
C LYS A 956 6.11 -9.40 -29.40
N LYS A 957 6.45 -8.58 -30.39
CA LYS A 957 7.70 -7.81 -30.42
C LYS A 957 7.61 -6.50 -29.63
N PRO A 958 8.65 -6.09 -28.88
CA PRO A 958 8.74 -4.75 -28.29
C PRO A 958 9.38 -3.73 -29.25
N TYR A 959 8.99 -2.46 -29.11
CA TYR A 959 9.36 -1.39 -30.03
C TYR A 959 9.98 -0.18 -29.32
N THR A 960 10.66 0.66 -30.10
CA THR A 960 11.05 2.03 -29.72
C THR A 960 10.65 2.98 -30.83
N PHE A 961 10.10 4.15 -30.48
CA PHE A 961 9.69 5.16 -31.45
C PHE A 961 10.19 6.56 -31.07
N LYS A 962 10.35 7.41 -32.09
CA LYS A 962 10.87 8.77 -32.00
C LYS A 962 9.95 9.71 -32.78
N LEU A 963 9.25 10.60 -32.08
CA LEU A 963 8.45 11.68 -32.67
C LEU A 963 9.35 12.77 -33.29
N ASP A 964 8.84 13.51 -34.28
CA ASP A 964 9.54 14.68 -34.86
C ASP A 964 9.79 15.80 -33.83
N LYS A 965 8.87 15.97 -32.87
CA LYS A 965 8.86 17.02 -31.83
C LYS A 965 8.55 16.40 -30.47
N GLU A 966 8.99 17.01 -29.37
CA GLU A 966 8.55 16.56 -28.05
C GLU A 966 7.02 16.63 -27.94
N LYS A 967 6.44 15.60 -27.32
CA LYS A 967 5.03 15.58 -26.88
C LYS A 967 4.97 15.02 -25.47
N GLN A 968 4.08 15.56 -24.65
CA GLN A 968 3.64 14.89 -23.42
C GLN A 968 2.79 13.67 -23.82
N ILE A 969 2.95 12.53 -23.14
CA ILE A 969 2.15 11.32 -23.37
C ILE A 969 1.58 10.84 -22.03
N LEU A 970 0.25 10.82 -21.90
CA LEU A 970 -0.46 10.32 -20.70
C LEU A 970 0.08 10.90 -19.37
N GLY A 971 0.43 12.19 -19.40
CA GLY A 971 0.98 12.95 -18.26
C GLY A 971 2.49 12.78 -18.01
N MET A 972 3.18 11.88 -18.72
CA MET A 972 4.64 11.71 -18.66
C MET A 972 5.36 12.87 -19.36
N GLU A 973 6.53 13.27 -18.85
CA GLU A 973 7.20 14.52 -19.25
C GLU A 973 7.50 14.58 -20.76
N PRO A 974 7.41 15.76 -21.41
CA PRO A 974 7.52 15.86 -22.87
C PRO A 974 8.86 15.38 -23.41
N HIS A 975 8.83 14.44 -24.35
CA HIS A 975 10.04 13.92 -24.97
C HIS A 975 9.76 13.40 -26.39
N LYS A 976 10.82 13.22 -27.20
CA LYS A 976 10.71 12.64 -28.54
C LYS A 976 10.71 11.11 -28.54
N ARG A 977 11.57 10.49 -27.73
CA ARG A 977 11.80 9.03 -27.75
C ARG A 977 11.02 8.32 -26.65
N TRP A 978 10.36 7.23 -27.04
CA TRP A 978 9.47 6.42 -26.21
C TRP A 978 9.69 4.94 -26.49
N VAL A 979 9.33 4.10 -25.52
CA VAL A 979 9.49 2.64 -25.58
C VAL A 979 8.14 1.98 -25.42
N LEU A 980 7.88 0.91 -26.18
CA LEU A 980 6.76 0.01 -25.99
C LEU A 980 7.30 -1.36 -25.55
N LEU A 981 7.19 -1.68 -24.26
CA LEU A 981 7.53 -3.00 -23.73
C LEU A 981 6.36 -3.96 -23.92
N ALA A 982 6.64 -5.11 -24.52
CA ALA A 982 5.63 -6.12 -24.87
C ALA A 982 5.15 -6.95 -23.67
N ASN A 983 5.95 -7.03 -22.60
CA ASN A 983 5.74 -7.81 -21.37
C ASN A 983 5.21 -9.25 -21.64
N TYR A 984 5.60 -9.88 -22.75
CA TYR A 984 5.00 -11.13 -23.23
C TYR A 984 5.25 -12.34 -22.30
N SER A 985 6.43 -12.39 -21.68
CA SER A 985 6.81 -13.34 -20.64
C SER A 985 6.12 -13.07 -19.29
N ASP A 986 5.68 -11.84 -19.03
CA ASP A 986 4.99 -11.49 -17.79
C ASP A 986 3.48 -11.53 -17.97
N LYS A 987 2.87 -12.67 -17.61
CA LYS A 987 1.42 -12.88 -17.69
C LYS A 987 0.60 -11.96 -16.77
N THR A 988 1.22 -11.27 -15.81
CA THR A 988 0.53 -10.22 -15.03
C THR A 988 0.54 -8.86 -15.73
N LEU A 989 1.44 -8.69 -16.71
CA LEU A 989 1.84 -7.44 -17.36
C LEU A 989 2.44 -6.37 -16.40
N LEU A 990 2.49 -6.63 -15.10
CA LEU A 990 2.65 -5.65 -14.02
C LEU A 990 4.05 -5.56 -13.41
N ARG A 991 4.93 -6.57 -13.57
CA ARG A 991 6.18 -6.66 -12.78
C ARG A 991 7.12 -5.47 -12.97
N THR A 992 7.29 -5.04 -14.22
CA THR A 992 8.08 -3.84 -14.56
C THR A 992 7.41 -2.54 -14.12
N THR A 993 6.08 -2.48 -14.04
CA THR A 993 5.37 -1.32 -13.47
C THR A 993 5.53 -1.25 -11.96
N PHE A 994 5.39 -2.37 -11.24
CA PHE A 994 5.65 -2.44 -9.80
C PHE A 994 7.08 -1.99 -9.46
N ALA A 995 8.08 -2.49 -10.17
CA ALA A 995 9.48 -2.08 -9.96
C ALA A 995 9.73 -0.58 -10.21
N PHE A 996 9.09 0.01 -11.23
CA PHE A 996 9.18 1.46 -11.48
C PHE A 996 8.41 2.26 -10.43
N ASN A 997 7.24 1.81 -9.97
CA ASN A 997 6.52 2.44 -8.86
C ASN A 997 7.40 2.49 -7.61
N LEU A 998 8.05 1.39 -7.22
CA LEU A 998 8.95 1.36 -6.07
C LEU A 998 10.05 2.44 -6.15
N GLY A 999 10.61 2.69 -7.34
CA GLY A 999 11.59 3.75 -7.58
C GLY A 999 11.03 5.16 -7.81
N LEU A 1000 9.71 5.35 -7.71
CA LEU A 1000 9.00 6.63 -7.90
C LEU A 1000 8.26 7.07 -6.62
N SER A 1001 7.62 6.14 -5.89
CA SER A 1001 6.81 6.42 -4.68
C SER A 1001 7.56 6.11 -3.38
N VAL A 1002 8.31 5.00 -3.33
CA VAL A 1002 8.91 4.48 -2.09
C VAL A 1002 10.38 4.90 -1.95
N PHE A 1003 11.23 4.49 -2.89
CA PHE A 1003 12.69 4.58 -2.82
C PHE A 1003 13.22 5.78 -3.61
N SER A 1004 12.99 6.96 -3.02
CA SER A 1004 13.21 8.29 -3.57
C SER A 1004 14.67 8.77 -3.69
N ASN A 1005 15.70 7.97 -3.35
CA ASN A 1005 17.10 8.41 -3.48
C ASN A 1005 17.65 8.26 -4.91
N LEU A 1006 16.98 7.49 -5.78
CA LEU A 1006 17.26 7.39 -7.20
C LEU A 1006 16.95 8.73 -7.87
N LYS A 1007 17.91 9.32 -8.59
CA LYS A 1007 17.73 10.69 -9.13
C LYS A 1007 16.74 10.75 -10.30
N TRP A 1008 16.57 9.66 -11.04
CA TRP A 1008 15.51 9.48 -12.02
C TRP A 1008 15.17 8.00 -12.19
N THR A 1009 13.87 7.70 -12.29
CA THR A 1009 13.29 6.38 -12.54
C THR A 1009 12.31 6.52 -13.72
N PRO A 1010 12.27 5.59 -14.69
CA PRO A 1010 11.38 5.74 -15.84
C PRO A 1010 9.91 5.73 -15.44
N VAL A 1011 9.15 6.77 -15.80
CA VAL A 1011 7.69 6.72 -15.68
C VAL A 1011 7.12 5.84 -16.81
N SER A 1012 6.01 5.14 -16.51
CA SER A 1012 5.32 4.31 -17.48
C SER A 1012 3.80 4.35 -17.34
N ARG A 1013 3.10 3.92 -18.40
CA ARG A 1013 1.64 3.75 -18.46
C ARG A 1013 1.33 2.49 -19.26
N MET A 1014 0.15 1.90 -19.04
CA MET A 1014 -0.35 0.83 -19.90
C MET A 1014 -1.20 1.42 -21.03
N VAL A 1015 -1.04 0.88 -22.23
CA VAL A 1015 -1.78 1.25 -23.45
C VAL A 1015 -2.19 0.00 -24.20
N GLU A 1016 -3.32 0.05 -24.91
CA GLU A 1016 -3.61 -0.91 -25.96
C GLU A 1016 -3.05 -0.37 -27.28
N VAL A 1017 -2.39 -1.22 -28.07
CA VAL A 1017 -1.67 -0.78 -29.27
C VAL A 1017 -2.25 -1.42 -30.53
N VAL A 1018 -2.51 -0.57 -31.52
CA VAL A 1018 -2.76 -0.96 -32.90
C VAL A 1018 -1.55 -0.52 -33.73
N LEU A 1019 -0.95 -1.42 -34.49
CA LEU A 1019 0.13 -1.15 -35.43
C LEU A 1019 -0.31 -1.60 -36.82
N ASN A 1020 -0.35 -0.67 -37.77
CA ASN A 1020 -0.78 -0.91 -39.16
C ASN A 1020 -2.15 -1.60 -39.23
N ASN A 1021 -3.13 -1.01 -38.53
CA ASN A 1021 -4.51 -1.50 -38.36
C ASN A 1021 -4.65 -2.85 -37.59
N GLU A 1022 -3.56 -3.56 -37.31
CA GLU A 1022 -3.58 -4.78 -36.49
C GLU A 1022 -3.48 -4.50 -34.99
N TYR A 1023 -4.38 -5.10 -34.21
CA TYR A 1023 -4.27 -5.11 -32.75
C TYR A 1023 -3.12 -6.03 -32.31
N ILE A 1024 -2.16 -5.48 -31.57
CA ILE A 1024 -0.99 -6.21 -31.08
C ILE A 1024 -0.97 -6.40 -29.56
N GLY A 1025 -2.06 -6.07 -28.85
CA GLY A 1025 -2.23 -6.31 -27.42
C GLY A 1025 -1.91 -5.10 -26.53
N VAL A 1026 -1.80 -5.36 -25.22
CA VAL A 1026 -1.43 -4.35 -24.22
C VAL A 1026 0.08 -4.18 -24.17
N TYR A 1027 0.57 -2.95 -24.23
CA TYR A 1027 1.98 -2.61 -24.03
C TYR A 1027 2.13 -1.66 -22.84
N GLN A 1028 3.27 -1.76 -22.18
CA GLN A 1028 3.72 -0.74 -21.24
C GLN A 1028 4.48 0.31 -22.06
N ILE A 1029 3.93 1.53 -22.18
CA ILE A 1029 4.66 2.67 -22.74
C ILE A 1029 5.54 3.29 -21.64
N VAL A 1030 6.82 3.47 -21.94
CA VAL A 1030 7.85 3.86 -20.97
C VAL A 1030 8.68 5.02 -21.52
N GLU A 1031 9.06 5.95 -20.64
CA GLU A 1031 10.09 6.95 -20.89
C GLU A 1031 11.44 6.28 -21.20
N GLN A 1032 12.06 6.54 -22.36
CA GLN A 1032 13.34 5.89 -22.68
C GLN A 1032 14.45 6.42 -21.77
N ILE A 1033 15.27 5.53 -21.19
CA ILE A 1033 16.55 5.90 -20.56
C ILE A 1033 17.40 6.65 -21.59
N ARG A 1034 17.58 7.94 -21.35
CA ARG A 1034 18.29 8.91 -22.19
C ARG A 1034 18.89 10.00 -21.30
N ILE A 1035 19.90 10.68 -21.81
CA ILE A 1035 20.42 11.91 -21.22
C ILE A 1035 19.52 13.05 -21.70
N ASP A 1036 18.81 13.66 -20.75
CA ASP A 1036 18.01 14.88 -20.90
C ASP A 1036 17.76 15.46 -19.50
N THR A 1037 17.54 16.77 -19.43
CA THR A 1037 17.07 17.51 -18.25
C THR A 1037 15.81 16.92 -17.59
N ASN A 1038 14.93 16.24 -18.34
CA ASN A 1038 13.76 15.54 -17.79
C ASN A 1038 13.91 14.00 -17.74
N ARG A 1039 15.14 13.49 -17.91
CA ARG A 1039 15.52 12.07 -17.84
C ARG A 1039 16.76 11.92 -16.94
N VAL A 1040 17.84 11.31 -17.44
CA VAL A 1040 19.14 11.31 -16.78
C VAL A 1040 19.80 12.66 -17.01
N ASP A 1041 19.55 13.63 -16.13
CA ASP A 1041 20.14 14.97 -16.17
C ASP A 1041 21.64 14.91 -15.83
N ILE A 1042 22.50 14.83 -16.84
CA ILE A 1042 23.97 14.83 -16.73
C ILE A 1042 24.63 15.60 -17.89
N ASP A 1043 25.84 16.13 -17.67
CA ASP A 1043 26.52 16.99 -18.64
C ASP A 1043 27.79 16.33 -19.20
N LEU A 1044 27.69 15.82 -20.44
CA LEU A 1044 28.79 15.15 -21.14
C LEU A 1044 30.01 16.07 -21.40
N ASP A 1045 29.81 17.38 -21.50
CA ASP A 1045 30.91 18.35 -21.70
C ASP A 1045 31.68 18.61 -20.38
N LYS A 1046 31.05 18.40 -19.22
CA LYS A 1046 31.75 18.27 -17.92
C LYS A 1046 32.46 16.93 -17.73
N GLY A 1047 32.24 15.97 -18.64
CA GLY A 1047 32.77 14.61 -18.53
C GLY A 1047 31.98 13.72 -17.56
N ASP A 1048 30.70 14.04 -17.33
CA ASP A 1048 29.71 13.10 -16.84
C ASP A 1048 29.43 12.01 -17.90
N PHE A 1049 28.77 10.92 -17.52
CA PHE A 1049 28.49 9.80 -18.43
C PHE A 1049 27.40 8.86 -17.91
N LEU A 1050 26.84 8.04 -18.81
CA LEU A 1050 25.87 6.97 -18.54
C LEU A 1050 26.41 5.64 -19.12
N LEU A 1051 26.44 4.59 -18.30
CA LEU A 1051 26.83 3.23 -18.68
C LEU A 1051 25.73 2.23 -18.33
N GLU A 1052 25.82 1.05 -18.93
CA GLU A 1052 25.09 -0.16 -18.53
C GLU A 1052 26.11 -1.26 -18.22
N VAL A 1053 25.94 -2.01 -17.12
CA VAL A 1053 26.63 -3.29 -16.95
C VAL A 1053 26.00 -4.29 -17.91
N ASN A 1054 26.80 -4.84 -18.83
CA ASN A 1054 26.33 -5.64 -19.94
C ASN A 1054 27.33 -6.76 -20.29
N ALA A 1055 27.07 -7.96 -19.79
CA ALA A 1055 27.86 -9.16 -20.06
C ALA A 1055 27.85 -9.61 -21.53
N ARG A 1056 26.96 -9.09 -22.38
CA ARG A 1056 26.93 -9.39 -23.82
C ARG A 1056 27.99 -8.60 -24.58
N GLN A 1057 28.37 -7.42 -24.10
CA GLN A 1057 29.28 -6.47 -24.76
C GLN A 1057 28.94 -6.27 -26.25
N ASP A 1058 27.63 -6.17 -26.56
CA ASP A 1058 27.05 -6.08 -27.90
C ASP A 1058 26.89 -4.64 -28.42
N GLU A 1059 27.20 -3.63 -27.59
CA GLU A 1059 27.32 -2.22 -28.00
C GLU A 1059 28.65 -1.94 -28.71
N LYS A 1060 28.75 -0.80 -29.41
CA LYS A 1060 29.96 -0.43 -30.17
C LYS A 1060 31.19 -0.14 -29.29
N PHE A 1061 30.97 0.37 -28.08
CA PHE A 1061 32.03 0.71 -27.12
C PHE A 1061 31.77 0.01 -25.79
N ASN A 1062 32.68 -0.90 -25.42
CA ASN A 1062 32.63 -1.64 -24.16
C ASN A 1062 33.99 -1.61 -23.48
N PHE A 1063 34.00 -1.84 -22.16
CA PHE A 1063 35.20 -2.20 -21.44
C PHE A 1063 34.87 -3.11 -20.25
N THR A 1064 35.81 -3.98 -19.91
CA THR A 1064 35.79 -4.72 -18.65
C THR A 1064 36.75 -4.08 -17.65
N THR A 1065 36.37 -4.09 -16.37
CA THR A 1065 37.21 -3.69 -15.23
C THR A 1065 38.16 -4.82 -14.80
N THR A 1066 39.04 -4.59 -13.81
CA THR A 1066 39.96 -5.61 -13.31
C THR A 1066 39.30 -6.69 -12.45
N ARG A 1067 38.10 -6.44 -11.92
CA ARG A 1067 37.23 -7.45 -11.27
C ARG A 1067 36.19 -8.05 -12.22
N GLU A 1068 36.48 -8.06 -13.52
CA GLU A 1068 35.70 -8.69 -14.58
C GLU A 1068 34.28 -8.11 -14.79
N VAL A 1069 33.95 -6.94 -14.23
CA VAL A 1069 32.65 -6.27 -14.45
C VAL A 1069 32.60 -5.66 -15.86
N PRO A 1070 31.65 -6.06 -16.72
CA PRO A 1070 31.60 -5.62 -18.12
C PRO A 1070 30.66 -4.41 -18.31
N PHE A 1071 31.16 -3.31 -18.82
CA PHE A 1071 30.40 -2.08 -19.08
C PHE A 1071 30.27 -1.76 -20.56
N SER A 1072 29.08 -1.36 -20.98
CA SER A 1072 28.79 -0.72 -22.27
C SER A 1072 28.53 0.77 -22.11
N PHE A 1073 28.97 1.58 -23.08
CA PHE A 1073 28.63 3.00 -23.14
C PHE A 1073 27.18 3.22 -23.61
N LYS A 1074 26.47 4.15 -22.95
CA LYS A 1074 25.13 4.62 -23.36
C LYS A 1074 25.07 6.15 -23.49
N GLY A 1075 26.01 6.86 -22.88
CA GLY A 1075 26.22 8.29 -23.04
C GLY A 1075 27.65 8.69 -22.59
N PRO A 1076 28.50 9.25 -23.46
CA PRO A 1076 28.28 9.43 -24.91
C PRO A 1076 28.09 8.10 -25.63
N GLU A 1077 27.30 8.09 -26.71
CA GLU A 1077 27.12 6.90 -27.59
C GLU A 1077 28.37 6.64 -28.45
N GLU A 1078 29.12 7.70 -28.79
CA GLU A 1078 30.33 7.69 -29.62
C GLU A 1078 31.50 8.42 -28.89
N PRO A 1079 32.05 7.86 -27.79
CA PRO A 1079 33.20 8.45 -27.11
C PRO A 1079 34.44 8.51 -28.00
N ASN A 1080 35.12 9.66 -28.03
CA ASN A 1080 36.47 9.72 -28.58
C ASN A 1080 37.47 8.97 -27.66
N THR A 1081 38.64 8.63 -28.18
CA THR A 1081 39.66 7.84 -27.47
C THR A 1081 40.00 8.40 -26.07
N SER A 1082 40.08 9.72 -25.92
CA SER A 1082 40.38 10.36 -24.63
C SER A 1082 39.21 10.25 -23.65
N GLN A 1083 37.97 10.44 -24.12
CA GLN A 1083 36.76 10.23 -23.31
C GLN A 1083 36.65 8.78 -22.86
N PHE A 1084 36.82 7.82 -23.78
CA PHE A 1084 36.74 6.39 -23.50
C PHE A 1084 37.69 5.97 -22.36
N TYR A 1085 38.99 6.31 -22.48
CA TYR A 1085 39.98 5.96 -21.44
C TYR A 1085 39.80 6.75 -20.14
N ALA A 1086 39.34 8.00 -20.20
CA ALA A 1086 39.04 8.78 -18.99
C ALA A 1086 37.87 8.16 -18.20
N ILE A 1087 36.78 7.79 -18.89
CA ILE A 1087 35.59 7.19 -18.28
C ILE A 1087 35.89 5.79 -17.75
N LYS A 1088 36.61 4.96 -18.52
CA LYS A 1088 37.13 3.67 -18.03
C LYS A 1088 37.97 3.84 -16.76
N SER A 1089 38.86 4.83 -16.72
CA SER A 1089 39.74 5.06 -15.56
C SER A 1089 38.97 5.57 -14.34
N LYS A 1090 37.91 6.39 -14.54
CA LYS A 1090 37.00 6.79 -13.44
C LYS A 1090 36.31 5.57 -12.82
N ILE A 1091 35.75 4.67 -13.64
CA ILE A 1091 35.08 3.45 -13.15
C ILE A 1091 36.05 2.47 -12.51
N GLN A 1092 37.23 2.24 -13.10
CA GLN A 1092 38.24 1.38 -12.48
C GLN A 1092 38.63 1.91 -11.09
N LYS A 1093 38.80 3.23 -10.94
CA LYS A 1093 39.09 3.83 -9.62
C LYS A 1093 37.97 3.61 -8.59
N VAL A 1094 36.69 3.59 -8.99
CA VAL A 1094 35.58 3.28 -8.07
C VAL A 1094 35.71 1.84 -7.56
N GLU A 1095 35.94 0.89 -8.45
CA GLU A 1095 36.17 -0.52 -8.12
C GLU A 1095 37.43 -0.73 -7.25
N ASP A 1096 38.55 -0.09 -7.61
CA ASP A 1096 39.82 -0.17 -6.87
C ASP A 1096 39.66 0.32 -5.42
N ILE A 1097 38.83 1.36 -5.19
CA ILE A 1097 38.53 1.87 -3.84
C ILE A 1097 37.61 0.90 -3.09
N ILE A 1098 36.55 0.36 -3.71
CA ILE A 1098 35.63 -0.61 -3.09
C ILE A 1098 36.38 -1.87 -2.63
N TYR A 1099 37.34 -2.35 -3.44
CA TYR A 1099 38.19 -3.50 -3.09
C TYR A 1099 39.51 -3.13 -2.38
N SER A 1100 39.69 -1.89 -1.92
CA SER A 1100 40.85 -1.49 -1.11
C SER A 1100 40.69 -1.91 0.36
N ASP A 1101 41.80 -2.04 1.09
CA ASP A 1101 41.78 -2.42 2.52
C ASP A 1101 40.97 -1.42 3.36
N ASN A 1102 41.07 -0.13 3.04
CA ASN A 1102 40.41 0.98 3.73
C ASN A 1102 39.12 1.46 3.03
N PHE A 1103 38.44 0.57 2.29
CA PHE A 1103 37.23 0.92 1.52
C PHE A 1103 36.12 1.60 2.35
N ALA A 1104 36.02 1.29 3.66
CA ALA A 1104 35.02 1.84 4.57
C ALA A 1104 35.48 3.12 5.32
N ASP A 1105 36.62 3.73 4.96
CA ASP A 1105 37.07 5.00 5.55
C ASP A 1105 36.07 6.14 5.22
N GLU A 1106 35.50 6.79 6.24
CA GLU A 1106 34.45 7.81 6.10
C GLU A 1106 34.82 9.01 5.20
N VAL A 1107 36.12 9.25 4.96
CA VAL A 1107 36.66 10.44 4.29
C VAL A 1107 37.32 10.10 2.93
N ASN A 1108 37.72 8.85 2.71
CA ASN A 1108 38.54 8.43 1.55
C ASN A 1108 38.07 7.12 0.89
N GLY A 1109 37.18 6.39 1.56
CA GLY A 1109 36.58 5.15 1.09
C GLY A 1109 35.53 5.32 -0.01
N TYR A 1110 34.72 4.29 -0.23
CA TYR A 1110 33.74 4.23 -1.33
C TYR A 1110 32.74 5.39 -1.30
N ALA A 1111 32.35 5.87 -0.11
CA ALA A 1111 31.35 6.92 0.10
C ALA A 1111 31.73 8.30 -0.46
N LYS A 1112 33.00 8.48 -0.86
CA LYS A 1112 33.51 9.67 -1.56
C LYS A 1112 33.32 9.64 -3.07
N TYR A 1113 33.05 8.46 -3.63
CA TYR A 1113 33.03 8.22 -5.07
C TYR A 1113 31.69 7.67 -5.58
N ILE A 1114 30.78 7.27 -4.68
CA ILE A 1114 29.42 6.82 -5.02
C ILE A 1114 28.38 7.54 -4.15
N ASP A 1115 27.19 7.82 -4.69
CA ASP A 1115 26.03 8.19 -3.87
C ASP A 1115 25.49 6.92 -3.19
N VAL A 1116 25.91 6.72 -1.94
CA VAL A 1116 25.59 5.54 -1.13
C VAL A 1116 24.08 5.33 -0.97
N ASN A 1117 23.30 6.41 -0.94
CA ASN A 1117 21.85 6.31 -0.75
C ASN A 1117 21.15 5.79 -2.02
N SER A 1118 21.63 6.16 -3.22
CA SER A 1118 21.18 5.58 -4.49
C SER A 1118 21.52 4.10 -4.60
N PHE A 1119 22.70 3.69 -4.10
CA PHE A 1119 23.11 2.27 -4.04
C PHE A 1119 22.21 1.47 -3.09
N VAL A 1120 21.85 2.02 -1.93
CA VAL A 1120 20.93 1.38 -0.96
C VAL A 1120 19.52 1.24 -1.53
N ASP A 1121 18.94 2.30 -2.09
CA ASP A 1121 17.60 2.27 -2.69
C ASP A 1121 17.54 1.32 -3.90
N TRP A 1122 18.55 1.37 -4.79
CA TRP A 1122 18.64 0.44 -5.93
C TRP A 1122 18.79 -1.02 -5.48
N TYR A 1123 19.63 -1.29 -4.46
CA TYR A 1123 19.80 -2.62 -3.89
C TYR A 1123 18.47 -3.15 -3.34
N LEU A 1124 17.75 -2.34 -2.54
CA LEU A 1124 16.51 -2.77 -1.91
C LEU A 1124 15.42 -3.11 -2.94
N ILE A 1125 15.29 -2.36 -4.04
CA ILE A 1125 14.35 -2.69 -5.12
C ILE A 1125 14.72 -4.01 -5.82
N ASN A 1126 15.99 -4.15 -6.22
CA ASN A 1126 16.42 -5.33 -6.98
C ASN A 1126 16.45 -6.59 -6.11
N GLU A 1127 16.70 -6.48 -4.80
CA GLU A 1127 16.64 -7.60 -3.87
C GLU A 1127 15.19 -7.94 -3.47
N LEU A 1128 14.31 -6.96 -3.28
CA LEU A 1128 12.87 -7.20 -3.04
C LEU A 1128 12.19 -7.86 -4.23
N THR A 1129 12.48 -7.42 -5.44
CA THR A 1129 12.00 -8.08 -6.67
C THR A 1129 12.84 -9.31 -7.04
N LYS A 1130 14.01 -9.51 -6.43
CA LYS A 1130 15.01 -10.55 -6.76
C LYS A 1130 15.29 -10.63 -8.27
N ASN A 1131 15.54 -9.47 -8.89
CA ASN A 1131 15.76 -9.35 -10.33
C ASN A 1131 17.02 -10.13 -10.75
N ASN A 1132 16.86 -11.12 -11.65
CA ASN A 1132 17.94 -12.02 -12.02
C ASN A 1132 19.17 -11.30 -12.60
N ASP A 1133 18.97 -10.42 -13.57
CA ASP A 1133 20.06 -9.79 -14.32
C ASP A 1133 20.79 -8.70 -13.52
N ALA A 1134 20.15 -8.21 -12.44
CA ALA A 1134 20.71 -7.21 -11.53
C ALA A 1134 21.88 -7.73 -10.65
N ILE A 1135 22.29 -8.99 -10.81
CA ILE A 1135 23.56 -9.55 -10.29
C ILE A 1135 24.81 -8.97 -11.00
N PHE A 1136 24.71 -7.77 -11.58
CA PHE A 1136 25.67 -7.16 -12.51
C PHE A 1136 25.88 -8.01 -13.78
N TYR A 1137 24.81 -8.60 -14.32
CA TYR A 1137 24.85 -9.34 -15.60
C TYR A 1137 24.42 -8.47 -16.78
N THR A 1138 23.18 -7.96 -16.79
CA THR A 1138 22.68 -7.04 -17.83
C THR A 1138 21.69 -6.02 -17.26
N SER A 1139 21.39 -4.95 -18.02
CA SER A 1139 20.35 -3.97 -17.69
C SER A 1139 20.54 -3.19 -16.36
N VAL A 1140 21.72 -3.25 -15.74
CA VAL A 1140 22.10 -2.42 -14.59
C VAL A 1140 22.69 -1.11 -15.08
N TYR A 1141 21.91 -0.03 -15.05
CA TYR A 1141 22.40 1.28 -15.43
C TYR A 1141 23.08 2.00 -14.25
N MET A 1142 24.10 2.79 -14.58
CA MET A 1142 24.78 3.70 -13.66
C MET A 1142 25.16 4.99 -14.40
N PHE A 1143 25.04 6.13 -13.74
CA PHE A 1143 25.52 7.41 -14.27
C PHE A 1143 26.45 8.13 -13.29
N TYR A 1144 27.34 8.95 -13.83
CA TYR A 1144 28.30 9.74 -13.05
C TYR A 1144 27.94 11.21 -13.14
N LYS A 1145 27.87 11.91 -12.01
CA LYS A 1145 27.56 13.35 -11.92
C LYS A 1145 28.26 13.96 -10.71
N ASP A 1146 28.72 15.21 -10.80
CA ASP A 1146 29.27 15.97 -9.66
C ASP A 1146 30.36 15.21 -8.86
N ASN A 1147 31.17 14.44 -9.59
CA ASN A 1147 32.22 13.52 -9.12
C ASN A 1147 31.79 12.21 -8.42
N SER A 1148 30.49 11.93 -8.31
CA SER A 1148 29.94 10.68 -7.74
C SER A 1148 29.32 9.77 -8.80
N LEU A 1149 29.42 8.45 -8.61
CA LEU A 1149 28.69 7.45 -9.35
C LEU A 1149 27.34 7.15 -8.65
N TYR A 1150 26.26 7.10 -9.41
CA TYR A 1150 24.91 6.83 -8.93
C TYR A 1150 24.40 5.52 -9.54
N MET A 1151 23.61 4.79 -8.75
CA MET A 1151 22.88 3.63 -9.24
C MET A 1151 21.59 4.03 -9.94
N GLY A 1152 21.21 3.23 -10.94
CA GLY A 1152 20.03 3.44 -11.78
C GLY A 1152 20.34 4.24 -13.06
N PRO A 1153 19.34 4.45 -13.93
CA PRO A 1153 17.91 4.20 -13.70
C PRO A 1153 17.52 2.71 -13.67
N LEU A 1154 16.29 2.42 -13.22
CA LEU A 1154 15.76 1.06 -13.17
C LEU A 1154 15.38 0.56 -14.58
N TRP A 1155 15.66 -0.70 -14.90
CA TRP A 1155 15.30 -1.33 -16.17
C TRP A 1155 15.15 -2.86 -16.07
N ASP A 1156 14.48 -3.49 -17.05
CA ASP A 1156 14.18 -4.93 -17.20
C ASP A 1156 13.83 -5.70 -15.90
N TYR A 1157 12.53 -5.86 -15.62
CA TYR A 1157 12.02 -6.60 -14.46
C TYR A 1157 11.02 -7.73 -14.85
N ASP A 1158 10.93 -8.10 -16.12
CA ASP A 1158 10.06 -9.20 -16.56
C ASP A 1158 10.53 -10.57 -16.02
N ILE A 1159 11.84 -10.74 -15.83
CA ILE A 1159 12.51 -11.89 -15.17
C ILE A 1159 12.79 -11.64 -13.68
N SER A 1160 11.90 -10.89 -13.02
CA SER A 1160 11.89 -10.66 -11.57
C SER A 1160 10.62 -11.23 -10.92
N SER A 1161 10.49 -11.06 -9.61
CA SER A 1161 9.26 -11.26 -8.85
C SER A 1161 8.66 -12.66 -9.08
N GLY A 1162 9.52 -13.66 -8.96
CA GLY A 1162 9.24 -15.07 -9.16
C GLY A 1162 9.09 -15.54 -10.61
N ASN A 1163 9.18 -14.68 -11.64
CA ASN A 1163 8.86 -15.04 -13.04
C ASN A 1163 10.00 -15.75 -13.80
N ILE A 1164 10.71 -16.64 -13.13
CA ILE A 1164 11.95 -17.25 -13.60
C ILE A 1164 12.07 -18.66 -13.01
N ASN A 1165 12.72 -19.58 -13.72
CA ASN A 1165 12.85 -20.99 -13.35
C ASN A 1165 14.30 -21.48 -13.24
N TYR A 1166 15.25 -20.56 -13.05
CA TYR A 1166 16.67 -20.84 -12.85
C TYR A 1166 17.30 -19.84 -11.86
N ASN A 1167 18.58 -20.04 -11.53
CA ASN A 1167 19.37 -19.23 -10.59
C ASN A 1167 18.81 -19.11 -9.14
N GLY A 1168 17.80 -19.89 -8.77
CA GLY A 1168 17.18 -19.79 -7.44
C GLY A 1168 16.38 -18.49 -7.23
N CYS A 1169 16.11 -17.74 -8.29
CA CYS A 1169 15.31 -16.50 -8.27
C CYS A 1169 13.79 -16.77 -8.30
N ASP A 1170 13.41 -18.03 -8.51
CA ASP A 1170 12.09 -18.58 -8.24
C ASP A 1170 11.77 -18.61 -6.73
N ASN A 1171 12.76 -18.86 -5.88
CA ASN A 1171 12.58 -18.93 -4.42
C ASN A 1171 12.42 -17.52 -3.81
N PRO A 1172 11.39 -17.22 -3.01
CA PRO A 1172 11.28 -15.94 -2.28
C PRO A 1172 12.31 -15.80 -1.14
N GLU A 1173 12.99 -16.86 -0.71
CA GLU A 1173 14.03 -16.79 0.32
C GLU A 1173 15.44 -16.63 -0.27
N ASN A 1174 16.40 -16.28 0.59
CA ASN A 1174 17.83 -16.08 0.30
C ASN A 1174 18.14 -14.86 -0.58
N TYR A 1175 19.30 -14.26 -0.33
CA TYR A 1175 19.79 -13.10 -1.10
C TYR A 1175 20.31 -13.50 -2.48
N TRP A 1176 20.07 -12.64 -3.47
CA TRP A 1176 20.66 -12.69 -4.80
C TRP A 1176 21.61 -11.52 -5.02
N ILE A 1177 21.09 -10.29 -5.02
CA ILE A 1177 21.82 -9.04 -5.34
C ILE A 1177 22.93 -8.75 -4.33
N LYS A 1178 22.78 -9.17 -3.07
CA LYS A 1178 23.83 -9.11 -2.04
C LYS A 1178 25.14 -9.78 -2.48
N ASN A 1179 25.08 -10.74 -3.40
CA ASN A 1179 26.23 -11.45 -3.94
C ASN A 1179 26.76 -10.84 -5.25
N ALA A 1180 26.19 -9.73 -5.72
CA ALA A 1180 26.68 -9.05 -6.91
C ALA A 1180 28.09 -8.45 -6.67
N PRO A 1181 28.93 -8.36 -7.71
CA PRO A 1181 30.14 -7.54 -7.71
C PRO A 1181 29.89 -6.16 -7.10
N TRP A 1182 30.90 -5.65 -6.38
CA TRP A 1182 30.84 -4.42 -5.57
C TRP A 1182 29.86 -4.49 -4.38
N ILE A 1183 28.58 -4.85 -4.58
CA ILE A 1183 27.55 -4.93 -3.53
C ILE A 1183 27.97 -5.87 -2.40
N GLN A 1184 28.47 -7.07 -2.72
CA GLN A 1184 28.96 -8.04 -1.74
C GLN A 1184 30.04 -7.45 -0.82
N ARG A 1185 30.94 -6.63 -1.38
CA ARG A 1185 32.03 -5.97 -0.66
C ARG A 1185 31.53 -4.79 0.16
N LEU A 1186 30.56 -4.01 -0.34
CA LEU A 1186 29.90 -2.95 0.45
C LEU A 1186 29.19 -3.54 1.69
N PHE A 1187 28.65 -4.75 1.60
CA PHE A 1187 28.06 -5.48 2.74
C PHE A 1187 29.05 -5.88 3.84
N GLU A 1188 30.36 -5.74 3.63
CA GLU A 1188 31.39 -5.92 4.67
C GLU A 1188 31.58 -4.65 5.54
N ASP A 1189 30.99 -3.52 5.16
CA ASP A 1189 30.95 -2.29 5.97
C ASP A 1189 29.68 -2.25 6.85
N PRO A 1190 29.79 -2.23 8.18
CA PRO A 1190 28.66 -2.08 9.09
C PRO A 1190 27.82 -0.83 8.86
N LEU A 1191 28.39 0.28 8.37
CA LEU A 1191 27.64 1.51 8.09
C LEU A 1191 26.75 1.37 6.85
N PHE A 1192 27.21 0.65 5.82
CA PHE A 1192 26.38 0.29 4.67
C PHE A 1192 25.23 -0.63 5.07
N VAL A 1193 25.51 -1.66 5.88
CA VAL A 1193 24.49 -2.58 6.41
C VAL A 1193 23.47 -1.83 7.27
N GLN A 1194 23.90 -0.90 8.12
CA GLN A 1194 22.99 -0.09 8.94
C GLN A 1194 22.09 0.80 8.07
N LYS A 1195 22.64 1.46 7.03
CA LYS A 1195 21.83 2.24 6.07
C LYS A 1195 20.74 1.39 5.38
N ILE A 1196 21.03 0.13 5.06
CA ILE A 1196 20.04 -0.81 4.50
C ILE A 1196 18.96 -1.14 5.53
N LYS A 1197 19.34 -1.45 6.79
CA LYS A 1197 18.41 -1.70 7.90
C LYS A 1197 17.50 -0.50 8.17
N ASP A 1198 18.07 0.71 8.22
CA ASP A 1198 17.34 1.95 8.48
C ASP A 1198 16.35 2.25 7.34
N ARG A 1199 16.83 2.23 6.08
CA ARG A 1199 16.02 2.56 4.89
C ARG A 1199 14.92 1.54 4.62
N TRP A 1200 15.15 0.26 4.92
CA TRP A 1200 14.10 -0.76 4.89
C TRP A 1200 13.02 -0.47 5.95
N ASN A 1201 13.40 -0.23 7.21
CA ASN A 1201 12.43 0.01 8.28
C ASN A 1201 11.67 1.35 8.15
N GLU A 1202 12.28 2.36 7.54
CA GLU A 1202 11.59 3.58 7.11
C GLU A 1202 10.46 3.26 6.13
N LYS A 1203 10.73 2.40 5.13
CA LYS A 1203 9.89 2.24 3.94
C LYS A 1203 8.98 1.02 3.91
N LYS A 1204 9.13 0.06 4.82
CA LYS A 1204 8.41 -1.23 4.74
C LYS A 1204 6.87 -1.15 4.79
N ASN A 1205 6.30 -0.11 5.42
CA ASN A 1205 4.85 0.14 5.37
C ASN A 1205 4.37 0.62 3.99
N GLU A 1206 5.20 1.40 3.28
CA GLU A 1206 4.93 1.84 1.90
C GLU A 1206 5.07 0.65 0.94
N LEU A 1207 6.06 -0.22 1.15
CA LEU A 1207 6.22 -1.48 0.40
C LEU A 1207 4.99 -2.40 0.51
N LEU A 1208 4.46 -2.61 1.72
CA LEU A 1208 3.23 -3.36 1.93
C LEU A 1208 2.02 -2.74 1.21
N SER A 1209 1.99 -1.41 1.07
CA SER A 1209 0.93 -0.70 0.36
C SER A 1209 1.02 -0.93 -1.15
N GLU A 1210 2.20 -0.74 -1.76
CA GLU A 1210 2.44 -1.02 -3.19
C GLU A 1210 2.18 -2.50 -3.54
N ILE A 1211 2.54 -3.45 -2.67
CA ILE A 1211 2.24 -4.89 -2.87
C ILE A 1211 0.73 -5.15 -2.84
N ALA A 1212 -0.02 -4.51 -1.93
CA ALA A 1212 -1.48 -4.64 -1.87
C ALA A 1212 -2.16 -4.04 -3.12
N ASP A 1213 -1.67 -2.88 -3.58
CA ASP A 1213 -2.19 -2.15 -4.74
C ASP A 1213 -1.94 -2.87 -6.08
N ILE A 1214 -1.10 -3.92 -6.14
CA ILE A 1214 -1.04 -4.82 -7.30
C ILE A 1214 -2.43 -5.38 -7.63
N SER A 1215 -3.23 -5.73 -6.62
CA SER A 1215 -4.59 -6.24 -6.79
C SER A 1215 -5.54 -5.21 -7.43
N PHE A 1216 -5.41 -3.94 -7.04
CA PHE A 1216 -6.17 -2.83 -7.63
C PHE A 1216 -5.71 -2.56 -9.07
N ASN A 1217 -4.40 -2.44 -9.31
CA ASN A 1217 -3.83 -2.23 -10.64
C ASN A 1217 -4.20 -3.36 -11.63
N ALA A 1218 -4.19 -4.62 -11.18
CA ALA A 1218 -4.69 -5.75 -11.97
C ALA A 1218 -6.20 -5.65 -12.26
N SER A 1219 -7.01 -5.17 -11.32
CA SER A 1219 -8.45 -4.98 -11.54
C SER A 1219 -8.75 -3.92 -12.62
N LEU A 1220 -7.95 -2.85 -12.68
CA LEU A 1220 -8.00 -1.84 -13.75
C LEU A 1220 -7.58 -2.42 -15.11
N LEU A 1221 -6.60 -3.33 -15.11
CA LEU A 1221 -6.10 -3.98 -16.32
C LEU A 1221 -6.96 -5.13 -16.83
N ASN A 1222 -7.75 -5.79 -15.98
CA ASN A 1222 -8.40 -7.08 -16.27
C ASN A 1222 -9.05 -7.18 -17.66
N ASN A 1223 -9.79 -6.15 -18.12
CA ASN A 1223 -10.46 -6.22 -19.41
C ASN A 1223 -9.48 -6.09 -20.60
N ALA A 1224 -8.50 -5.20 -20.51
CA ALA A 1224 -7.43 -5.08 -21.51
C ALA A 1224 -6.47 -6.28 -21.48
N ALA A 1225 -6.24 -6.87 -20.30
CA ALA A 1225 -5.52 -8.14 -20.16
C ALA A 1225 -6.29 -9.27 -20.86
N ASN A 1226 -7.62 -9.35 -20.71
CA ASN A 1226 -8.44 -10.29 -21.46
C ASN A 1226 -8.37 -10.06 -22.98
N ASN A 1227 -8.36 -8.80 -23.46
CA ASN A 1227 -8.09 -8.51 -24.88
C ASN A 1227 -6.69 -8.99 -25.31
N ASN A 1228 -5.66 -8.71 -24.52
CA ASN A 1228 -4.28 -9.14 -24.76
C ASN A 1228 -4.16 -10.67 -24.85
N PHE A 1229 -4.80 -11.42 -23.95
CA PHE A 1229 -4.71 -12.89 -23.94
C PHE A 1229 -5.66 -13.57 -24.93
N LYS A 1230 -6.70 -12.89 -25.44
CA LYS A 1230 -7.36 -13.30 -26.69
C LYS A 1230 -6.42 -13.19 -27.90
N ARG A 1231 -5.64 -12.11 -27.98
CA ARG A 1231 -4.68 -11.90 -29.08
C ARG A 1231 -3.43 -12.79 -28.97
N TRP A 1232 -3.06 -13.16 -27.75
CA TRP A 1232 -1.87 -13.90 -27.37
C TRP A 1232 -2.21 -14.95 -26.30
N ASP A 1233 -2.86 -16.06 -26.69
CA ASP A 1233 -3.23 -17.11 -25.72
C ASP A 1233 -2.00 -17.87 -25.20
N ILE A 1234 -1.51 -17.41 -24.06
CA ILE A 1234 -0.37 -17.98 -23.34
C ILE A 1234 -0.69 -18.38 -21.90
N LEU A 1235 -1.90 -18.09 -21.39
CA LEU A 1235 -2.23 -18.28 -19.98
C LEU A 1235 -2.15 -19.76 -19.56
N ASN A 1236 -2.43 -20.67 -20.50
CA ASN A 1236 -2.34 -22.12 -20.32
C ASN A 1236 -1.02 -22.72 -20.87
N THR A 1237 -0.07 -21.88 -21.29
CA THR A 1237 1.16 -22.29 -21.99
C THR A 1237 2.41 -21.88 -21.20
N TYR A 1238 3.46 -22.71 -21.26
CA TYR A 1238 4.78 -22.32 -20.78
C TYR A 1238 5.42 -21.30 -21.74
N VAL A 1239 5.76 -20.12 -21.24
CA VAL A 1239 6.59 -19.13 -21.92
C VAL A 1239 7.88 -18.99 -21.12
N TRP A 1240 9.03 -19.01 -21.80
CA TRP A 1240 10.30 -18.84 -21.11
C TRP A 1240 10.39 -17.44 -20.46
N PRO A 1241 10.80 -17.31 -19.17
CA PRO A 1241 11.29 -18.33 -18.25
C PRO A 1241 10.33 -18.69 -17.10
N ASN A 1242 9.00 -18.62 -17.28
CA ASN A 1242 8.03 -18.79 -16.18
C ASN A 1242 8.26 -20.09 -15.37
N ARG A 1243 8.30 -20.03 -14.03
CA ARG A 1243 8.30 -21.25 -13.19
C ARG A 1243 6.98 -22.02 -13.20
N VAL A 1244 5.88 -21.32 -13.38
CA VAL A 1244 4.50 -21.80 -13.17
C VAL A 1244 3.63 -21.27 -14.31
N VAL A 1245 2.54 -21.99 -14.57
CA VAL A 1245 1.49 -21.63 -15.53
C VAL A 1245 0.17 -21.83 -14.81
N LYS A 1246 -0.61 -20.76 -14.62
CA LYS A 1246 -1.83 -20.78 -13.78
C LYS A 1246 -3.14 -20.92 -14.55
N GLY A 1247 -3.14 -20.74 -15.87
CA GLY A 1247 -4.33 -20.88 -16.72
C GLY A 1247 -5.28 -19.67 -16.74
N SER A 1248 -5.12 -18.67 -15.85
CA SER A 1248 -5.92 -17.43 -15.88
C SER A 1248 -5.13 -16.22 -15.39
N TYR A 1249 -5.51 -15.02 -15.87
CA TYR A 1249 -4.87 -13.75 -15.50
C TYR A 1249 -4.87 -13.50 -13.98
N ASN A 1250 -6.01 -13.71 -13.32
CA ASN A 1250 -6.14 -13.46 -11.88
C ASN A 1250 -5.24 -14.38 -11.04
N GLU A 1251 -5.08 -15.64 -11.43
CA GLU A 1251 -4.22 -16.58 -10.71
C GLU A 1251 -2.71 -16.31 -10.94
N GLU A 1252 -2.32 -15.80 -12.12
CA GLU A 1252 -0.96 -15.27 -12.37
C GLU A 1252 -0.67 -14.01 -11.53
N VAL A 1253 -1.69 -13.17 -11.29
CA VAL A 1253 -1.60 -12.00 -10.40
C VAL A 1253 -1.53 -12.43 -8.93
N SER A 1254 -2.31 -13.41 -8.50
CA SER A 1254 -2.19 -14.01 -7.16
C SER A 1254 -0.78 -14.57 -6.92
N GLU A 1255 -0.19 -15.28 -7.88
CA GLU A 1255 1.19 -15.79 -7.79
C GLU A 1255 2.23 -14.68 -7.55
N LEU A 1256 2.04 -13.51 -8.17
CA LEU A 1256 2.90 -12.35 -7.98
C LEU A 1256 2.73 -11.75 -6.57
N ILE A 1257 1.50 -11.58 -6.11
CA ILE A 1257 1.18 -11.01 -4.79
C ILE A 1257 1.66 -11.96 -3.68
N ASP A 1258 1.37 -13.25 -3.78
CA ASP A 1258 1.79 -14.28 -2.81
C ASP A 1258 3.31 -14.34 -2.72
N TRP A 1259 4.01 -14.38 -3.87
CA TRP A 1259 5.47 -14.43 -3.88
C TRP A 1259 6.10 -13.16 -3.31
N LEU A 1260 5.61 -11.98 -3.68
CA LEU A 1260 6.11 -10.71 -3.13
C LEU A 1260 5.82 -10.58 -1.63
N THR A 1261 4.68 -11.10 -1.16
CA THR A 1261 4.33 -11.14 0.26
C THR A 1261 5.26 -12.08 1.04
N MET A 1262 5.54 -13.29 0.51
CA MET A 1262 6.54 -14.20 1.08
C MET A 1262 7.94 -13.57 1.10
N ARG A 1263 8.35 -12.94 -0.01
CA ARG A 1263 9.65 -12.29 -0.18
C ARG A 1263 9.84 -11.12 0.79
N TYR A 1264 8.82 -10.27 0.92
CA TYR A 1264 8.79 -9.16 1.88
C TYR A 1264 8.91 -9.68 3.32
N ASN A 1265 8.14 -10.70 3.70
CA ASN A 1265 8.16 -11.25 5.06
C ASN A 1265 9.51 -11.91 5.39
N TRP A 1266 10.13 -12.60 4.43
CA TRP A 1266 11.48 -13.13 4.59
C TRP A 1266 12.51 -12.00 4.76
N MET A 1267 12.46 -10.95 3.93
CA MET A 1267 13.37 -9.82 4.03
C MET A 1267 13.18 -9.01 5.32
N ASP A 1268 11.96 -8.76 5.79
CA ASP A 1268 11.75 -8.05 7.07
C ASP A 1268 12.23 -8.86 8.28
N SER A 1269 12.22 -10.19 8.18
CA SER A 1269 12.79 -11.08 9.20
C SER A 1269 14.32 -11.08 9.17
N ASP A 1270 14.94 -11.23 8.00
CA ASP A 1270 16.39 -11.39 7.85
C ASP A 1270 17.14 -10.06 7.99
N ILE A 1271 16.63 -8.96 7.43
CA ILE A 1271 17.23 -7.63 7.56
C ILE A 1271 17.22 -7.15 9.03
N ASN A 1272 16.27 -7.59 9.85
CA ASN A 1272 16.18 -7.18 11.26
C ASN A 1272 16.90 -8.10 12.27
N GLN A 1273 17.64 -9.11 11.79
CA GLN A 1273 18.57 -9.91 12.60
C GLN A 1273 19.98 -9.28 12.63
#